data_AF-A0A1R0ZUJ7-F1
#
_entry.id   AF-A0A1R0ZUJ7-F1
#
_cell.length_a   1.000
_cell.length_b   1.000
_cell.length_c   1.000
_cell.angle_alpha   90.00
_cell.angle_beta   90.00
_cell.angle_gamma   90.00
#
_symmetry.space_group_name_H-M   'P 1'
#
loop_
_entity.id
_entity.type
_entity.pdbx_description
1 polymer ?
#
loop_
_entity_poly.entity_id
_entity_poly.type
_entity_poly.pdbx_seq_one_letter_code
_entity_poly.pdbx_strand_id
1 'polypeptide(L)'
;MFYKQSFKNSCLIMMLFFLIPFGNIYGNTDQIKDIKGHGAEADIQEWLDKGLITGYPDQTFRPDNVISRGEFVALVNRVFKYSDKSTISFKDLKQTDWVYIDVQKAIAQEYINGFEDNTFRPNKQITRQETAVILSKILKLNDKGATNLTPLKDSNRIPSWSRSAIHNILDKGIMSNYSDGTFQPQRQMTRAESVVAIKKALSSSTVIYNKPGVFGESSLNIVHSDVLIQSSDVTLKNMHIMGDLIFSKEIGDGNAYIDQVKVDGMTRIEGGGSNSIHIKNSQLGTVSVNKPESVVRVVAEGTTRIQLTQILSSAIIEEQNVSGEGFVNLHVLPETKENKSRNISIAGDFNDINVNASLNALTVLSGTINSLFIKEKLIIPSIVLNKGVTVQTLDLKSTSTVSGDGQINKVILSEDAKESVLPDVKKPTIPLPGGGGGGGGGLPGGDGGSPEPETPTLSVASIVAANGSIDVLFNKSLTDTPNASDFIVSRKINNGAFQRVDISLVKLLENKTTVKLTIPSIGSVDQDQVVVYSLSYKNANVVEAQAFTVAKSTTIVKGSLYYLKYNGTKPLPINEMLIHLTGVNETTGIYKSITNKTGSYTFNNVSSGTYVINIYIGLTKYYTDEFTVEAGQTLEIPDIIIEEDAPLPSINETTFSDIGYLSGSVQFLKERFYVKVELENGTELKTGQLKFNNTFGFNLFDYNPGLILSGNDKLFVTLYSDGGWESERFLVNVVERPKTKSPSITSVVYDDTKFIKGSLEDWSNRITVTRMDETLIGQFYNHLGNDFSVYLFDGSVLAVGEKLKVYAQADGKRKSDPTYITVIAPTVVTTPPKIEGIIYEDALYIKGTAEAKSLIVVKRSDGTVIGEGQASEEYYGNKFSIRLSSPPIAGETLYLSAKGYEKIISELASVVVENRPITATPKVIGEVFSDFTYIHATVVSSPQVKLFLKDMNGTIISEGYLLPEGSMTFWELDLIPNAQYQLTAIAPEMKESAPFIFTAIAPTEITSVPVITVPIYADADYKLSGITDPYATVYLYYEDGKLYYSVPANQLGEFTFVLPTYPPLLPGAKLIIRSDARGKLISEELVLTTTAPIEKSSLPVINNQIYGYTNEIKGTAATTALIKLFHEDGRQINSGSYPDMNTGRWSIGLVYTILRGGDRIYVITDEPGKLPSDPYYITIQSAPKSNVPVVTSTVNAQSSNIQGTYDGMAVVNHILTTILLVDENNEVIGVDWVKSDGTFSLDIRSNHLIAGQIIRIIAKEGQKEAGDPLIITVN
;
A
#
# COMPACT_ATOMS: atom_id res chain seq x y z
N MET A 1 -15.32 -65.68 15.26
CA MET A 1 -16.26 -64.89 14.43
C MET A 1 -16.25 -63.38 14.77
N PHE A 2 -15.18 -62.84 15.38
CA PHE A 2 -15.11 -61.48 15.93
C PHE A 2 -14.20 -60.51 15.14
N TYR A 3 -13.88 -60.81 13.88
CA TYR A 3 -12.84 -60.06 13.14
C TYR A 3 -13.35 -59.20 11.96
N LYS A 4 -14.67 -59.06 11.76
CA LYS A 4 -15.23 -58.33 10.59
C LYS A 4 -16.12 -57.11 10.88
N GLN A 5 -16.41 -56.76 12.13
CA GLN A 5 -17.31 -55.63 12.45
C GLN A 5 -16.58 -54.39 13.02
N SER A 6 -15.37 -54.55 13.57
CA SER A 6 -14.53 -53.43 14.04
C SER A 6 -13.92 -52.60 12.90
N PHE A 7 -13.97 -53.05 11.65
CA PHE A 7 -13.35 -52.35 10.52
C PHE A 7 -14.32 -51.40 9.78
N LYS A 8 -15.65 -51.53 9.98
CA LYS A 8 -16.64 -50.64 9.34
C LYS A 8 -16.95 -49.38 10.16
N ASN A 9 -16.89 -49.43 11.50
CA ASN A 9 -17.18 -48.25 12.33
C ASN A 9 -16.00 -47.28 12.48
N SER A 10 -14.76 -47.73 12.28
CA SER A 10 -13.59 -46.84 12.27
C SER A 10 -13.43 -46.05 10.97
N CYS A 11 -14.03 -46.48 9.85
CA CYS A 11 -14.02 -45.70 8.60
C CYS A 11 -15.10 -44.61 8.56
N LEU A 12 -16.19 -44.73 9.33
CA LEU A 12 -17.27 -43.73 9.32
C LEU A 12 -16.95 -42.50 10.21
N ILE A 13 -16.21 -42.69 11.30
CA ILE A 13 -15.75 -41.59 12.18
C ILE A 13 -14.59 -40.81 11.55
N MET A 14 -13.82 -41.42 10.64
CA MET A 14 -12.71 -40.76 9.94
C MET A 14 -13.17 -39.91 8.74
N MET A 15 -14.42 -40.08 8.27
CA MET A 15 -14.96 -39.37 7.10
C MET A 15 -15.80 -38.14 7.46
N LEU A 16 -16.21 -37.99 8.73
CA LEU A 16 -17.01 -36.86 9.23
C LEU A 16 -16.20 -35.67 9.78
N PHE A 17 -14.86 -35.79 9.86
CA PHE A 17 -13.97 -34.70 10.30
C PHE A 17 -13.45 -33.79 9.16
N PHE A 18 -13.82 -34.06 7.90
CA PHE A 18 -13.33 -33.31 6.73
C PHE A 18 -14.34 -32.33 6.10
N LEU A 19 -15.50 -32.06 6.73
CA LEU A 19 -16.57 -31.23 6.14
C LEU A 19 -17.06 -30.11 7.07
N ILE A 20 -16.15 -29.33 7.65
CA ILE A 20 -16.51 -28.01 8.18
C ILE A 20 -15.63 -26.96 7.47
N PRO A 21 -16.22 -26.03 6.70
CA PRO A 21 -15.46 -24.91 6.16
C PRO A 21 -15.03 -24.03 7.33
N PHE A 22 -13.72 -23.78 7.45
CA PHE A 22 -13.16 -22.85 8.43
C PHE A 22 -13.71 -21.44 8.16
N GLY A 23 -14.77 -21.07 8.89
CA GLY A 23 -15.13 -19.68 9.09
C GLY A 23 -14.05 -19.02 9.94
N ASN A 24 -13.55 -17.87 9.49
CA ASN A 24 -12.59 -17.04 10.20
C ASN A 24 -13.19 -16.61 11.56
N ILE A 25 -12.80 -17.30 12.64
CA ILE A 25 -12.94 -16.77 13.99
C ILE A 25 -11.68 -15.93 14.22
N TYR A 26 -11.83 -14.61 14.20
CA TYR A 26 -10.81 -13.67 14.66
C TYR A 26 -10.62 -13.89 16.17
N GLY A 27 -9.67 -14.74 16.54
CA GLY A 27 -9.18 -14.86 17.91
C GLY A 27 -8.42 -13.58 18.27
N ASN A 28 -8.75 -13.02 19.42
CA ASN A 28 -8.14 -11.83 20.00
C ASN A 28 -6.60 -12.01 20.08
N THR A 29 -5.83 -11.21 19.31
CA THR A 29 -4.37 -11.31 19.13
C THR A 29 -3.55 -10.71 20.28
N ASP A 30 -4.21 -10.14 21.30
CA ASP A 30 -3.56 -9.29 22.30
C ASP A 30 -2.90 -10.00 23.50
N GLN A 31 -2.87 -11.34 23.59
CA GLN A 31 -2.29 -12.01 24.78
C GLN A 31 -1.59 -13.35 24.51
N ILE A 32 -0.50 -13.38 23.74
CA ILE A 32 0.48 -14.48 23.87
C ILE A 32 1.48 -14.12 24.96
N LYS A 33 1.42 -14.83 26.09
CA LYS A 33 2.12 -14.42 27.33
C LYS A 33 3.61 -14.75 27.34
N ASP A 34 4.03 -15.79 26.61
CA ASP A 34 5.36 -16.40 26.71
C ASP A 34 6.38 -15.86 25.67
N ILE A 35 6.02 -14.84 24.89
CA ILE A 35 6.95 -14.15 23.99
C ILE A 35 7.49 -12.83 24.57
N LYS A 36 6.88 -12.32 25.64
CA LYS A 36 7.26 -11.03 26.24
C LYS A 36 8.68 -11.08 26.80
N GLY A 37 9.55 -10.17 26.36
CA GLY A 37 10.97 -10.13 26.72
C GLY A 37 11.85 -11.12 25.96
N HIS A 38 11.29 -11.94 25.06
CA HIS A 38 12.04 -12.88 24.25
C HIS A 38 12.73 -12.15 23.08
N GLY A 39 13.94 -12.56 22.69
CA GLY A 39 14.72 -11.87 21.63
C GLY A 39 14.07 -11.86 20.24
N ALA A 40 13.07 -12.70 20.01
CA ALA A 40 12.27 -12.76 18.78
C ALA A 40 10.83 -12.24 18.95
N GLU A 41 10.52 -11.58 20.07
CA GLU A 41 9.18 -11.07 20.40
C GLU A 41 8.57 -10.26 19.24
N ALA A 42 9.31 -9.26 18.74
CA ALA A 42 8.84 -8.39 17.67
C ALA A 42 8.56 -9.15 16.36
N ASP A 43 9.42 -10.11 16.00
CA ASP A 43 9.27 -10.91 14.78
C ASP A 43 8.08 -11.87 14.87
N ILE A 44 7.87 -12.47 16.05
CA ILE A 44 6.76 -13.39 16.31
C ILE A 44 5.44 -12.62 16.35
N GLN A 45 5.39 -11.47 17.03
CA GLN A 45 4.19 -10.63 17.11
C GLN A 45 3.75 -10.18 15.73
N GLU A 46 4.68 -9.72 14.89
CA GLU A 46 4.36 -9.32 13.51
C GLU A 46 3.70 -10.47 12.71
N TRP A 47 4.17 -11.70 12.88
CA TRP A 47 3.61 -12.85 12.17
C TRP A 47 2.27 -13.33 12.73
N LEU A 48 2.03 -13.13 14.02
CA LEU A 48 0.73 -13.36 14.66
C LEU A 48 -0.30 -12.34 14.13
N ASP A 49 0.07 -11.06 14.09
CA ASP A 49 -0.79 -9.97 13.59
C ASP A 49 -1.15 -10.17 12.10
N LYS A 50 -0.20 -10.70 11.32
CA LYS A 50 -0.40 -11.04 9.90
C LYS A 50 -1.14 -12.38 9.67
N GLY A 51 -1.45 -13.13 10.73
CA GLY A 51 -2.06 -14.47 10.62
C GLY A 51 -1.16 -15.50 9.93
N LEU A 52 0.15 -15.26 9.83
CA LEU A 52 1.13 -16.19 9.24
C LEU A 52 1.47 -17.33 10.20
N ILE A 53 1.30 -17.10 11.50
CA ILE A 53 1.46 -18.10 12.52
C ILE A 53 0.35 -17.94 13.57
N THR A 54 0.05 -19.00 14.28
CA THR A 54 -0.92 -19.00 15.38
C THR A 54 -0.25 -19.50 16.65
N GLY A 55 -0.72 -18.99 17.79
CA GLY A 55 -0.43 -19.57 19.11
C GLY A 55 -1.19 -20.87 19.32
N TYR A 56 -0.91 -21.50 20.45
CA TYR A 56 -1.66 -22.64 20.96
C TYR A 56 -2.95 -22.16 21.66
N PRO A 57 -3.98 -23.02 21.79
CA PRO A 57 -5.23 -22.67 22.46
C PRO A 57 -5.07 -22.24 23.93
N ASP A 58 -3.94 -22.56 24.55
CA ASP A 58 -3.57 -22.17 25.93
C ASP A 58 -2.92 -20.77 26.02
N GLN A 59 -2.98 -19.97 24.95
CA GLN A 59 -2.41 -18.61 24.87
C GLN A 59 -0.87 -18.57 24.94
N THR A 60 -0.19 -19.64 24.54
CA THR A 60 1.27 -19.70 24.41
C THR A 60 1.71 -19.81 22.95
N PHE A 61 2.92 -19.35 22.62
CA PHE A 61 3.57 -19.57 21.30
C PHE A 61 4.67 -20.63 21.37
N ARG A 62 5.27 -20.79 22.54
CA ARG A 62 6.38 -21.69 22.89
C ARG A 62 7.61 -21.41 22.03
N PRO A 63 8.23 -20.21 22.12
CA PRO A 63 9.29 -19.77 21.22
C PRO A 63 10.51 -20.71 21.20
N ASP A 64 10.83 -21.33 22.33
CA ASP A 64 11.97 -22.23 22.49
C ASP A 64 11.68 -23.70 22.14
N ASN A 65 10.44 -24.05 21.84
CA ASN A 65 10.13 -25.41 21.39
C ASN A 65 10.76 -25.67 20.02
N VAL A 66 11.31 -26.88 19.86
CA VAL A 66 11.86 -27.34 18.57
C VAL A 66 10.74 -27.62 17.56
N ILE A 67 10.98 -27.27 16.29
CA ILE A 67 10.00 -27.40 15.21
C ILE A 67 10.33 -28.57 14.28
N SER A 68 9.28 -29.31 13.91
CA SER A 68 9.42 -30.44 12.98
C SER A 68 9.66 -29.98 11.55
N ARG A 69 10.24 -30.86 10.72
CA ARG A 69 10.48 -30.63 9.29
C ARG A 69 9.18 -30.32 8.53
N GLY A 70 8.08 -30.98 8.91
CA GLY A 70 6.76 -30.73 8.33
C GLY A 70 6.20 -29.35 8.69
N GLU A 71 6.28 -28.96 9.97
CA GLU A 71 5.87 -27.62 10.42
C GLU A 71 6.71 -26.51 9.80
N PHE A 72 8.03 -26.71 9.66
CA PHE A 72 8.92 -25.76 8.99
C PHE A 72 8.52 -25.55 7.53
N VAL A 73 8.20 -26.62 6.80
CA VAL A 73 7.77 -26.56 5.40
C VAL A 73 6.41 -25.86 5.25
N ALA A 74 5.45 -26.17 6.12
CA ALA A 74 4.16 -25.49 6.13
C ALA A 74 4.32 -23.98 6.39
N LEU A 75 5.24 -23.61 7.29
CA LEU A 75 5.54 -22.21 7.58
C LEU A 75 6.19 -21.50 6.39
N VAL A 76 7.19 -22.11 5.76
CA VAL A 76 7.82 -21.60 4.52
C VAL A 76 6.78 -21.40 3.42
N ASN A 77 5.94 -22.40 3.14
CA ASN A 77 4.93 -22.30 2.09
C ASN A 77 3.91 -21.19 2.36
N ARG A 78 3.54 -20.98 3.63
CA ARG A 78 2.61 -19.91 4.01
C ARG A 78 3.25 -18.53 3.84
N VAL A 79 4.51 -18.38 4.25
CA VAL A 79 5.24 -17.11 4.20
C VAL A 79 5.59 -16.72 2.76
N PHE A 80 6.11 -17.66 1.95
CA PHE A 80 6.44 -17.43 0.54
C PHE A 80 5.24 -17.66 -0.41
N LYS A 81 4.06 -17.95 0.15
CA LYS A 81 2.78 -18.15 -0.55
C LYS A 81 2.85 -19.14 -1.71
N TYR A 82 3.60 -20.23 -1.56
CA TYR A 82 3.69 -21.27 -2.58
C TYR A 82 2.36 -22.04 -2.73
N SER A 83 1.93 -22.20 -3.97
CA SER A 83 0.62 -22.76 -4.34
C SER A 83 0.71 -23.98 -5.26
N ASP A 84 1.68 -24.00 -6.19
CA ASP A 84 1.86 -25.10 -7.15
C ASP A 84 2.13 -26.43 -6.44
N LYS A 85 1.62 -27.52 -7.01
CA LYS A 85 1.71 -28.86 -6.42
C LYS A 85 2.32 -29.84 -7.41
N SER A 86 3.15 -30.73 -6.89
CA SER A 86 3.71 -31.85 -7.64
C SER A 86 3.15 -33.19 -7.12
N THR A 87 3.21 -34.22 -7.94
CA THR A 87 2.92 -35.59 -7.49
C THR A 87 4.08 -36.10 -6.63
N ILE A 88 3.79 -36.57 -5.42
CA ILE A 88 4.78 -37.11 -4.48
C ILE A 88 4.41 -38.54 -4.08
N SER A 89 5.41 -39.36 -3.74
CA SER A 89 5.21 -40.74 -3.29
C SER A 89 6.27 -41.11 -2.24
N PHE A 90 6.01 -40.76 -0.98
CA PHE A 90 6.87 -41.09 0.16
C PHE A 90 6.22 -42.20 1.00
N LYS A 91 7.03 -43.14 1.50
CA LYS A 91 6.55 -44.31 2.26
C LYS A 91 5.87 -43.94 3.59
N ASP A 92 6.25 -42.80 4.17
CA ASP A 92 5.82 -42.33 5.48
C ASP A 92 4.85 -41.14 5.40
N LEU A 93 4.26 -40.88 4.23
CA LEU A 93 3.35 -39.78 4.01
C LEU A 93 2.11 -40.22 3.21
N LYS A 94 0.92 -40.03 3.77
CA LYS A 94 -0.38 -40.36 3.18
C LYS A 94 -1.10 -39.09 2.75
N GLN A 95 -1.97 -39.19 1.73
CA GLN A 95 -2.79 -38.06 1.25
C GLN A 95 -3.65 -37.40 2.34
N THR A 96 -4.02 -38.16 3.37
CA THR A 96 -4.80 -37.69 4.52
C THR A 96 -3.98 -36.97 5.58
N ASP A 97 -2.64 -37.01 5.50
CA ASP A 97 -1.79 -36.35 6.49
C ASP A 97 -1.85 -34.82 6.29
N TRP A 98 -1.95 -34.08 7.39
CA TRP A 98 -2.14 -32.61 7.37
C TRP A 98 -1.07 -31.87 6.56
N VAL A 99 0.16 -32.38 6.54
CA VAL A 99 1.31 -31.77 5.86
C VAL A 99 1.46 -32.24 4.41
N TYR A 100 0.65 -33.20 3.94
CA TYR A 100 0.81 -33.79 2.60
C TYR A 100 0.82 -32.74 1.49
N ILE A 101 -0.15 -31.81 1.53
CA ILE A 101 -0.26 -30.72 0.55
C ILE A 101 0.95 -29.78 0.62
N ASP A 102 1.45 -29.50 1.81
CA ASP A 102 2.62 -28.65 1.98
C ASP A 102 3.91 -29.31 1.46
N VAL A 103 4.05 -30.62 1.60
CA VAL A 103 5.15 -31.36 0.98
C VAL A 103 5.02 -31.34 -0.55
N GLN A 104 3.81 -31.48 -1.12
CA GLN A 104 3.63 -31.38 -2.57
C GLN A 104 4.09 -30.05 -3.14
N LYS A 105 3.80 -28.96 -2.42
CA LYS A 105 4.26 -27.62 -2.77
C LYS A 105 5.76 -27.50 -2.65
N ALA A 106 6.33 -28.00 -1.55
CA ALA A 106 7.76 -27.92 -1.31
C ALA A 106 8.59 -28.66 -2.35
N ILE A 107 8.12 -29.82 -2.81
CA ILE A 107 8.74 -30.59 -3.91
C ILE A 107 8.55 -29.87 -5.24
N ALA A 108 7.38 -29.27 -5.50
CA ALA A 108 7.12 -28.53 -6.74
C ALA A 108 8.05 -27.32 -6.90
N GLN A 109 8.42 -26.69 -5.78
CA GLN A 109 9.33 -25.55 -5.73
C GLN A 109 10.81 -25.95 -5.57
N GLU A 110 11.11 -27.25 -5.55
CA GLU A 110 12.47 -27.84 -5.54
C GLU A 110 13.38 -27.42 -4.36
N TYR A 111 12.84 -26.75 -3.33
CA TYR A 111 13.63 -26.27 -2.21
C TYR A 111 13.93 -27.36 -1.17
N ILE A 112 13.23 -28.50 -1.21
CA ILE A 112 13.42 -29.63 -0.30
C ILE A 112 13.22 -30.95 -1.05
N ASN A 113 13.87 -32.02 -0.58
CA ASN A 113 13.71 -33.38 -1.11
C ASN A 113 13.47 -34.38 0.04
N GLY A 114 13.01 -35.59 -0.30
CA GLY A 114 12.99 -36.73 0.61
C GLY A 114 14.37 -37.36 0.82
N PHE A 115 14.44 -38.33 1.72
CA PHE A 115 15.64 -39.12 2.01
C PHE A 115 15.78 -40.30 1.03
N GLU A 116 16.99 -40.86 0.94
CA GLU A 116 17.33 -41.97 0.02
C GLU A 116 16.48 -43.23 0.20
N ASP A 117 15.91 -43.44 1.40
CA ASP A 117 15.02 -44.57 1.72
C ASP A 117 13.57 -44.38 1.25
N ASN A 118 13.30 -43.30 0.51
CA ASN A 118 12.01 -42.84 0.03
C ASN A 118 11.04 -42.40 1.15
N THR A 119 11.58 -41.79 2.21
CA THR A 119 10.80 -41.16 3.30
C THR A 119 10.97 -39.64 3.29
N PHE A 120 9.98 -38.89 3.81
CA PHE A 120 10.08 -37.44 4.01
C PHE A 120 10.41 -37.05 5.46
N ARG A 121 9.93 -37.86 6.42
CA ARG A 121 10.09 -37.73 7.88
C ARG A 121 9.49 -36.42 8.42
N PRO A 122 8.17 -36.17 8.24
CA PRO A 122 7.55 -34.90 8.60
C PRO A 122 7.65 -34.56 10.09
N ASN A 123 7.61 -35.56 10.97
CA ASN A 123 7.68 -35.37 12.42
C ASN A 123 9.12 -35.29 12.98
N LYS A 124 10.14 -35.44 12.12
CA LYS A 124 11.55 -35.30 12.53
C LYS A 124 11.84 -33.82 12.80
N GLN A 125 12.46 -33.51 13.94
CA GLN A 125 12.93 -32.15 14.25
C GLN A 125 13.95 -31.68 13.21
N ILE A 126 13.77 -30.46 12.70
CA ILE A 126 14.64 -29.91 11.64
C ILE A 126 15.94 -29.39 12.24
N THR A 127 17.06 -29.70 11.58
CA THR A 127 18.40 -29.24 12.01
C THR A 127 18.80 -27.93 11.33
N ARG A 128 19.70 -27.17 11.98
CA ARG A 128 20.24 -25.91 11.44
C ARG A 128 20.85 -26.06 10.04
N GLN A 129 21.56 -27.16 9.77
CA GLN A 129 22.13 -27.43 8.44
C GLN A 129 21.07 -27.73 7.38
N GLU A 130 19.98 -28.41 7.74
CA GLU A 130 18.86 -28.69 6.81
C GLU A 130 18.12 -27.38 6.49
N THR A 131 17.90 -26.53 7.50
CA THR A 131 17.34 -25.19 7.32
C THR A 131 18.19 -24.34 6.40
N ALA A 132 19.52 -24.32 6.59
CA ALA A 132 20.43 -23.57 5.73
C ALA A 132 20.33 -24.03 4.26
N VAL A 133 20.26 -25.34 4.00
CA VAL A 133 20.07 -25.87 2.63
C VAL A 133 18.74 -25.45 2.03
N ILE A 134 17.65 -25.55 2.79
CA ILE A 134 16.32 -25.16 2.32
C ILE A 134 16.29 -23.67 1.96
N LEU A 135 16.73 -22.80 2.88
CA LEU A 135 16.73 -21.35 2.66
C LEU A 135 17.68 -20.95 1.51
N SER A 136 18.84 -21.61 1.38
CA SER A 136 19.78 -21.34 0.29
C SER A 136 19.16 -21.66 -1.07
N LYS A 137 18.34 -22.72 -1.16
CA LYS A 137 17.61 -23.09 -2.37
C LYS A 137 16.47 -22.13 -2.69
N ILE A 138 15.69 -21.75 -1.69
CA ILE A 138 14.62 -20.74 -1.83
C ILE A 138 15.18 -19.44 -2.42
N LEU A 139 16.37 -19.03 -1.94
CA LEU A 139 17.05 -17.82 -2.38
C LEU A 139 17.87 -17.99 -3.66
N LYS A 140 17.87 -19.18 -4.26
CA LYS A 140 18.62 -19.52 -5.48
C LYS A 140 20.10 -19.10 -5.38
N LEU A 141 20.71 -19.27 -4.20
CA LEU A 141 22.11 -18.91 -3.99
C LEU A 141 23.00 -19.94 -4.69
N ASN A 142 23.80 -19.48 -5.65
CA ASN A 142 24.66 -20.34 -6.48
C ASN A 142 25.76 -20.99 -5.63
N ASP A 143 26.02 -22.28 -5.88
CA ASP A 143 27.17 -23.01 -5.35
C ASP A 143 28.48 -22.54 -6.01
N LYS A 144 28.94 -21.35 -5.63
CA LYS A 144 30.28 -20.85 -6.02
C LYS A 144 31.35 -21.48 -5.14
N GLY A 145 31.46 -22.82 -5.17
CA GLY A 145 32.48 -23.65 -4.50
C GLY A 145 33.38 -22.92 -3.51
N ALA A 146 32.82 -22.50 -2.37
CA ALA A 146 33.47 -21.56 -1.47
C ALA A 146 34.74 -22.20 -0.88
N THR A 147 35.91 -21.71 -1.30
CA THR A 147 37.22 -22.17 -0.80
C THR A 147 37.63 -21.49 0.51
N ASN A 148 37.00 -20.36 0.87
CA ASN A 148 37.29 -19.62 2.10
C ASN A 148 36.03 -19.44 2.95
N LEU A 149 35.76 -20.41 3.83
CA LEU A 149 34.71 -20.28 4.85
C LEU A 149 35.10 -19.18 5.86
N THR A 150 34.11 -18.44 6.37
CA THR A 150 34.21 -17.80 7.68
C THR A 150 34.72 -18.85 8.68
N PRO A 151 35.79 -18.61 9.45
CA PRO A 151 36.40 -19.64 10.28
C PRO A 151 35.44 -20.09 11.38
N LEU A 152 34.73 -21.20 11.13
CA LEU A 152 33.86 -21.88 12.09
C LEU A 152 34.67 -22.92 12.86
N LYS A 153 34.60 -22.88 14.19
CA LYS A 153 35.34 -23.82 15.06
C LYS A 153 34.90 -25.28 14.87
N ASP A 154 33.66 -25.50 14.44
CA ASP A 154 33.07 -26.82 14.19
C ASP A 154 32.94 -27.16 12.70
N SER A 155 33.73 -26.52 11.84
CA SER A 155 33.75 -26.76 10.38
C SER A 155 33.98 -28.23 10.01
N ASN A 156 34.71 -28.99 10.83
CA ASN A 156 34.92 -30.44 10.68
C ASN A 156 33.66 -31.29 10.92
N ARG A 157 32.65 -30.75 11.62
CA ARG A 157 31.36 -31.42 11.88
C ARG A 157 30.31 -31.12 10.81
N ILE A 158 30.62 -30.24 9.84
CA ILE A 158 29.74 -29.87 8.74
C ILE A 158 29.95 -30.84 7.57
N PRO A 159 28.92 -31.64 7.20
CA PRO A 159 29.03 -32.55 6.07
C PRO A 159 29.10 -31.79 4.74
N SER A 160 29.72 -32.42 3.73
CA SER A 160 29.98 -31.76 2.44
C SER A 160 28.72 -31.24 1.75
N TRP A 161 27.58 -31.94 1.88
CA TRP A 161 26.32 -31.57 1.23
C TRP A 161 25.68 -30.29 1.76
N SER A 162 25.96 -29.88 2.99
CA SER A 162 25.39 -28.66 3.60
C SER A 162 26.39 -27.50 3.66
N ARG A 163 27.67 -27.75 3.35
CA ARG A 163 28.76 -26.80 3.57
C ARG A 163 28.59 -25.49 2.79
N SER A 164 28.28 -25.60 1.49
CA SER A 164 28.07 -24.44 0.63
C SER A 164 26.85 -23.62 1.05
N ALA A 165 25.74 -24.29 1.34
CA ALA A 165 24.53 -23.62 1.81
C ALA A 165 24.73 -22.89 3.14
N ILE A 166 25.42 -23.50 4.11
CA ILE A 166 25.74 -22.85 5.39
C ILE A 166 26.59 -21.60 5.16
N HIS A 167 27.59 -21.68 4.28
CA HIS A 167 28.40 -20.53 3.93
C HIS A 167 27.57 -19.39 3.34
N ASN A 168 26.76 -19.69 2.33
CA ASN A 168 25.93 -18.70 1.64
C ASN A 168 24.93 -18.02 2.58
N ILE A 169 24.32 -18.79 3.50
CA ILE A 169 23.34 -18.27 4.47
C ILE A 169 24.00 -17.44 5.57
N LEU A 170 25.23 -17.78 5.99
CA LEU A 170 26.03 -16.97 6.93
C LEU A 170 26.53 -15.68 6.27
N ASP A 171 27.02 -15.74 5.03
CA ASP A 171 27.48 -14.58 4.25
C ASP A 171 26.34 -13.57 4.05
N LYS A 172 25.13 -14.07 3.79
CA LYS A 172 23.91 -13.25 3.68
C LYS A 172 23.34 -12.79 5.03
N GLY A 173 23.90 -13.21 6.16
CA GLY A 173 23.42 -12.82 7.50
C GLY A 173 22.04 -13.36 7.87
N ILE A 174 21.54 -14.36 7.13
CA ILE A 174 20.20 -14.96 7.34
C ILE A 174 20.21 -15.82 8.60
N MET A 175 21.29 -16.57 8.82
CA MET A 175 21.58 -17.21 10.10
C MET A 175 22.92 -16.68 10.62
N SER A 176 23.17 -16.87 11.91
CA SER A 176 24.42 -16.46 12.57
C SER A 176 25.09 -17.65 13.24
N ASN A 177 26.41 -17.58 13.43
CA ASN A 177 27.14 -18.44 14.36
C ASN A 177 26.87 -18.00 15.82
N TYR A 178 27.17 -18.90 16.76
CA TYR A 178 27.12 -18.60 18.18
C TYR A 178 28.31 -17.77 18.65
N SER A 179 28.18 -17.15 19.82
CA SER A 179 29.25 -16.36 20.46
C SER A 179 30.53 -17.17 20.70
N ASP A 180 30.43 -18.50 20.81
CA ASP A 180 31.57 -19.41 20.94
C ASP A 180 32.33 -19.65 19.61
N GLY A 181 31.81 -19.16 18.48
CA GLY A 181 32.39 -19.32 17.14
C GLY A 181 31.96 -20.60 16.40
N THR A 182 30.94 -21.32 16.89
CA THR A 182 30.39 -22.54 16.26
C THR A 182 29.10 -22.27 15.48
N PHE A 183 28.79 -23.11 14.49
CA PHE A 183 27.49 -23.08 13.80
C PHE A 183 26.47 -24.09 14.37
N GLN A 184 26.96 -25.19 14.94
CA GLN A 184 26.19 -26.30 15.49
C GLN A 184 25.24 -26.96 14.47
N PRO A 185 25.76 -27.55 13.38
CA PRO A 185 24.97 -27.97 12.22
C PRO A 185 23.85 -28.98 12.53
N GLN A 186 24.05 -29.84 13.54
CA GLN A 186 23.11 -30.88 13.95
C GLN A 186 22.11 -30.44 15.02
N ARG A 187 22.25 -29.22 15.57
CA ARG A 187 21.31 -28.72 16.58
C ARG A 187 19.96 -28.47 15.92
N GLN A 188 18.89 -28.79 16.64
CA GLN A 188 17.52 -28.57 16.20
C GLN A 188 17.19 -27.06 16.22
N MET A 189 16.31 -26.64 15.32
CA MET A 189 15.79 -25.27 15.27
C MET A 189 14.62 -25.10 16.21
N THR A 190 14.60 -24.01 16.98
CA THR A 190 13.39 -23.60 17.72
C THR A 190 12.38 -22.93 16.79
N ARG A 191 11.13 -22.78 17.26
CA ARG A 191 10.07 -22.04 16.57
C ARG A 191 10.49 -20.59 16.33
N ALA A 192 11.01 -19.91 17.36
CA ALA A 192 11.49 -18.53 17.25
C ALA A 192 12.63 -18.39 16.23
N GLU A 193 13.63 -19.27 16.28
CA GLU A 193 14.75 -19.23 15.34
C GLU A 193 14.30 -19.45 13.90
N SER A 194 13.28 -20.27 13.71
CA SER A 194 12.70 -20.56 12.39
C SER A 194 11.95 -19.35 11.84
N VAL A 195 11.16 -18.64 12.67
CA VAL A 195 10.54 -17.35 12.31
C VAL A 195 11.60 -16.34 11.88
N VAL A 196 12.64 -16.14 12.69
CA VAL A 196 13.72 -15.18 12.39
C VAL A 196 14.44 -15.55 11.09
N ALA A 197 14.83 -16.81 10.91
CA ALA A 197 15.59 -17.24 9.74
C ALA A 197 14.75 -17.15 8.44
N ILE A 198 13.49 -17.58 8.48
CA ILE A 198 12.57 -17.48 7.32
C ILE A 198 12.28 -16.02 7.01
N LYS A 199 12.03 -15.16 8.01
CA LYS A 199 11.83 -13.72 7.83
C LYS A 199 13.04 -13.06 7.16
N LYS A 200 14.24 -13.33 7.67
CA LYS A 200 15.48 -12.80 7.06
C LYS A 200 15.70 -13.32 5.64
N ALA A 201 15.35 -14.57 5.36
CA ALA A 201 15.38 -15.09 4.00
C ALA A 201 14.37 -14.35 3.11
N LEU A 202 13.13 -14.17 3.56
CA LEU A 202 12.11 -13.40 2.83
C LEU A 202 12.61 -11.98 2.52
N SER A 203 13.15 -11.26 3.50
CA SER A 203 13.73 -9.92 3.30
C SER A 203 14.94 -9.94 2.37
N SER A 204 15.74 -11.01 2.37
CA SER A 204 16.86 -11.17 1.43
C SER A 204 16.41 -11.48 0.00
N SER A 205 15.14 -11.84 -0.20
CA SER A 205 14.52 -12.08 -1.50
C SER A 205 13.85 -10.85 -2.12
N THR A 206 13.79 -9.71 -1.39
CA THR A 206 13.20 -8.46 -1.90
C THR A 206 13.82 -8.07 -3.24
N VAL A 207 12.98 -7.86 -4.24
CA VAL A 207 13.41 -7.47 -5.59
C VAL A 207 13.58 -5.96 -5.62
N ILE A 208 14.79 -5.50 -5.90
CA ILE A 208 15.15 -4.08 -5.87
C ILE A 208 15.31 -3.55 -7.30
N TYR A 209 14.52 -2.54 -7.65
CA TYR A 209 14.65 -1.76 -8.89
C TYR A 209 15.29 -0.40 -8.58
N ASN A 210 16.62 -0.35 -8.64
CA ASN A 210 17.43 0.83 -8.30
C ASN A 210 18.02 1.56 -9.52
N LYS A 211 17.49 1.28 -10.72
CA LYS A 211 17.86 1.98 -11.96
C LYS A 211 16.62 2.25 -12.81
N PRO A 212 16.58 3.36 -13.56
CA PRO A 212 15.50 3.64 -14.50
C PRO A 212 15.32 2.50 -15.51
N GLY A 213 14.08 2.26 -15.94
CA GLY A 213 13.78 1.24 -16.95
C GLY A 213 12.40 0.61 -16.84
N VAL A 214 12.04 -0.17 -17.86
CA VAL A 214 10.80 -0.95 -17.91
C VAL A 214 11.11 -2.41 -17.59
N PHE A 215 10.34 -3.00 -16.68
CA PHE A 215 10.52 -4.38 -16.22
C PHE A 215 9.22 -5.17 -16.43
N GLY A 216 9.30 -6.38 -16.97
CA GLY A 216 8.19 -7.33 -17.09
C GLY A 216 7.43 -7.39 -18.44
N GLU A 217 8.09 -7.11 -19.57
CA GLU A 217 7.41 -6.92 -20.87
C GLU A 217 6.81 -8.16 -21.56
N SER A 218 7.17 -9.41 -21.21
CA SER A 218 6.95 -10.56 -22.12
C SER A 218 5.95 -11.62 -21.62
N SER A 219 5.64 -11.66 -20.32
CA SER A 219 4.77 -12.66 -19.67
C SER A 219 4.45 -12.24 -18.24
N LEU A 220 3.35 -12.76 -17.66
CA LEU A 220 3.02 -12.52 -16.25
C LEU A 220 4.18 -12.97 -15.35
N ASN A 221 4.81 -12.02 -14.66
CA ASN A 221 5.88 -12.29 -13.70
C ASN A 221 5.31 -12.36 -12.28
N ILE A 222 5.34 -13.55 -11.68
CA ILE A 222 4.93 -13.72 -10.28
C ILE A 222 6.14 -13.48 -9.38
N VAL A 223 6.06 -12.47 -8.51
CA VAL A 223 7.07 -12.13 -7.52
C VAL A 223 6.53 -12.52 -6.14
N HIS A 224 7.12 -13.56 -5.53
CA HIS A 224 6.70 -14.11 -4.25
C HIS A 224 7.15 -13.31 -3.02
N SER A 225 7.93 -12.26 -3.22
CA SER A 225 8.56 -11.43 -2.20
C SER A 225 8.14 -9.96 -2.33
N ASP A 226 8.65 -9.13 -1.43
CA ASP A 226 8.50 -7.68 -1.54
C ASP A 226 9.24 -7.14 -2.76
N VAL A 227 8.74 -6.03 -3.30
CA VAL A 227 9.34 -5.28 -4.40
C VAL A 227 9.63 -3.86 -3.94
N LEU A 228 10.87 -3.42 -4.13
CA LEU A 228 11.34 -2.09 -3.75
C LEU A 228 11.76 -1.30 -4.99
N ILE A 229 11.07 -0.20 -5.27
CA ILE A 229 11.46 0.77 -6.30
C ILE A 229 12.27 1.87 -5.64
N GLN A 230 13.55 2.00 -6.01
CA GLN A 230 14.50 2.96 -5.43
C GLN A 230 14.99 4.03 -6.40
N SER A 231 14.67 3.92 -7.68
CA SER A 231 15.06 4.91 -8.69
C SER A 231 13.82 5.54 -9.32
N SER A 232 13.95 6.80 -9.72
CA SER A 232 13.00 7.42 -10.65
C SER A 232 12.96 6.66 -11.98
N ASP A 233 11.86 6.83 -12.69
CA ASP A 233 11.62 6.37 -14.05
C ASP A 233 11.66 4.83 -14.19
N VAL A 234 11.31 4.15 -13.09
CA VAL A 234 11.03 2.71 -13.08
C VAL A 234 9.58 2.48 -13.49
N THR A 235 9.39 1.56 -14.43
CA THR A 235 8.06 1.07 -14.84
C THR A 235 7.98 -0.44 -14.62
N LEU A 236 7.04 -0.90 -13.79
CA LEU A 236 6.72 -2.33 -13.66
C LEU A 236 5.53 -2.66 -14.55
N LYS A 237 5.65 -3.72 -15.36
CA LYS A 237 4.59 -4.21 -16.26
C LYS A 237 4.31 -5.69 -16.07
N ASN A 238 3.04 -6.09 -16.20
CA ASN A 238 2.59 -7.48 -16.20
C ASN A 238 3.14 -8.30 -15.01
N MET A 239 3.02 -7.77 -13.79
CA MET A 239 3.53 -8.42 -12.58
C MET A 239 2.43 -8.77 -11.60
N HIS A 240 2.56 -9.92 -10.93
CA HIS A 240 1.78 -10.25 -9.73
C HIS A 240 2.73 -10.32 -8.54
N ILE A 241 2.68 -9.29 -7.70
CA ILE A 241 3.50 -9.14 -6.51
C ILE A 241 2.70 -9.69 -5.33
N MET A 242 3.16 -10.81 -4.77
CA MET A 242 2.50 -11.44 -3.63
C MET A 242 2.89 -10.80 -2.28
N GLY A 243 4.05 -10.12 -2.23
CA GLY A 243 4.53 -9.34 -1.09
C GLY A 243 4.11 -7.86 -1.16
N ASP A 244 4.80 -7.02 -0.38
CA ASP A 244 4.57 -5.58 -0.38
C ASP A 244 5.25 -4.91 -1.58
N LEU A 245 4.64 -3.85 -2.12
CA LEU A 245 5.25 -2.99 -3.14
C LEU A 245 5.62 -1.64 -2.51
N ILE A 246 6.91 -1.29 -2.54
CA ILE A 246 7.43 -0.13 -1.83
C ILE A 246 8.04 0.85 -2.84
N PHE A 247 7.40 2.00 -3.02
CA PHE A 247 7.98 3.17 -3.68
C PHE A 247 8.78 3.94 -2.64
N SER A 248 10.07 3.65 -2.58
CA SER A 248 10.93 4.12 -1.49
C SER A 248 11.29 5.60 -1.59
N LYS A 249 11.72 6.19 -0.46
CA LYS A 249 12.17 7.58 -0.37
C LYS A 249 13.29 7.94 -1.35
N GLU A 250 14.09 6.98 -1.78
CA GLU A 250 15.20 7.13 -2.72
C GLU A 250 14.76 7.60 -4.11
N ILE A 251 13.48 7.41 -4.48
CA ILE A 251 12.89 8.01 -5.70
C ILE A 251 12.95 9.55 -5.65
N GLY A 252 13.04 10.15 -4.45
CA GLY A 252 13.04 11.60 -4.27
C GLY A 252 11.73 12.19 -4.80
N ASP A 253 11.82 13.24 -5.62
CA ASP A 253 10.67 13.87 -6.29
C ASP A 253 10.43 13.31 -7.72
N GLY A 254 11.16 12.27 -8.13
CA GLY A 254 11.03 11.63 -9.45
C GLY A 254 9.77 10.77 -9.61
N ASN A 255 9.55 10.25 -10.82
CA ASN A 255 8.32 9.51 -11.16
C ASN A 255 8.52 7.98 -11.09
N ALA A 256 7.43 7.23 -10.90
CA ALA A 256 7.43 5.77 -11.02
C ALA A 256 6.07 5.28 -11.51
N TYR A 257 6.08 4.18 -12.26
CA TYR A 257 4.93 3.71 -13.02
C TYR A 257 4.68 2.22 -12.76
N ILE A 258 3.41 1.83 -12.64
CA ILE A 258 2.99 0.44 -12.71
C ILE A 258 1.85 0.27 -13.71
N ASP A 259 1.91 -0.75 -14.55
CA ASP A 259 0.92 -1.04 -15.60
C ASP A 259 0.61 -2.54 -15.64
N GLN A 260 -0.66 -2.93 -15.49
CA GLN A 260 -1.07 -4.35 -15.39
C GLN A 260 -0.36 -5.09 -14.24
N VAL A 261 -0.28 -4.43 -13.07
CA VAL A 261 0.32 -5.00 -11.87
C VAL A 261 -0.76 -5.36 -10.85
N LYS A 262 -0.68 -6.56 -10.28
CA LYS A 262 -1.48 -7.00 -9.14
C LYS A 262 -0.61 -7.07 -7.89
N VAL A 263 -1.06 -6.47 -6.79
CA VAL A 263 -0.35 -6.51 -5.50
C VAL A 263 -1.27 -7.15 -4.45
N ASP A 264 -0.87 -8.28 -3.89
CA ASP A 264 -1.61 -8.95 -2.79
C ASP A 264 -1.23 -8.38 -1.41
N GLY A 265 -0.02 -7.84 -1.26
CA GLY A 265 0.45 -7.17 -0.06
C GLY A 265 0.07 -5.69 0.02
N MET A 266 0.68 -4.97 0.95
CA MET A 266 0.50 -3.53 1.10
C MET A 266 1.37 -2.79 0.10
N THR A 267 0.84 -1.72 -0.50
CA THR A 267 1.65 -0.80 -1.30
C THR A 267 2.01 0.42 -0.48
N ARG A 268 3.31 0.68 -0.31
CA ARG A 268 3.83 1.80 0.49
C ARG A 268 4.44 2.85 -0.43
N ILE A 269 3.98 4.08 -0.31
CA ILE A 269 4.47 5.22 -1.09
C ILE A 269 5.17 6.19 -0.14
N GLU A 270 6.50 6.15 -0.18
CA GLU A 270 7.42 6.95 0.64
C GLU A 270 8.27 7.91 -0.23
N GLY A 271 8.33 7.67 -1.54
CA GLY A 271 8.96 8.52 -2.55
C GLY A 271 7.96 9.05 -3.60
N GLY A 272 8.45 9.88 -4.51
CA GLY A 272 7.66 10.55 -5.55
C GLY A 272 7.38 12.03 -5.25
N GLY A 273 7.40 12.88 -6.28
CA GLY A 273 7.04 14.29 -6.20
C GLY A 273 5.57 14.59 -6.56
N SER A 274 5.27 15.85 -6.89
CA SER A 274 3.92 16.34 -7.20
C SER A 274 3.32 15.87 -8.53
N ASN A 275 4.04 15.07 -9.33
CA ASN A 275 3.59 14.53 -10.63
C ASN A 275 3.92 13.03 -10.82
N SER A 276 4.06 12.25 -9.75
CA SER A 276 5.05 11.17 -9.77
C SER A 276 4.59 9.72 -9.83
N ILE A 277 3.56 9.29 -9.09
CA ILE A 277 3.23 7.86 -8.99
C ILE A 277 2.02 7.54 -9.85
N HIS A 278 2.23 6.76 -10.91
CA HIS A 278 1.20 6.41 -11.88
C HIS A 278 0.83 4.93 -11.80
N ILE A 279 -0.45 4.65 -11.60
CA ILE A 279 -1.01 3.31 -11.39
C ILE A 279 -2.03 3.03 -12.49
N LYS A 280 -1.63 2.25 -13.49
CA LYS A 280 -2.43 2.00 -14.69
C LYS A 280 -2.86 0.54 -14.79
N ASN A 281 -4.12 0.29 -15.15
CA ASN A 281 -4.67 -1.07 -15.36
C ASN A 281 -4.34 -2.07 -14.23
N SER A 282 -4.21 -1.61 -12.99
CA SER A 282 -3.59 -2.38 -11.89
C SER A 282 -4.58 -2.66 -10.76
N GLN A 283 -4.35 -3.73 -10.00
CA GLN A 283 -5.19 -4.15 -8.86
C GLN A 283 -4.39 -4.11 -7.56
N LEU A 284 -4.77 -3.24 -6.65
CA LEU A 284 -4.09 -3.07 -5.36
C LEU A 284 -5.09 -3.13 -4.20
N GLY A 285 -4.67 -3.77 -3.11
CA GLY A 285 -5.42 -3.81 -1.85
C GLY A 285 -5.32 -2.47 -1.10
N THR A 286 -4.46 -2.43 -0.07
CA THR A 286 -4.21 -1.23 0.71
C THR A 286 -2.98 -0.47 0.20
N VAL A 287 -3.16 0.81 -0.10
CA VAL A 287 -2.09 1.75 -0.46
C VAL A 287 -1.89 2.71 0.69
N SER A 288 -0.67 2.80 1.24
CA SER A 288 -0.30 3.79 2.27
C SER A 288 0.61 4.85 1.69
N VAL A 289 0.22 6.11 1.84
CA VAL A 289 0.97 7.29 1.42
C VAL A 289 1.57 7.96 2.66
N ASN A 290 2.89 7.91 2.80
CA ASN A 290 3.62 8.48 3.93
C ASN A 290 4.97 9.08 3.50
N LYS A 291 4.91 10.34 3.07
CA LYS A 291 6.05 11.18 2.70
C LYS A 291 5.96 12.49 3.48
N PRO A 292 6.42 12.53 4.75
CA PRO A 292 6.19 13.68 5.64
C PRO A 292 6.94 14.96 5.22
N GLU A 293 7.99 14.84 4.40
CA GLU A 293 8.85 15.97 4.00
C GLU A 293 8.33 16.75 2.77
N SER A 294 7.49 16.15 1.91
CA SER A 294 6.94 16.83 0.72
C SER A 294 5.67 16.18 0.19
N VAL A 295 5.01 16.82 -0.79
CA VAL A 295 3.75 16.34 -1.37
C VAL A 295 4.03 15.29 -2.46
N VAL A 296 3.28 14.19 -2.43
CA VAL A 296 3.27 13.18 -3.49
C VAL A 296 1.93 13.15 -4.23
N ARG A 297 1.98 13.04 -5.56
CA ARG A 297 0.78 12.81 -6.40
C ARG A 297 0.69 11.35 -6.81
N VAL A 298 -0.46 10.74 -6.56
CA VAL A 298 -0.78 9.35 -6.90
C VAL A 298 -1.95 9.35 -7.88
N VAL A 299 -1.74 8.77 -9.06
CA VAL A 299 -2.68 8.79 -10.18
C VAL A 299 -3.17 7.38 -10.48
N ALA A 300 -4.49 7.18 -10.50
CA ALA A 300 -5.10 5.96 -11.01
C ALA A 300 -5.57 6.16 -12.46
N GLU A 301 -5.27 5.20 -13.34
CA GLU A 301 -5.55 5.27 -14.78
C GLU A 301 -6.09 3.96 -15.36
N GLY A 302 -6.92 4.03 -16.41
CA GLY A 302 -7.42 2.84 -17.12
C GLY A 302 -8.30 1.96 -16.23
N THR A 303 -8.11 0.64 -16.29
CA THR A 303 -8.93 -0.33 -15.51
C THR A 303 -8.49 -0.50 -14.05
N THR A 304 -7.72 0.45 -13.51
CA THR A 304 -7.17 0.36 -12.14
C THR A 304 -8.26 0.24 -11.07
N ARG A 305 -7.96 -0.52 -10.01
CA ARG A 305 -8.75 -0.65 -8.78
C ARG A 305 -7.84 -0.63 -7.54
N ILE A 306 -8.09 0.31 -6.64
CA ILE A 306 -7.40 0.49 -5.36
C ILE A 306 -8.45 0.44 -4.25
N GLN A 307 -8.44 -0.61 -3.43
CA GLN A 307 -9.54 -0.87 -2.48
C GLN A 307 -9.56 0.07 -1.26
N LEU A 308 -8.39 0.41 -0.71
CA LEU A 308 -8.25 1.33 0.41
C LEU A 308 -6.97 2.15 0.31
N THR A 309 -7.08 3.47 0.35
CA THR A 309 -5.94 4.38 0.41
C THR A 309 -5.83 5.00 1.79
N GLN A 310 -4.71 4.82 2.46
CA GLN A 310 -4.38 5.40 3.76
C GLN A 310 -3.39 6.56 3.58
N ILE A 311 -3.78 7.76 4.01
CA ILE A 311 -2.96 8.97 3.86
C ILE A 311 -2.44 9.39 5.23
N LEU A 312 -1.11 9.38 5.39
CA LEU A 312 -0.40 9.78 6.60
C LEU A 312 0.36 11.11 6.43
N SER A 313 0.52 11.62 5.21
CA SER A 313 1.21 12.88 4.90
C SER A 313 0.45 13.72 3.86
N SER A 314 0.99 14.88 3.45
CA SER A 314 0.35 15.67 2.38
C SER A 314 0.36 14.90 1.05
N ALA A 315 -0.77 14.89 0.34
CA ALA A 315 -0.93 14.08 -0.87
C ALA A 315 -1.93 14.68 -1.87
N ILE A 316 -1.72 14.37 -3.15
CA ILE A 316 -2.66 14.61 -4.25
C ILE A 316 -3.13 13.24 -4.76
N ILE A 317 -4.42 12.96 -4.69
CA ILE A 317 -5.02 11.72 -5.18
C ILE A 317 -5.87 12.03 -6.40
N GLU A 318 -5.58 11.41 -7.53
CA GLU A 318 -6.20 11.78 -8.80
C GLU A 318 -6.56 10.58 -9.68
N GLU A 319 -7.77 10.59 -10.23
CA GLU A 319 -8.22 9.67 -11.26
C GLU A 319 -8.15 10.32 -12.62
N GLN A 320 -7.46 9.67 -13.56
CA GLN A 320 -7.26 10.18 -14.91
C GLN A 320 -7.60 9.10 -15.93
N ASN A 321 -8.64 9.35 -16.75
CA ASN A 321 -9.11 8.40 -17.77
C ASN A 321 -9.39 6.99 -17.22
N VAL A 322 -9.99 6.91 -16.02
CA VAL A 322 -10.33 5.64 -15.37
C VAL A 322 -11.56 5.04 -16.06
N SER A 323 -11.45 3.76 -16.42
CA SER A 323 -12.54 2.90 -16.86
C SER A 323 -12.84 1.76 -15.87
N GLY A 324 -11.99 1.59 -14.85
CA GLY A 324 -12.19 0.70 -13.70
C GLY A 324 -12.86 1.39 -12.50
N GLU A 325 -12.68 0.84 -11.30
CA GLU A 325 -13.22 1.43 -10.05
C GLU A 325 -12.34 2.54 -9.48
N GLY A 326 -11.10 2.72 -9.96
CA GLY A 326 -10.20 3.77 -9.48
C GLY A 326 -9.88 3.61 -7.99
N PHE A 327 -10.02 4.69 -7.22
CA PHE A 327 -9.87 4.72 -5.77
C PHE A 327 -11.22 4.49 -5.07
N VAL A 328 -11.40 3.33 -4.42
CA VAL A 328 -12.69 2.99 -3.81
C VAL A 328 -12.90 3.74 -2.48
N ASN A 329 -12.00 3.56 -1.51
CA ASN A 329 -12.09 4.17 -0.17
C ASN A 329 -10.80 4.90 0.18
N LEU A 330 -10.91 6.01 0.91
CA LEU A 330 -9.78 6.85 1.33
C LEU A 330 -9.88 7.19 2.82
N HIS A 331 -8.86 6.85 3.58
CA HIS A 331 -8.75 7.12 5.01
C HIS A 331 -7.54 8.03 5.28
N VAL A 332 -7.78 9.16 5.93
CA VAL A 332 -6.70 10.01 6.44
C VAL A 332 -6.44 9.63 7.89
N LEU A 333 -5.22 9.19 8.20
CA LEU A 333 -4.86 8.64 9.50
C LEU A 333 -3.92 9.58 10.28
N PRO A 334 -4.01 9.62 11.63
CA PRO A 334 -3.12 10.44 12.45
C PRO A 334 -1.65 9.99 12.33
N GLU A 335 -0.71 10.93 12.37
CA GLU A 335 0.73 10.61 12.43
C GLU A 335 1.11 10.04 13.81
N THR A 336 2.07 9.11 13.81
CA THR A 336 2.59 8.49 15.05
C THR A 336 3.61 9.38 15.78
N LYS A 337 4.15 10.41 15.12
CA LYS A 337 5.11 11.38 15.67
C LYS A 337 4.94 12.75 14.99
N GLU A 338 4.64 13.78 15.77
CA GLU A 338 4.54 15.22 15.44
C GLU A 338 3.24 15.76 14.80
N ASN A 339 2.81 16.94 15.28
CA ASN A 339 1.72 17.77 14.77
C ASN A 339 2.18 18.58 13.53
N LYS A 340 2.58 17.93 12.44
CA LYS A 340 2.82 18.64 11.17
C LYS A 340 1.50 18.78 10.41
N SER A 341 1.07 20.01 10.17
CA SER A 341 -0.15 20.26 9.41
C SER A 341 0.02 19.88 7.93
N ARG A 342 -0.95 19.15 7.36
CA ARG A 342 -0.88 18.58 6.01
C ARG A 342 -2.03 19.05 5.11
N ASN A 343 -1.79 19.10 3.80
CA ASN A 343 -2.79 19.44 2.78
C ASN A 343 -3.13 18.20 1.96
N ILE A 344 -4.42 18.01 1.67
CA ILE A 344 -4.90 16.90 0.84
C ILE A 344 -5.72 17.46 -0.31
N SER A 345 -5.37 17.07 -1.54
CA SER A 345 -6.12 17.41 -2.75
C SER A 345 -6.62 16.14 -3.43
N ILE A 346 -7.87 16.12 -3.87
CA ILE A 346 -8.53 14.93 -4.40
C ILE A 346 -9.27 15.26 -5.70
N ALA A 347 -9.16 14.40 -6.70
CA ALA A 347 -9.91 14.47 -7.96
C ALA A 347 -10.31 13.06 -8.41
N GLY A 348 -11.60 12.73 -8.43
CA GLY A 348 -12.08 11.39 -8.79
C GLY A 348 -13.38 11.01 -8.08
N ASP A 349 -13.86 9.80 -8.34
CA ASP A 349 -15.07 9.25 -7.73
C ASP A 349 -14.71 8.33 -6.54
N PHE A 350 -15.31 8.56 -5.37
CA PHE A 350 -15.01 7.84 -4.13
C PHE A 350 -16.29 7.35 -3.44
N ASN A 351 -16.24 6.15 -2.87
CA ASN A 351 -17.31 5.67 -2.00
C ASN A 351 -17.24 6.36 -0.64
N ASP A 352 -16.18 6.08 0.13
CA ASP A 352 -16.03 6.61 1.48
C ASP A 352 -14.70 7.35 1.63
N ILE A 353 -14.78 8.59 2.10
CA ILE A 353 -13.63 9.39 2.55
C ILE A 353 -13.77 9.60 4.06
N ASN A 354 -12.89 8.98 4.85
CA ASN A 354 -12.85 9.09 6.30
C ASN A 354 -11.63 9.89 6.76
N VAL A 355 -11.85 11.07 7.33
CA VAL A 355 -10.77 11.93 7.83
C VAL A 355 -10.67 11.80 9.35
N ASN A 356 -9.60 11.16 9.81
CA ASN A 356 -9.32 10.89 11.23
C ASN A 356 -8.08 11.64 11.76
N ALA A 357 -7.61 12.67 11.04
CA ALA A 357 -6.47 13.50 11.40
C ALA A 357 -6.69 14.98 11.05
N SER A 358 -6.05 15.89 11.81
CA SER A 358 -6.10 17.33 11.55
C SER A 358 -5.40 17.70 10.24
N LEU A 359 -5.98 18.64 9.49
CA LEU A 359 -5.53 19.10 8.17
C LEU A 359 -5.43 20.63 8.14
N ASN A 360 -4.55 21.16 7.29
CA ASN A 360 -4.59 22.58 6.93
C ASN A 360 -5.76 22.86 5.96
N ALA A 361 -5.92 22.01 4.96
CA ALA A 361 -7.02 22.08 4.01
C ALA A 361 -7.29 20.70 3.38
N LEU A 362 -8.56 20.45 3.09
CA LEU A 362 -9.02 19.39 2.19
C LEU A 362 -9.63 20.04 0.95
N THR A 363 -9.03 19.81 -0.23
CA THR A 363 -9.51 20.37 -1.49
C THR A 363 -10.01 19.24 -2.40
N VAL A 364 -11.26 19.29 -2.82
CA VAL A 364 -11.83 18.38 -3.81
C VAL A 364 -11.97 19.14 -5.12
N LEU A 365 -11.21 18.71 -6.14
CA LEU A 365 -11.09 19.38 -7.43
C LEU A 365 -12.21 19.00 -8.40
N SER A 366 -12.61 17.73 -8.41
CA SER A 366 -13.66 17.18 -9.28
C SER A 366 -14.11 15.78 -8.82
N GLY A 367 -15.30 15.35 -9.24
CA GLY A 367 -15.81 13.98 -9.04
C GLY A 367 -16.90 13.86 -7.97
N THR A 368 -17.29 12.63 -7.68
CA THR A 368 -18.42 12.29 -6.80
C THR A 368 -17.94 11.59 -5.54
N ILE A 369 -18.41 12.01 -4.37
CA ILE A 369 -18.11 11.36 -3.08
C ILE A 369 -19.42 10.87 -2.48
N ASN A 370 -19.57 9.56 -2.24
CA ASN A 370 -20.79 9.03 -1.62
C ASN A 370 -20.89 9.39 -0.12
N SER A 371 -19.78 9.30 0.60
CA SER A 371 -19.71 9.68 2.01
C SER A 371 -18.39 10.38 2.33
N LEU A 372 -18.46 11.61 2.83
CA LEU A 372 -17.33 12.34 3.39
C LEU A 372 -17.54 12.49 4.90
N PHE A 373 -16.77 11.74 5.70
CA PHE A 373 -16.83 11.75 7.15
C PHE A 373 -15.60 12.45 7.74
N ILE A 374 -15.83 13.38 8.65
CA ILE A 374 -14.80 14.06 9.43
C ILE A 374 -15.00 13.71 10.90
N LYS A 375 -14.01 13.09 11.54
CA LYS A 375 -14.04 12.71 12.97
C LYS A 375 -14.10 13.92 13.91
N GLU A 376 -14.61 13.73 15.13
CA GLU A 376 -14.62 14.77 16.17
C GLU A 376 -13.21 15.19 16.62
N LYS A 377 -13.10 16.41 17.17
CA LYS A 377 -11.88 17.00 17.76
C LYS A 377 -10.71 17.17 16.79
N LEU A 378 -10.97 17.31 15.49
CA LEU A 378 -9.97 17.58 14.48
C LEU A 378 -9.89 19.08 14.15
N ILE A 379 -8.69 19.57 13.85
CA ILE A 379 -8.48 20.93 13.33
C ILE A 379 -8.46 20.83 11.81
N ILE A 380 -9.53 21.28 11.15
CA ILE A 380 -9.63 21.36 9.69
C ILE A 380 -10.29 22.70 9.34
N PRO A 381 -9.52 23.78 9.15
CA PRO A 381 -10.08 25.11 9.01
C PRO A 381 -10.80 25.30 7.67
N SER A 382 -10.42 24.54 6.63
CA SER A 382 -10.98 24.69 5.28
C SER A 382 -11.22 23.36 4.57
N ILE A 383 -12.42 23.21 4.02
CA ILE A 383 -12.83 22.18 3.07
C ILE A 383 -13.30 22.91 1.81
N VAL A 384 -12.63 22.70 0.67
CA VAL A 384 -12.94 23.39 -0.59
C VAL A 384 -13.51 22.37 -1.58
N LEU A 385 -14.73 22.59 -2.05
CA LEU A 385 -15.41 21.77 -3.05
C LEU A 385 -15.53 22.56 -4.34
N ASN A 386 -14.71 22.23 -5.34
CA ASN A 386 -14.71 22.94 -6.62
C ASN A 386 -15.97 22.67 -7.45
N LYS A 387 -16.16 23.50 -8.48
CA LYS A 387 -17.25 23.35 -9.45
C LYS A 387 -17.21 21.98 -10.12
N GLY A 388 -18.33 21.26 -10.08
CA GLY A 388 -18.45 19.90 -10.64
C GLY A 388 -18.22 18.77 -9.63
N VAL A 389 -17.90 19.10 -8.37
CA VAL A 389 -17.90 18.13 -7.27
C VAL A 389 -19.31 17.87 -6.77
N THR A 390 -19.64 16.61 -6.50
CA THR A 390 -20.90 16.22 -5.83
C THR A 390 -20.59 15.37 -4.60
N VAL A 391 -21.03 15.82 -3.42
CA VAL A 391 -20.96 15.04 -2.17
C VAL A 391 -22.37 14.57 -1.81
N GLN A 392 -22.60 13.26 -1.81
CA GLN A 392 -23.91 12.70 -1.48
C GLN A 392 -24.24 12.88 0.00
N THR A 393 -23.33 12.48 0.90
CA THR A 393 -23.45 12.71 2.34
C THR A 393 -22.16 13.31 2.90
N LEU A 394 -22.28 14.47 3.53
CA LEU A 394 -21.23 15.09 4.33
C LEU A 394 -21.56 14.91 5.81
N ASP A 395 -20.78 14.10 6.53
CA ASP A 395 -20.89 13.92 7.98
C ASP A 395 -19.74 14.63 8.70
N LEU A 396 -20.04 15.79 9.27
CA LEU A 396 -19.08 16.67 9.95
C LEU A 396 -19.22 16.53 11.46
N LYS A 397 -18.18 16.01 12.12
CA LYS A 397 -18.08 15.96 13.59
C LYS A 397 -17.16 17.01 14.20
N SER A 398 -16.47 17.82 13.39
CA SER A 398 -15.62 18.94 13.84
C SER A 398 -15.95 20.23 13.09
N THR A 399 -15.76 21.39 13.72
CA THR A 399 -15.95 22.71 13.08
C THR A 399 -15.00 22.91 11.89
N SER A 400 -15.58 23.21 10.73
CA SER A 400 -14.85 23.51 9.49
C SER A 400 -15.56 24.57 8.64
N THR A 401 -14.81 25.27 7.80
CA THR A 401 -15.39 26.11 6.74
C THR A 401 -15.44 25.31 5.44
N VAL A 402 -16.65 24.97 4.98
CA VAL A 402 -16.89 24.36 3.66
C VAL A 402 -17.16 25.48 2.66
N SER A 403 -16.43 25.51 1.55
CA SER A 403 -16.50 26.58 0.54
C SER A 403 -16.37 26.02 -0.88
N GLY A 404 -16.66 26.85 -1.89
CA GLY A 404 -16.58 26.49 -3.31
C GLY A 404 -17.95 26.20 -3.95
N ASP A 405 -17.93 25.87 -5.25
CA ASP A 405 -19.12 25.73 -6.11
C ASP A 405 -19.65 24.28 -6.21
N GLY A 406 -19.12 23.36 -5.41
CA GLY A 406 -19.56 21.96 -5.36
C GLY A 406 -20.96 21.77 -4.77
N GLN A 407 -21.62 20.67 -5.13
CA GLN A 407 -22.96 20.32 -4.63
C GLN A 407 -22.87 19.36 -3.43
N ILE A 408 -23.69 19.58 -2.41
CA ILE A 408 -23.83 18.69 -1.26
C ILE A 408 -25.30 18.29 -1.12
N ASN A 409 -25.61 17.00 -1.19
CA ASN A 409 -26.99 16.51 -1.17
C ASN A 409 -27.54 16.32 0.24
N LYS A 410 -26.70 15.85 1.17
CA LYS A 410 -27.07 15.64 2.58
C LYS A 410 -25.93 16.08 3.48
N VAL A 411 -26.26 16.82 4.54
CA VAL A 411 -25.32 17.20 5.60
C VAL A 411 -25.79 16.61 6.93
N ILE A 412 -24.86 16.03 7.68
CA ILE A 412 -25.02 15.57 9.06
C ILE A 412 -24.00 16.35 9.90
N LEU A 413 -24.48 17.04 10.94
CA LEU A 413 -23.63 17.81 11.86
C LEU A 413 -23.71 17.21 13.26
N SER A 414 -22.56 17.09 13.91
CA SER A 414 -22.49 16.84 15.36
C SER A 414 -22.65 18.13 16.16
N GLU A 415 -22.74 18.00 17.49
CA GLU A 415 -22.71 19.14 18.42
C GLU A 415 -21.46 20.01 18.23
N ASP A 416 -20.29 19.38 18.12
CA ASP A 416 -18.99 20.03 17.97
C ASP A 416 -18.78 20.64 16.57
N ALA A 417 -19.70 20.42 15.63
CA ALA A 417 -19.64 20.94 14.26
C ALA A 417 -20.68 22.03 13.96
N LYS A 418 -21.50 22.44 14.94
CA LYS A 418 -22.61 23.39 14.73
C LYS A 418 -22.18 24.77 14.25
N GLU A 419 -20.95 25.18 14.57
CA GLU A 419 -20.39 26.47 14.14
C GLU A 419 -19.72 26.40 12.76
N SER A 420 -19.84 25.27 12.04
CA SER A 420 -19.29 25.12 10.69
C SER A 420 -19.98 26.07 9.72
N VAL A 421 -19.19 26.66 8.82
CA VAL A 421 -19.69 27.47 7.71
C VAL A 421 -19.94 26.54 6.53
N LEU A 422 -21.17 26.50 6.00
CA LEU A 422 -21.55 25.64 4.88
C LEU A 422 -22.04 26.48 3.69
N PRO A 423 -21.82 26.05 2.44
CA PRO A 423 -22.42 26.70 1.27
C PRO A 423 -23.95 26.49 1.26
N ASP A 424 -24.69 27.38 0.59
CA ASP A 424 -26.15 27.33 0.47
C ASP A 424 -26.61 25.97 -0.11
N VAL A 425 -27.09 25.08 0.76
CA VAL A 425 -27.64 23.78 0.37
C VAL A 425 -28.96 24.04 -0.36
N LYS A 426 -28.95 23.92 -1.70
CA LYS A 426 -30.18 24.02 -2.50
C LYS A 426 -31.14 22.90 -2.07
N LYS A 427 -32.26 23.29 -1.45
CA LYS A 427 -33.35 22.36 -1.11
C LYS A 427 -33.85 21.64 -2.38
N PRO A 428 -34.12 20.32 -2.33
CA PRO A 428 -34.78 19.62 -3.43
C PRO A 428 -36.19 20.18 -3.60
N THR A 429 -36.48 20.76 -4.75
CA THR A 429 -37.84 21.17 -5.13
C THR A 429 -38.65 19.92 -5.50
N ILE A 430 -39.65 19.60 -4.67
CA ILE A 430 -40.67 18.60 -4.95
C ILE A 430 -41.70 19.22 -5.93
N PRO A 431 -41.94 18.68 -7.12
CA PRO A 431 -43.09 19.07 -7.93
C PRO A 431 -44.33 18.27 -7.48
N LEU A 432 -45.37 18.96 -7.03
CA LEU A 432 -46.73 18.43 -6.84
C LEU A 432 -47.72 19.22 -7.76
N PRO A 433 -48.90 18.65 -8.07
CA PRO A 433 -49.43 18.57 -9.43
C PRO A 433 -50.48 19.64 -9.80
N GLY A 434 -50.62 19.88 -11.11
CA GLY A 434 -51.88 20.33 -11.75
C GLY A 434 -51.83 21.67 -12.50
N GLY A 435 -52.16 21.65 -13.80
CA GLY A 435 -52.37 22.88 -14.58
C GLY A 435 -52.41 22.74 -16.11
N GLY A 436 -53.40 22.01 -16.63
CA GLY A 436 -53.62 21.63 -18.04
C GLY A 436 -53.52 22.65 -19.19
N GLY A 437 -53.34 22.06 -20.39
CA GLY A 437 -53.66 22.60 -21.72
C GLY A 437 -52.57 22.26 -22.75
N GLY A 438 -52.72 21.52 -23.84
CA GLY A 438 -53.87 20.92 -24.53
C GLY A 438 -53.56 20.87 -26.03
N GLY A 439 -53.49 19.66 -26.62
CA GLY A 439 -53.41 19.39 -28.06
C GLY A 439 -52.20 18.53 -28.46
N GLY A 440 -52.31 17.34 -29.06
CA GLY A 440 -53.47 16.57 -29.51
C GLY A 440 -53.07 15.66 -30.69
N GLY A 441 -53.23 14.34 -30.51
CA GLY A 441 -53.22 13.29 -31.54
C GLY A 441 -51.85 12.65 -31.81
N GLY A 442 -51.62 11.34 -31.70
CA GLY A 442 -52.50 10.19 -31.55
C GLY A 442 -51.82 8.98 -32.22
N LEU A 443 -51.52 7.95 -31.43
CA LEU A 443 -51.14 6.57 -31.84
C LEU A 443 -52.34 5.90 -32.61
N PRO A 444 -52.37 4.60 -33.01
CA PRO A 444 -51.40 3.48 -32.91
C PRO A 444 -51.37 2.52 -34.14
N GLY A 445 -50.61 1.41 -34.04
CA GLY A 445 -50.78 0.16 -34.80
C GLY A 445 -49.45 -0.31 -35.41
N GLY A 446 -48.88 -1.49 -35.13
CA GLY A 446 -49.47 -2.76 -34.73
C GLY A 446 -49.81 -3.60 -35.97
N ASP A 447 -48.90 -4.52 -36.35
CA ASP A 447 -49.12 -5.95 -36.63
C ASP A 447 -48.21 -6.51 -37.76
N GLY A 448 -47.89 -7.81 -37.64
CA GLY A 448 -46.76 -8.47 -38.32
C GLY A 448 -46.96 -8.97 -39.76
N GLY A 449 -45.88 -9.58 -40.29
CA GLY A 449 -45.89 -10.38 -41.52
C GLY A 449 -44.53 -10.49 -42.21
N SER A 450 -43.97 -11.72 -42.23
CA SER A 450 -42.90 -12.33 -43.05
C SER A 450 -41.69 -11.52 -43.58
N PRO A 451 -40.46 -12.07 -43.47
CA PRO A 451 -39.27 -11.44 -44.04
C PRO A 451 -39.05 -11.86 -45.50
N GLU A 452 -39.09 -10.89 -46.42
CA GLU A 452 -38.42 -10.98 -47.73
C GLU A 452 -38.37 -9.59 -48.40
N PRO A 453 -37.30 -9.18 -49.11
CA PRO A 453 -35.88 -9.46 -48.95
C PRO A 453 -35.10 -8.16 -48.63
N GLU A 454 -34.20 -8.19 -47.63
CA GLU A 454 -33.22 -7.12 -47.49
C GLU A 454 -32.32 -7.10 -48.73
N THR A 455 -32.22 -5.92 -49.32
CA THR A 455 -31.28 -5.62 -50.40
C THR A 455 -29.86 -5.96 -49.93
N PRO A 456 -29.03 -6.67 -50.73
CA PRO A 456 -27.75 -7.16 -50.25
C PRO A 456 -26.87 -6.02 -49.77
N THR A 457 -26.41 -6.08 -48.53
CA THR A 457 -25.46 -5.12 -47.97
C THR A 457 -24.16 -5.13 -48.76
N LEU A 458 -23.49 -3.98 -48.84
CA LEU A 458 -22.20 -3.84 -49.51
C LEU A 458 -21.19 -4.83 -48.89
N SER A 459 -20.67 -5.74 -49.70
CA SER A 459 -19.73 -6.78 -49.26
C SER A 459 -18.65 -7.04 -50.32
N VAL A 460 -17.53 -7.60 -49.89
CA VAL A 460 -16.44 -8.01 -50.80
C VAL A 460 -16.89 -9.26 -51.55
N ALA A 461 -17.01 -9.15 -52.88
CA ALA A 461 -17.40 -10.23 -53.76
C ALA A 461 -16.24 -11.18 -54.06
N SER A 462 -15.06 -10.63 -54.32
CA SER A 462 -13.83 -11.40 -54.52
C SER A 462 -12.60 -10.51 -54.34
N ILE A 463 -11.46 -11.15 -54.11
CA ILE A 463 -10.16 -10.48 -54.15
C ILE A 463 -9.23 -11.20 -55.12
N VAL A 464 -8.49 -10.43 -55.91
CA VAL A 464 -7.44 -10.93 -56.79
C VAL A 464 -6.12 -10.32 -56.33
N ALA A 465 -5.20 -11.16 -55.89
CA ALA A 465 -3.91 -10.73 -55.39
C ALA A 465 -2.80 -11.03 -56.39
N ALA A 466 -1.86 -10.11 -56.51
CA ALA A 466 -0.61 -10.26 -57.22
C ALA A 466 0.54 -9.76 -56.33
N ASN A 467 1.79 -9.97 -56.75
CA ASN A 467 2.92 -9.49 -55.97
C ASN A 467 2.88 -7.95 -55.91
N GLY A 468 2.69 -7.40 -54.71
CA GLY A 468 2.63 -5.95 -54.47
C GLY A 468 1.24 -5.30 -54.58
N SER A 469 0.19 -6.03 -54.95
CA SER A 469 -1.17 -5.44 -55.01
C SER A 469 -2.30 -6.43 -54.79
N ILE A 470 -3.43 -5.93 -54.30
CA ILE A 470 -4.69 -6.68 -54.15
C ILE A 470 -5.82 -5.84 -54.74
N ASP A 471 -6.52 -6.39 -55.73
CA ASP A 471 -7.75 -5.82 -56.26
C ASP A 471 -8.95 -6.42 -55.52
N VAL A 472 -9.69 -5.56 -54.81
CA VAL A 472 -10.86 -5.91 -54.01
C VAL A 472 -12.11 -5.53 -54.78
N LEU A 473 -12.85 -6.52 -55.26
CA LEU A 473 -14.10 -6.32 -55.96
C LEU A 473 -15.26 -6.35 -54.97
N PHE A 474 -16.04 -5.28 -54.91
CA PHE A 474 -17.26 -5.20 -54.13
C PHE A 474 -18.47 -5.63 -54.96
N ASN A 475 -19.47 -6.20 -54.30
CA ASN A 475 -20.72 -6.63 -54.92
C ASN A 475 -21.60 -5.46 -55.44
N LYS A 476 -21.25 -4.21 -55.11
CA LYS A 476 -21.92 -2.96 -55.52
C LYS A 476 -20.91 -1.82 -55.68
N SER A 477 -21.28 -0.78 -56.43
CA SER A 477 -20.46 0.42 -56.60
C SER A 477 -20.35 1.22 -55.31
N LEU A 478 -19.14 1.69 -55.00
CA LEU A 478 -18.79 2.55 -53.90
C LEU A 478 -18.98 4.02 -54.29
N THR A 479 -19.48 4.83 -53.36
CA THR A 479 -19.63 6.28 -53.54
C THR A 479 -18.31 7.01 -53.38
N ASP A 480 -17.46 6.52 -52.46
CA ASP A 480 -16.21 7.14 -52.06
C ASP A 480 -15.10 6.09 -51.90
N THR A 481 -13.83 6.53 -51.92
CA THR A 481 -12.69 5.64 -51.72
C THR A 481 -12.62 5.23 -50.24
N PRO A 482 -12.64 3.92 -49.90
CA PRO A 482 -12.56 3.49 -48.50
C PRO A 482 -11.19 3.79 -47.87
N ASN A 483 -11.13 3.91 -46.55
CA ASN A 483 -9.88 4.18 -45.85
C ASN A 483 -9.04 2.92 -45.69
N ALA A 484 -7.71 3.05 -45.62
CA ALA A 484 -6.81 1.92 -45.38
C ALA A 484 -7.15 1.16 -44.09
N SER A 485 -7.57 1.86 -43.03
CA SER A 485 -7.98 1.29 -41.75
C SER A 485 -9.27 0.45 -41.83
N ASP A 486 -10.06 0.61 -42.89
CA ASP A 486 -11.26 -0.20 -43.08
C ASP A 486 -10.91 -1.63 -43.52
N PHE A 487 -9.66 -1.90 -43.91
CA PHE A 487 -9.18 -3.20 -44.36
C PHE A 487 -8.21 -3.82 -43.35
N ILE A 488 -8.34 -5.13 -43.13
CA ILE A 488 -7.35 -5.94 -42.42
C ILE A 488 -6.81 -6.95 -43.42
N VAL A 489 -5.56 -6.77 -43.84
CA VAL A 489 -4.88 -7.66 -44.79
C VAL A 489 -3.86 -8.51 -44.05
N SER A 490 -3.90 -9.82 -44.30
CA SER A 490 -2.90 -10.77 -43.82
C SER A 490 -2.32 -11.59 -44.97
N ARG A 491 -1.07 -12.02 -44.84
CA ARG A 491 -0.32 -12.76 -45.84
C ARG A 491 0.26 -14.03 -45.26
N LYS A 492 0.22 -15.10 -46.04
CA LYS A 492 0.93 -16.34 -45.80
C LYS A 492 1.87 -16.64 -46.98
N ILE A 493 3.10 -17.04 -46.66
CA ILE A 493 4.09 -17.50 -47.65
C ILE A 493 4.38 -18.98 -47.36
N ASN A 494 4.32 -19.80 -48.41
CA ASN A 494 4.38 -21.26 -48.38
C ASN A 494 3.40 -21.82 -47.31
N ASN A 495 3.84 -22.77 -46.48
CA ASN A 495 2.99 -23.38 -45.45
C ASN A 495 2.95 -22.61 -44.12
N GLY A 496 3.44 -21.36 -44.07
CA GLY A 496 3.52 -20.54 -42.84
C GLY A 496 2.15 -20.11 -42.26
N ALA A 497 2.19 -19.32 -41.18
CA ALA A 497 1.00 -18.67 -40.62
C ALA A 497 0.70 -17.35 -41.34
N PHE A 498 -0.57 -16.92 -41.31
CA PHE A 498 -0.94 -15.60 -41.81
C PHE A 498 -0.40 -14.50 -40.87
N GLN A 499 0.29 -13.53 -41.43
CA GLN A 499 0.82 -12.36 -40.73
C GLN A 499 0.23 -11.09 -41.32
N ARG A 500 -0.05 -10.09 -40.47
CA ARG A 500 -0.64 -8.82 -40.90
C ARG A 500 0.30 -8.07 -41.85
N VAL A 501 -0.26 -7.45 -42.88
CA VAL A 501 0.47 -6.64 -43.87
C VAL A 501 -0.14 -5.25 -43.91
N ASP A 502 0.72 -4.24 -43.81
CA ASP A 502 0.32 -2.84 -43.90
C ASP A 502 0.01 -2.45 -45.35
N ILE A 503 -1.01 -1.59 -45.50
CA ILE A 503 -1.46 -1.10 -46.80
C ILE A 503 -0.82 0.25 -47.05
N SER A 504 -0.04 0.34 -48.12
CA SER A 504 0.69 1.56 -48.49
C SER A 504 -0.18 2.58 -49.21
N LEU A 505 -1.16 2.12 -50.00
CA LEU A 505 -2.06 3.00 -50.75
C LEU A 505 -3.40 2.30 -51.03
N VAL A 506 -4.49 3.07 -50.98
CA VAL A 506 -5.84 2.64 -51.37
C VAL A 506 -6.34 3.51 -52.50
N LYS A 507 -6.78 2.90 -53.60
CA LYS A 507 -7.31 3.61 -54.76
C LYS A 507 -8.60 2.96 -55.27
N LEU A 508 -9.70 3.71 -55.29
CA LEU A 508 -10.93 3.29 -55.98
C LEU A 508 -10.72 3.43 -57.49
N LEU A 509 -10.99 2.36 -58.24
CA LEU A 509 -10.88 2.37 -59.70
C LEU A 509 -12.11 3.03 -60.34
N GLU A 510 -11.96 3.46 -61.60
CA GLU A 510 -13.00 4.22 -62.31
C GLU A 510 -14.34 3.48 -62.44
N ASN A 511 -14.33 2.13 -62.41
CA ASN A 511 -15.54 1.31 -62.40
C ASN A 511 -16.36 1.41 -61.10
N LYS A 512 -15.82 2.11 -60.08
CA LYS A 512 -16.36 2.31 -58.72
C LYS A 512 -16.70 1.04 -57.94
N THR A 513 -16.44 -0.15 -58.48
CA THR A 513 -16.75 -1.44 -57.85
C THR A 513 -15.48 -2.12 -57.37
N THR A 514 -14.30 -1.71 -57.84
CA THR A 514 -13.02 -2.29 -57.48
C THR A 514 -12.14 -1.29 -56.76
N VAL A 515 -11.60 -1.70 -55.62
CA VAL A 515 -10.58 -0.95 -54.87
C VAL A 515 -9.25 -1.67 -55.02
N LYS A 516 -8.25 -0.99 -55.56
CA LYS A 516 -6.88 -1.48 -55.63
C LYS A 516 -6.12 -1.07 -54.38
N LEU A 517 -5.64 -2.06 -53.64
CA LEU A 517 -4.75 -1.91 -52.49
C LEU A 517 -3.32 -2.15 -52.96
N THR A 518 -2.43 -1.21 -52.67
CA THR A 518 -0.98 -1.39 -52.88
C THR A 518 -0.36 -1.83 -51.57
N ILE A 519 0.38 -2.93 -51.61
CA ILE A 519 1.00 -3.55 -50.45
C ILE A 519 2.48 -3.84 -50.76
N PRO A 520 3.35 -4.01 -49.76
CA PRO A 520 4.75 -4.34 -50.01
C PRO A 520 4.91 -5.64 -50.80
N SER A 521 5.59 -5.59 -51.96
CA SER A 521 5.91 -6.78 -52.75
C SER A 521 6.99 -7.65 -52.08
N ILE A 522 6.96 -8.92 -52.44
CA ILE A 522 7.83 -9.99 -51.94
C ILE A 522 8.98 -10.15 -52.93
N GLY A 523 10.22 -9.98 -52.46
CA GLY A 523 11.43 -10.16 -53.28
C GLY A 523 11.66 -11.63 -53.63
N SER A 524 12.29 -11.91 -54.79
CA SER A 524 12.66 -13.28 -55.16
C SER A 524 13.78 -13.80 -54.26
N VAL A 525 13.63 -15.01 -53.74
CA VAL A 525 14.69 -15.75 -53.04
C VAL A 525 15.22 -16.88 -53.94
N ASP A 526 16.15 -17.69 -53.44
CA ASP A 526 16.81 -18.78 -54.19
C ASP A 526 15.89 -19.97 -54.57
N GLN A 527 14.62 -19.89 -54.19
CA GLN A 527 13.57 -20.87 -54.46
C GLN A 527 12.24 -20.17 -54.74
N ASP A 528 11.33 -20.86 -55.46
CA ASP A 528 10.00 -20.34 -55.75
C ASP A 528 9.17 -20.24 -54.46
N GLN A 529 8.39 -19.17 -54.31
CA GLN A 529 7.57 -18.91 -53.12
C GLN A 529 6.09 -18.84 -53.49
N VAL A 530 5.27 -19.67 -52.87
CA VAL A 530 3.81 -19.66 -53.03
C VAL A 530 3.20 -18.71 -52.01
N VAL A 531 2.35 -17.78 -52.43
CA VAL A 531 1.84 -16.70 -51.59
C VAL A 531 0.32 -16.67 -51.63
N VAL A 532 -0.30 -16.54 -50.46
CA VAL A 532 -1.75 -16.36 -50.28
C VAL A 532 -2.01 -15.13 -49.42
N TYR A 533 -2.96 -14.30 -49.84
CA TYR A 533 -3.45 -13.16 -49.06
C TYR A 533 -4.87 -13.41 -48.59
N SER A 534 -5.19 -12.91 -47.39
CA SER A 534 -6.54 -12.86 -46.84
C SER A 534 -6.88 -11.43 -46.44
N LEU A 535 -8.15 -11.06 -46.57
CA LEU A 535 -8.62 -9.70 -46.34
C LEU A 535 -9.99 -9.70 -45.67
N SER A 536 -10.16 -8.86 -44.65
CA SER A 536 -11.46 -8.47 -44.08
C SER A 536 -11.70 -6.97 -44.29
N TYR A 537 -12.95 -6.59 -44.52
CA TYR A 537 -13.37 -5.18 -44.63
C TYR A 537 -14.38 -4.86 -43.52
N LYS A 538 -14.12 -3.82 -42.72
CA LYS A 538 -14.93 -3.36 -41.56
C LYS A 538 -15.37 -4.50 -40.64
N ASN A 539 -14.46 -5.45 -40.36
CA ASN A 539 -14.68 -6.63 -39.53
C ASN A 539 -15.75 -7.61 -40.06
N ALA A 540 -16.05 -7.58 -41.36
CA ALA A 540 -16.85 -8.60 -42.02
C ALA A 540 -16.04 -9.89 -42.27
N ASN A 541 -16.71 -10.93 -42.81
CA ASN A 541 -16.09 -12.23 -43.10
C ASN A 541 -14.81 -12.09 -43.96
N VAL A 542 -13.80 -12.90 -43.62
CA VAL A 542 -12.50 -12.92 -44.30
C VAL A 542 -12.64 -13.59 -45.66
N VAL A 543 -12.13 -12.93 -46.70
CA VAL A 543 -12.03 -13.47 -48.07
C VAL A 543 -10.57 -13.75 -48.37
N GLU A 544 -10.26 -14.94 -48.88
CA GLU A 544 -8.89 -15.32 -49.30
C GLU A 544 -8.73 -15.25 -50.82
N ALA A 545 -7.56 -14.79 -51.27
CA ALA A 545 -7.19 -14.76 -52.67
C ALA A 545 -6.69 -16.14 -53.12
N GLN A 546 -6.76 -16.42 -54.42
CA GLN A 546 -6.06 -17.58 -54.98
C GLN A 546 -4.54 -17.44 -54.77
N ALA A 547 -3.89 -18.57 -54.51
CA ALA A 547 -2.44 -18.62 -54.36
C ALA A 547 -1.73 -18.27 -55.68
N PHE A 548 -0.65 -17.48 -55.61
CA PHE A 548 0.23 -17.23 -56.75
C PHE A 548 1.70 -17.48 -56.38
N THR A 549 2.55 -17.73 -57.37
CA THR A 549 3.97 -18.08 -57.16
C THR A 549 4.88 -16.92 -57.58
N VAL A 550 5.84 -16.57 -56.71
CA VAL A 550 6.97 -15.69 -57.02
C VAL A 550 8.17 -16.57 -57.37
N ALA A 551 8.68 -16.50 -58.60
CA ALA A 551 9.76 -17.36 -59.09
C ALA A 551 11.16 -16.87 -58.65
N LYS A 552 12.13 -17.79 -58.52
CA LYS A 552 13.54 -17.47 -58.20
C LYS A 552 14.25 -16.67 -59.31
N SER A 553 15.13 -15.74 -58.94
CA SER A 553 15.95 -14.92 -59.90
C SER A 553 17.38 -15.46 -60.06
N THR A 554 17.98 -15.32 -61.25
CA THR A 554 19.35 -15.77 -61.59
C THR A 554 20.32 -14.63 -61.96
N THR A 555 19.90 -13.37 -61.81
CA THR A 555 20.66 -12.17 -62.23
C THR A 555 21.78 -11.81 -61.24
N ILE A 556 22.94 -11.35 -61.71
CA ILE A 556 24.07 -10.92 -60.86
C ILE A 556 24.38 -9.43 -61.11
N VAL A 557 24.68 -8.66 -60.06
CA VAL A 557 25.13 -7.26 -60.18
C VAL A 557 26.47 -7.10 -59.48
N LYS A 558 27.50 -6.56 -60.13
CA LYS A 558 28.84 -6.38 -59.56
C LYS A 558 29.44 -5.02 -59.90
N GLY A 559 30.44 -4.58 -59.15
CA GLY A 559 31.14 -3.29 -59.33
C GLY A 559 32.35 -3.17 -58.41
N SER A 560 33.05 -2.03 -58.43
CA SER A 560 34.18 -1.76 -57.53
C SER A 560 34.16 -0.36 -56.93
N LEU A 561 34.76 -0.23 -55.75
CA LEU A 561 34.78 1.00 -54.94
C LEU A 561 36.21 1.40 -54.55
N TYR A 562 36.55 2.66 -54.81
CA TYR A 562 37.86 3.27 -54.57
C TYR A 562 37.75 4.62 -53.86
N TYR A 563 38.86 5.06 -53.26
CA TYR A 563 39.01 6.34 -52.57
C TYR A 563 40.24 7.09 -53.10
N LEU A 564 40.08 8.39 -53.38
CA LEU A 564 41.13 9.30 -53.81
C LEU A 564 41.34 10.41 -52.76
N LYS A 565 42.57 10.52 -52.26
CA LYS A 565 42.96 11.57 -51.29
C LYS A 565 42.99 12.95 -51.95
N TYR A 566 42.82 14.01 -51.15
CA TYR A 566 42.94 15.40 -51.61
C TYR A 566 44.35 15.64 -52.20
N ASN A 567 44.43 16.17 -53.43
CA ASN A 567 45.65 16.27 -54.26
C ASN A 567 46.37 14.94 -54.60
N GLY A 568 45.74 13.79 -54.34
CA GLY A 568 46.23 12.48 -54.75
C GLY A 568 45.99 12.22 -56.24
N THR A 569 46.90 11.50 -56.89
CA THR A 569 46.80 11.18 -58.32
C THR A 569 46.42 9.72 -58.61
N LYS A 570 46.29 8.87 -57.57
CA LYS A 570 45.99 7.44 -57.73
C LYS A 570 44.91 6.97 -56.73
N PRO A 571 43.76 6.44 -57.20
CA PRO A 571 42.72 5.89 -56.33
C PRO A 571 43.17 4.59 -55.64
N LEU A 572 42.75 4.39 -54.41
CA LEU A 572 43.04 3.23 -53.57
C LEU A 572 41.76 2.40 -53.33
N PRO A 573 41.79 1.05 -53.42
CA PRO A 573 40.60 0.23 -53.23
C PRO A 573 40.10 0.27 -51.78
N ILE A 574 38.79 0.34 -51.58
CA ILE A 574 38.16 0.27 -50.25
C ILE A 574 37.76 -1.17 -49.95
N ASN A 575 38.43 -1.82 -48.98
CA ASN A 575 38.17 -3.20 -48.56
C ASN A 575 37.17 -3.28 -47.39
N GLU A 576 36.45 -4.40 -47.29
CA GLU A 576 35.53 -4.76 -46.18
C GLU A 576 34.37 -3.78 -45.95
N MET A 577 33.99 -3.02 -46.98
CA MET A 577 32.88 -2.09 -46.90
C MET A 577 31.57 -2.77 -47.31
N LEU A 578 30.56 -2.69 -46.45
CA LEU A 578 29.21 -3.18 -46.74
C LEU A 578 28.50 -2.22 -47.70
N ILE A 579 28.11 -2.74 -48.85
CA ILE A 579 27.39 -2.03 -49.91
C ILE A 579 25.95 -2.54 -49.96
N HIS A 580 25.00 -1.60 -50.03
CA HIS A 580 23.58 -1.89 -50.14
C HIS A 580 23.05 -1.49 -51.52
N LEU A 581 22.33 -2.40 -52.17
CA LEU A 581 21.57 -2.15 -53.39
C LEU A 581 20.08 -2.24 -53.05
N THR A 582 19.36 -1.13 -53.17
CA THR A 582 17.98 -0.99 -52.68
C THR A 582 17.03 -0.68 -53.82
N GLY A 583 15.95 -1.46 -53.96
CA GLY A 583 14.94 -1.25 -54.98
C GLY A 583 14.18 0.06 -54.79
N VAL A 584 13.88 0.74 -55.90
CA VAL A 584 13.13 2.00 -55.96
C VAL A 584 12.14 1.95 -57.12
N ASN A 585 11.26 2.96 -57.25
CA ASN A 585 10.28 3.06 -58.35
C ASN A 585 9.46 1.77 -58.52
N GLU A 586 8.73 1.41 -57.46
CA GLU A 586 7.89 0.19 -57.35
C GLU A 586 8.65 -1.15 -57.30
N THR A 587 9.98 -1.14 -57.46
CA THR A 587 10.83 -2.33 -57.28
C THR A 587 11.15 -2.54 -55.80
N THR A 588 10.85 -3.72 -55.25
CA THR A 588 11.15 -4.06 -53.85
C THR A 588 12.27 -5.10 -53.74
N GLY A 589 13.33 -4.79 -53.00
CA GLY A 589 14.42 -5.71 -52.68
C GLY A 589 15.63 -4.97 -52.10
N ILE A 590 16.29 -5.55 -51.10
CA ILE A 590 17.53 -5.00 -50.53
C ILE A 590 18.59 -6.09 -50.57
N TYR A 591 19.62 -5.86 -51.36
CA TYR A 591 20.75 -6.77 -51.51
C TYR A 591 21.97 -6.16 -50.83
N LYS A 592 22.78 -7.02 -50.20
CA LYS A 592 23.97 -6.62 -49.45
C LYS A 592 25.18 -7.39 -49.96
N SER A 593 26.30 -6.69 -50.12
CA SER A 593 27.58 -7.27 -50.53
C SER A 593 28.71 -6.53 -49.84
N ILE A 594 29.84 -7.19 -49.59
CA ILE A 594 30.99 -6.58 -48.94
C ILE A 594 32.12 -6.50 -49.96
N THR A 595 32.79 -5.34 -50.04
CA THR A 595 33.94 -5.19 -50.92
C THR A 595 35.10 -6.07 -50.48
N ASN A 596 35.75 -6.71 -51.44
CA ASN A 596 36.94 -7.51 -51.20
C ASN A 596 38.22 -6.63 -51.18
N LYS A 597 39.39 -7.27 -51.05
CA LYS A 597 40.70 -6.59 -50.96
C LYS A 597 41.06 -5.77 -52.20
N THR A 598 40.41 -6.00 -53.34
CA THR A 598 40.60 -5.21 -54.57
C THR A 598 39.52 -4.13 -54.75
N GLY A 599 38.62 -3.96 -53.78
CA GLY A 599 37.54 -2.98 -53.81
C GLY A 599 36.26 -3.48 -54.49
N SER A 600 36.23 -4.72 -54.97
CA SER A 600 35.12 -5.25 -55.79
C SER A 600 34.02 -5.90 -54.93
N TYR A 601 32.76 -5.72 -55.33
CA TYR A 601 31.57 -6.29 -54.68
C TYR A 601 30.66 -6.98 -55.70
N THR A 602 29.82 -7.91 -55.23
CA THR A 602 28.89 -8.69 -56.09
C THR A 602 27.62 -9.07 -55.34
N PHE A 603 26.47 -8.80 -55.95
CA PHE A 603 25.13 -9.18 -55.52
C PHE A 603 24.60 -10.29 -56.43
N ASN A 604 24.13 -11.40 -55.86
CA ASN A 604 23.60 -12.52 -56.63
C ASN A 604 22.07 -12.60 -56.52
N ASN A 605 21.43 -13.15 -57.55
CA ASN A 605 19.99 -13.40 -57.65
C ASN A 605 19.12 -12.14 -57.51
N VAL A 606 19.57 -11.03 -58.09
CA VAL A 606 18.86 -9.74 -58.02
C VAL A 606 17.61 -9.79 -58.89
N SER A 607 16.42 -9.50 -58.33
CA SER A 607 15.19 -9.39 -59.14
C SER A 607 15.29 -8.25 -60.16
N SER A 608 14.66 -8.39 -61.33
CA SER A 608 14.62 -7.29 -62.29
C SER A 608 13.85 -6.09 -61.75
N GLY A 609 14.32 -4.89 -62.04
CA GLY A 609 13.73 -3.64 -61.61
C GLY A 609 14.79 -2.57 -61.39
N THR A 610 14.38 -1.42 -60.84
CA THR A 610 15.26 -0.28 -60.65
C THR A 610 15.77 -0.23 -59.22
N TYR A 611 17.09 -0.07 -59.06
CA TYR A 611 17.76 -0.08 -57.78
C TYR A 611 18.69 1.11 -57.62
N VAL A 612 18.74 1.67 -56.43
CA VAL A 612 19.71 2.68 -56.05
C VAL A 612 20.80 2.05 -55.19
N ILE A 613 22.05 2.32 -55.54
CA ILE A 613 23.18 2.06 -54.66
C ILE A 613 23.42 3.30 -53.81
N ASN A 614 23.52 3.13 -52.49
CA ASN A 614 23.84 4.22 -51.58
C ASN A 614 25.06 3.83 -50.76
N ILE A 615 26.12 4.63 -50.85
CA ILE A 615 27.36 4.40 -50.12
C ILE A 615 27.45 5.41 -48.99
N TYR A 616 27.48 4.88 -47.76
CA TYR A 616 27.61 5.66 -46.55
C TYR A 616 28.92 5.30 -45.85
N ILE A 617 29.66 6.31 -45.39
CA ILE A 617 30.78 6.12 -44.46
C ILE A 617 30.36 6.82 -43.17
N GLY A 618 30.06 6.02 -42.13
CA GLY A 618 29.39 6.54 -40.93
C GLY A 618 27.94 6.94 -41.23
N LEU A 619 27.55 8.15 -40.82
CA LEU A 619 26.21 8.72 -41.07
C LEU A 619 26.14 9.55 -42.38
N THR A 620 27.26 9.76 -43.06
CA THR A 620 27.36 10.64 -44.22
C THR A 620 27.24 9.84 -45.52
N LYS A 621 26.37 10.30 -46.43
CA LYS A 621 26.15 9.71 -47.76
C LYS A 621 27.17 10.27 -48.75
N TYR A 622 28.04 9.41 -49.28
CA TYR A 622 29.11 9.82 -50.21
C TYR A 622 28.78 9.56 -51.68
N TYR A 623 27.92 8.58 -51.98
CA TYR A 623 27.54 8.27 -53.35
C TYR A 623 26.12 7.74 -53.44
N THR A 624 25.42 8.12 -54.51
CA THR A 624 24.08 7.65 -54.84
C THR A 624 23.97 7.57 -56.35
N ASP A 625 23.50 6.44 -56.86
CA ASP A 625 23.18 6.34 -58.28
C ASP A 625 22.13 5.24 -58.51
N GLU A 626 21.35 5.40 -59.56
CA GLU A 626 20.20 4.56 -59.89
C GLU A 626 20.49 3.69 -61.12
N PHE A 627 20.28 2.39 -60.99
CA PHE A 627 20.55 1.39 -62.01
C PHE A 627 19.31 0.54 -62.28
N THR A 628 19.00 0.33 -63.56
CA THR A 628 17.97 -0.61 -63.97
C THR A 628 18.58 -1.98 -64.22
N VAL A 629 18.09 -2.99 -63.51
CA VAL A 629 18.55 -4.37 -63.59
C VAL A 629 17.52 -5.18 -64.37
N GLU A 630 17.93 -5.79 -65.47
CA GLU A 630 17.07 -6.65 -66.29
C GLU A 630 17.19 -8.13 -65.89
N ALA A 631 16.12 -8.91 -66.12
CA ALA A 631 16.05 -10.30 -65.68
C ALA A 631 17.05 -11.20 -66.44
N GLY A 632 17.78 -12.05 -65.71
CA GLY A 632 18.62 -13.11 -66.26
C GLY A 632 20.02 -12.70 -66.74
N GLN A 633 20.43 -11.45 -66.55
CA GLN A 633 21.75 -10.94 -67.01
C GLN A 633 22.73 -10.69 -65.86
N THR A 634 24.01 -10.44 -66.20
CA THR A 634 24.98 -9.89 -65.24
C THR A 634 25.22 -8.41 -65.56
N LEU A 635 24.95 -7.52 -64.60
CA LEU A 635 25.18 -6.08 -64.73
C LEU A 635 26.49 -5.70 -64.02
N GLU A 636 27.37 -5.00 -64.73
CA GLU A 636 28.59 -4.41 -64.18
C GLU A 636 28.39 -2.91 -63.99
N ILE A 637 28.51 -2.44 -62.74
CA ILE A 637 28.44 -1.03 -62.35
C ILE A 637 29.83 -0.41 -62.53
N PRO A 638 29.96 0.80 -63.12
CA PRO A 638 31.22 1.51 -63.23
C PRO A 638 31.93 1.70 -61.88
N ASP A 639 33.26 1.82 -61.92
CA ASP A 639 34.07 2.05 -60.72
C ASP A 639 33.67 3.35 -60.02
N ILE A 640 33.33 3.26 -58.74
CA ILE A 640 32.94 4.40 -57.91
C ILE A 640 34.21 4.92 -57.20
N ILE A 641 34.55 6.19 -57.40
CA ILE A 641 35.69 6.84 -56.74
C ILE A 641 35.17 7.94 -55.81
N ILE A 642 35.47 7.84 -54.52
CA ILE A 642 35.15 8.88 -53.53
C ILE A 642 36.37 9.80 -53.37
N GLU A 643 36.20 11.09 -53.64
CA GLU A 643 37.24 12.12 -53.46
C GLU A 643 37.16 12.78 -52.07
N GLU A 644 38.30 13.21 -51.53
CA GLU A 644 38.37 13.92 -50.24
C GLU A 644 38.30 15.45 -50.41
N ASP A 645 37.45 16.11 -49.61
CA ASP A 645 37.23 17.56 -49.63
C ASP A 645 38.45 18.37 -49.15
N ALA A 646 38.55 19.63 -49.60
CA ALA A 646 39.61 20.56 -49.20
C ALA A 646 39.47 21.04 -47.74
N PRO A 647 40.58 21.23 -46.98
CA PRO A 647 40.52 21.75 -45.61
C PRO A 647 39.94 23.17 -45.52
N LEU A 648 39.05 23.42 -44.55
CA LEU A 648 38.36 24.71 -44.34
C LEU A 648 38.64 25.31 -42.95
N PRO A 649 39.49 26.37 -42.86
CA PRO A 649 39.80 27.05 -41.60
C PRO A 649 38.77 28.12 -41.21
N SER A 650 38.59 28.33 -39.90
CA SER A 650 37.75 29.38 -39.30
C SER A 650 38.42 29.92 -38.04
N ILE A 651 38.63 31.25 -37.95
CA ILE A 651 39.35 31.90 -36.85
C ILE A 651 38.48 33.00 -36.24
N ASN A 652 38.50 33.14 -34.91
CA ASN A 652 37.81 34.24 -34.24
C ASN A 652 38.53 35.57 -34.50
N GLU A 653 37.84 36.52 -35.11
CA GLU A 653 38.40 37.77 -35.65
C GLU A 653 38.66 38.86 -34.59
N THR A 654 38.38 38.60 -33.32
CA THR A 654 38.62 39.58 -32.24
C THR A 654 39.26 38.95 -31.00
N THR A 655 40.13 39.71 -30.35
CA THR A 655 40.67 39.40 -29.02
C THR A 655 40.76 40.65 -28.17
N PHE A 656 40.79 40.51 -26.84
CA PHE A 656 40.88 41.66 -25.93
C PHE A 656 42.33 41.96 -25.55
N SER A 657 42.68 43.24 -25.48
CA SER A 657 44.04 43.72 -25.14
C SER A 657 44.57 43.23 -23.79
N ASP A 658 43.69 42.85 -22.85
CA ASP A 658 44.02 42.35 -21.53
C ASP A 658 43.87 40.82 -21.38
N ILE A 659 43.35 40.11 -22.40
CA ILE A 659 43.25 38.64 -22.40
C ILE A 659 44.21 38.00 -23.40
N GLY A 660 44.33 38.54 -24.61
CA GLY A 660 45.22 37.99 -25.65
C GLY A 660 44.87 36.57 -26.11
N TYR A 661 43.64 36.09 -25.89
CA TYR A 661 43.21 34.75 -26.26
C TYR A 661 42.86 34.66 -27.74
N LEU A 662 43.43 33.69 -28.44
CA LEU A 662 43.17 33.37 -29.84
C LEU A 662 42.57 31.98 -29.95
N SER A 663 41.60 31.81 -30.85
CA SER A 663 40.97 30.51 -31.09
C SER A 663 40.43 30.36 -32.50
N GLY A 664 40.37 29.12 -32.98
CA GLY A 664 39.81 28.79 -34.29
C GLY A 664 39.67 27.28 -34.49
N SER A 665 39.35 26.87 -35.72
CA SER A 665 39.14 25.49 -36.13
C SER A 665 39.50 25.25 -37.58
N VAL A 666 39.78 24.00 -37.95
CA VAL A 666 40.01 23.58 -39.33
C VAL A 666 39.22 22.31 -39.60
N GLN A 667 38.21 22.39 -40.47
CA GLN A 667 37.42 21.24 -40.88
C GLN A 667 38.12 20.49 -42.03
N PHE A 668 37.85 19.18 -42.14
CA PHE A 668 38.34 18.28 -43.19
C PHE A 668 39.86 18.02 -43.23
N LEU A 669 40.65 18.62 -42.35
CA LEU A 669 42.07 18.30 -42.22
C LEU A 669 42.28 17.06 -41.35
N LYS A 670 42.82 15.97 -41.91
CA LYS A 670 43.07 14.70 -41.20
C LYS A 670 44.49 14.55 -40.66
N GLU A 671 45.24 15.63 -40.63
CA GLU A 671 46.63 15.69 -40.21
C GLU A 671 46.87 16.84 -39.23
N ARG A 672 48.01 16.83 -38.56
CA ARG A 672 48.35 17.87 -37.58
C ARG A 672 48.59 19.19 -38.29
N PHE A 673 48.04 20.25 -37.71
CA PHE A 673 48.33 21.63 -38.11
C PHE A 673 48.90 22.43 -36.95
N TYR A 674 49.51 23.55 -37.30
CA TYR A 674 50.18 24.48 -36.42
C TYR A 674 49.65 25.89 -36.68
N VAL A 675 49.76 26.75 -35.66
CA VAL A 675 49.27 28.13 -35.70
C VAL A 675 50.47 29.07 -35.67
N LYS A 676 50.61 29.88 -36.71
CA LYS A 676 51.53 31.02 -36.76
C LYS A 676 50.75 32.30 -36.44
N VAL A 677 51.28 33.13 -35.54
CA VAL A 677 50.70 34.44 -35.21
C VAL A 677 51.75 35.53 -35.44
N GLU A 678 51.36 36.60 -36.13
CA GLU A 678 52.24 37.72 -36.45
C GLU A 678 51.58 39.05 -36.05
N LEU A 679 52.40 40.03 -35.68
CA LEU A 679 51.98 41.42 -35.57
C LEU A 679 51.88 42.08 -36.97
N GLU A 680 51.23 43.24 -37.06
CA GLU A 680 51.10 44.00 -38.31
C GLU A 680 52.45 44.31 -38.99
N ASN A 681 53.52 44.48 -38.21
CA ASN A 681 54.87 44.71 -38.71
C ASN A 681 55.61 43.44 -39.20
N GLY A 682 54.94 42.28 -39.20
CA GLY A 682 55.51 40.99 -39.61
C GLY A 682 56.32 40.26 -38.53
N THR A 683 56.36 40.79 -37.30
CA THR A 683 57.03 40.09 -36.19
C THR A 683 56.22 38.85 -35.78
N GLU A 684 56.83 37.68 -35.89
CA GLU A 684 56.23 36.43 -35.43
C GLU A 684 56.25 36.31 -33.91
N LEU A 685 55.09 36.03 -33.32
CA LEU A 685 54.91 35.79 -31.90
C LEU A 685 55.05 34.30 -31.59
N LYS A 686 55.58 33.97 -30.42
CA LYS A 686 55.67 32.58 -29.98
C LYS A 686 54.27 32.04 -29.73
N THR A 687 53.94 30.91 -30.33
CA THR A 687 52.70 30.18 -30.07
C THR A 687 53.01 28.87 -29.37
N GLY A 688 52.05 28.33 -28.61
CA GLY A 688 52.18 26.98 -28.08
C GLY A 688 52.20 25.96 -29.22
N GLN A 689 53.12 24.98 -29.19
CA GLN A 689 53.04 23.82 -30.09
C GLN A 689 51.85 22.94 -29.71
N LEU A 690 50.67 23.34 -30.18
CA LEU A 690 49.42 22.75 -29.77
C LEU A 690 48.91 21.81 -30.86
N LYS A 691 49.00 20.51 -30.58
CA LYS A 691 48.43 19.43 -31.41
C LYS A 691 46.95 19.29 -31.10
N PHE A 692 46.06 19.49 -32.07
CA PHE A 692 44.64 19.31 -31.84
C PHE A 692 43.87 18.72 -33.04
N ASN A 693 42.85 17.93 -32.70
CA ASN A 693 41.92 17.24 -33.60
C ASN A 693 40.86 18.21 -34.18
N ASN A 694 41.29 19.26 -34.89
CA ASN A 694 40.46 20.22 -35.67
C ASN A 694 40.12 21.58 -35.01
N THR A 695 40.60 21.89 -33.79
CA THR A 695 40.39 23.20 -33.13
C THR A 695 41.66 23.72 -32.45
N PHE A 696 41.81 25.02 -32.23
CA PHE A 696 42.89 25.57 -31.41
C PHE A 696 42.36 26.69 -30.51
N GLY A 697 43.01 26.87 -29.37
CA GLY A 697 42.71 27.93 -28.41
C GLY A 697 43.89 28.14 -27.48
N PHE A 698 44.42 29.35 -27.39
CA PHE A 698 45.50 29.67 -26.47
C PHE A 698 45.60 31.16 -26.16
N ASN A 699 46.15 31.48 -25.00
CA ASN A 699 46.48 32.84 -24.60
C ASN A 699 47.89 33.20 -25.09
N LEU A 700 48.02 34.29 -25.85
CA LEU A 700 49.31 34.77 -26.36
C LEU A 700 50.28 35.20 -25.26
N PHE A 701 49.79 35.72 -24.15
CA PHE A 701 50.61 36.22 -23.05
C PHE A 701 51.38 35.10 -22.33
N ASP A 702 50.82 33.89 -22.30
CA ASP A 702 51.44 32.72 -21.68
C ASP A 702 52.76 32.33 -22.38
N TYR A 703 52.86 32.58 -23.69
CA TYR A 703 54.02 32.22 -24.52
C TYR A 703 54.94 33.42 -24.83
N ASN A 704 54.45 34.64 -24.60
CA ASN A 704 55.17 35.88 -24.85
C ASN A 704 55.15 36.78 -23.61
N PRO A 705 55.81 36.38 -22.50
CA PRO A 705 55.88 37.18 -21.29
C PRO A 705 56.54 38.53 -21.58
N GLY A 706 55.78 39.62 -21.40
CA GLY A 706 56.19 40.99 -21.74
C GLY A 706 55.55 41.57 -23.00
N LEU A 707 54.76 40.78 -23.75
CA LEU A 707 53.92 41.31 -24.82
C LEU A 707 52.84 42.23 -24.23
N ILE A 708 52.75 43.45 -24.75
CA ILE A 708 51.70 44.42 -24.40
C ILE A 708 50.89 44.65 -25.67
N LEU A 709 49.60 44.36 -25.62
CA LEU A 709 48.66 44.64 -26.70
C LEU A 709 47.79 45.84 -26.35
N SER A 710 47.50 46.70 -27.31
CA SER A 710 46.63 47.86 -27.21
C SER A 710 45.35 47.65 -28.02
N GLY A 711 44.26 48.33 -27.67
CA GLY A 711 42.93 48.13 -28.28
C GLY A 711 42.77 48.51 -29.76
N ASN A 712 43.87 48.79 -30.47
CA ASN A 712 43.91 49.03 -31.92
C ASN A 712 44.96 48.17 -32.63
N ASP A 713 45.64 47.26 -31.91
CA ASP A 713 46.65 46.40 -32.51
C ASP A 713 46.00 45.35 -33.41
N LYS A 714 46.73 44.90 -34.43
CA LYS A 714 46.29 43.85 -35.35
C LYS A 714 47.20 42.64 -35.26
N LEU A 715 46.58 41.48 -35.15
CA LEU A 715 47.24 40.17 -35.18
C LEU A 715 46.85 39.46 -36.48
N PHE A 716 47.79 38.75 -37.06
CA PHE A 716 47.57 37.93 -38.25
C PHE A 716 47.82 36.47 -37.91
N VAL A 717 46.88 35.59 -38.27
CA VAL A 717 46.93 34.16 -37.97
C VAL A 717 46.95 33.35 -39.26
N THR A 718 47.92 32.44 -39.37
CA THR A 718 48.04 31.50 -40.50
C THR A 718 48.18 30.08 -39.96
N LEU A 719 47.51 29.12 -40.61
CA LEU A 719 47.52 27.70 -40.25
C LEU A 719 48.28 26.90 -41.30
N TYR A 720 49.11 25.95 -40.87
CA TYR A 720 49.87 25.08 -41.79
C TYR A 720 49.94 23.65 -41.25
N SER A 721 49.99 22.65 -42.14
CA SER A 721 50.00 21.23 -41.79
C SER A 721 51.34 20.53 -42.03
N ASP A 722 51.54 19.38 -41.37
CA ASP A 722 52.70 18.49 -41.64
C ASP A 722 52.75 18.03 -43.12
N GLY A 723 51.59 17.91 -43.80
CA GLY A 723 51.45 17.48 -45.18
C GLY A 723 51.61 18.58 -46.24
N GLY A 724 51.95 19.80 -45.82
CA GLY A 724 52.22 20.92 -46.73
C GLY A 724 51.00 21.74 -47.14
N TRP A 725 49.85 21.59 -46.47
CA TRP A 725 48.72 22.50 -46.62
C TRP A 725 48.98 23.79 -45.82
N GLU A 726 48.65 24.94 -46.41
CA GLU A 726 48.75 26.26 -45.77
C GLU A 726 47.44 27.03 -46.02
N SER A 727 46.89 27.66 -44.98
CA SER A 727 45.72 28.50 -45.07
C SER A 727 46.04 29.89 -45.61
N GLU A 728 45.02 30.65 -45.98
CA GLU A 728 45.15 32.10 -46.10
C GLU A 728 45.46 32.75 -44.74
N ARG A 729 45.84 34.04 -44.79
CA ARG A 729 46.24 34.83 -43.62
C ARG A 729 45.02 35.59 -43.05
N PHE A 730 44.59 35.24 -41.84
CA PHE A 730 43.41 35.82 -41.17
C PHE A 730 43.77 37.00 -40.29
N LEU A 731 42.96 38.07 -40.31
CA LEU A 731 43.09 39.22 -39.42
C LEU A 731 42.31 39.00 -38.11
N VAL A 732 42.96 39.25 -36.98
CA VAL A 732 42.35 39.30 -35.65
C VAL A 732 42.58 40.68 -35.03
N ASN A 733 41.50 41.40 -34.76
CA ASN A 733 41.53 42.74 -34.18
C ASN A 733 41.66 42.67 -32.66
N VAL A 734 42.63 43.39 -32.10
CA VAL A 734 42.73 43.57 -30.64
C VAL A 734 41.84 44.74 -30.25
N VAL A 735 40.96 44.55 -29.27
CA VAL A 735 40.04 45.57 -28.76
C VAL A 735 40.15 45.75 -27.25
N GLU A 736 39.89 46.96 -26.74
CA GLU A 736 39.79 47.20 -25.31
C GLU A 736 38.44 46.73 -24.75
N ARG A 737 38.47 46.01 -23.63
CA ARG A 737 37.24 45.57 -22.97
C ARG A 737 36.62 46.70 -22.13
N PRO A 738 35.29 46.94 -22.23
CA PRO A 738 34.60 47.96 -21.44
C PRO A 738 34.70 47.68 -19.93
N LYS A 739 34.64 48.75 -19.11
CA LYS A 739 34.70 48.68 -17.64
C LYS A 739 33.29 48.66 -17.03
N THR A 740 33.09 47.88 -15.97
CA THR A 740 31.84 47.87 -15.19
C THR A 740 31.71 49.17 -14.39
N LYS A 741 30.49 49.72 -14.29
CA LYS A 741 30.22 50.90 -13.44
C LYS A 741 30.41 50.56 -11.95
N SER A 742 30.73 51.56 -11.13
CA SER A 742 30.91 51.34 -9.68
C SER A 742 29.57 51.03 -8.98
N PRO A 743 29.55 50.13 -7.98
CA PRO A 743 28.34 49.81 -7.24
C PRO A 743 27.94 50.93 -6.26
N SER A 744 26.63 51.16 -6.12
CA SER A 744 26.08 52.10 -5.13
C SER A 744 25.75 51.37 -3.84
N ILE A 745 26.30 51.76 -2.70
CA ILE A 745 26.03 51.10 -1.41
C ILE A 745 24.86 51.80 -0.71
N THR A 746 23.86 51.03 -0.30
CA THR A 746 22.63 51.54 0.34
C THR A 746 22.54 51.17 1.83
N SER A 747 23.23 50.11 2.27
CA SER A 747 23.31 49.76 3.69
C SER A 747 24.34 50.60 4.45
N VAL A 748 23.99 51.00 5.67
CA VAL A 748 24.97 51.41 6.69
C VAL A 748 25.72 50.15 7.17
N VAL A 749 27.02 50.27 7.49
CA VAL A 749 27.85 49.13 7.91
C VAL A 749 28.37 49.36 9.32
N TYR A 750 28.03 48.44 10.22
CA TYR A 750 28.45 48.40 11.61
C TYR A 750 29.50 47.32 11.86
N ASP A 751 30.08 47.31 13.06
CA ASP A 751 31.11 46.35 13.46
C ASP A 751 30.62 44.90 13.53
N ASP A 752 29.31 44.68 13.62
CA ASP A 752 28.66 43.38 13.56
C ASP A 752 27.83 43.13 12.28
N THR A 753 27.96 44.01 11.27
CA THR A 753 27.29 43.81 9.98
C THR A 753 27.81 42.56 9.28
N LYS A 754 26.88 41.70 8.87
CA LYS A 754 27.08 40.47 8.08
C LYS A 754 26.76 40.64 6.61
N PHE A 755 25.93 41.60 6.24
CA PHE A 755 25.51 41.82 4.85
C PHE A 755 25.72 43.26 4.43
N ILE A 756 26.45 43.48 3.33
CA ILE A 756 26.53 44.79 2.67
C ILE A 756 25.56 44.80 1.50
N LYS A 757 24.63 45.75 1.49
CA LYS A 757 23.59 45.89 0.47
C LYS A 757 23.84 47.10 -0.41
N GLY A 758 23.50 46.97 -1.69
CA GLY A 758 23.66 48.03 -2.66
C GLY A 758 22.94 47.73 -3.95
N SER A 759 23.15 48.59 -4.95
CA SER A 759 22.61 48.45 -6.29
C SER A 759 23.67 48.72 -7.36
N LEU A 760 23.43 48.19 -8.57
CA LEU A 760 24.30 48.30 -9.73
C LEU A 760 23.46 48.28 -11.02
N GLU A 761 23.88 49.01 -12.05
CA GLU A 761 23.11 49.16 -13.30
C GLU A 761 23.28 48.01 -14.31
N ASP A 762 24.40 47.28 -14.28
CA ASP A 762 24.67 46.19 -15.22
C ASP A 762 24.01 44.88 -14.74
N TRP A 763 23.62 43.97 -15.64
CA TRP A 763 23.15 42.61 -15.30
C TRP A 763 24.32 41.61 -15.24
N SER A 764 24.20 40.56 -14.41
CA SER A 764 25.22 39.51 -14.16
C SER A 764 26.57 40.04 -13.69
N ASN A 765 26.70 40.27 -12.38
CA ASN A 765 27.92 40.85 -11.81
C ASN A 765 28.45 40.09 -10.60
N ARG A 766 29.77 40.00 -10.53
CA ARG A 766 30.50 39.65 -9.32
C ARG A 766 30.76 40.90 -8.49
N ILE A 767 30.20 40.95 -7.28
CA ILE A 767 30.49 41.98 -6.28
C ILE A 767 31.54 41.45 -5.32
N THR A 768 32.55 42.26 -5.03
CA THR A 768 33.70 41.90 -4.18
C THR A 768 33.91 42.99 -3.14
N VAL A 769 33.97 42.59 -1.87
CA VAL A 769 34.27 43.48 -0.74
C VAL A 769 35.64 43.14 -0.20
N THR A 770 36.52 44.13 -0.10
CA THR A 770 37.87 43.98 0.42
C THR A 770 38.20 45.03 1.47
N ARG A 771 39.20 44.76 2.29
CA ARG A 771 39.87 45.80 3.10
C ARG A 771 40.72 46.72 2.22
N MET A 772 41.31 47.75 2.82
CA MET A 772 42.17 48.70 2.10
C MET A 772 43.42 48.06 1.49
N ASP A 773 43.92 46.97 2.09
CA ASP A 773 45.07 46.17 1.63
C ASP A 773 44.71 45.09 0.59
N GLU A 774 43.49 45.14 0.04
CA GLU A 774 42.90 44.15 -0.89
C GLU A 774 42.57 42.78 -0.28
N THR A 775 42.63 42.62 1.04
CA THR A 775 42.17 41.39 1.70
C THR A 775 40.68 41.18 1.44
N LEU A 776 40.32 40.05 0.81
CA LEU A 776 38.95 39.68 0.49
C LEU A 776 38.17 39.29 1.76
N ILE A 777 37.02 39.94 1.99
CA ILE A 777 36.17 39.69 3.16
C ILE A 777 34.71 39.41 2.80
N GLY A 778 34.32 39.53 1.53
CA GLY A 778 33.00 39.14 1.06
C GLY A 778 32.93 39.09 -0.46
N GLN A 779 32.14 38.17 -1.01
CA GLN A 779 31.92 38.04 -2.44
C GLN A 779 30.50 37.54 -2.73
N PHE A 780 29.88 38.07 -3.77
CA PHE A 780 28.55 37.66 -4.22
C PHE A 780 28.46 37.70 -5.74
N TYR A 781 27.78 36.73 -6.32
CA TYR A 781 27.46 36.69 -7.74
C TYR A 781 25.98 37.01 -7.91
N ASN A 782 25.69 38.18 -8.45
CA ASN A 782 24.33 38.62 -8.71
C ASN A 782 23.92 38.26 -10.14
N HIS A 783 22.99 37.32 -10.28
CA HIS A 783 22.41 36.91 -11.57
C HIS A 783 21.00 37.49 -11.80
N LEU A 784 20.40 38.18 -10.81
CA LEU A 784 18.99 38.59 -10.84
C LEU A 784 18.81 40.02 -10.27
N GLY A 785 18.49 40.97 -11.16
CA GLY A 785 18.13 42.34 -10.78
C GLY A 785 19.33 43.26 -10.50
N ASN A 786 19.02 44.51 -10.16
CA ASN A 786 20.01 45.57 -9.94
C ASN A 786 20.51 45.63 -8.50
N ASP A 787 19.76 45.08 -7.54
CA ASP A 787 20.11 45.10 -6.12
C ASP A 787 20.95 43.88 -5.75
N PHE A 788 21.91 44.05 -4.85
CA PHE A 788 22.74 42.98 -4.33
C PHE A 788 22.83 43.01 -2.81
N SER A 789 23.12 41.84 -2.23
CA SER A 789 23.46 41.70 -0.81
C SER A 789 24.66 40.78 -0.69
N VAL A 790 25.82 41.33 -0.34
CA VAL A 790 27.06 40.57 -0.14
C VAL A 790 27.16 40.12 1.30
N TYR A 791 27.21 38.80 1.52
CA TYR A 791 27.56 38.24 2.81
C TYR A 791 29.07 38.35 3.06
N LEU A 792 29.44 38.86 4.24
CA LEU A 792 30.83 38.86 4.70
C LEU A 792 31.19 37.48 5.23
N PHE A 793 32.37 36.97 4.87
CA PHE A 793 32.80 35.64 5.26
C PHE A 793 32.88 35.49 6.78
N ASP A 794 32.51 34.30 7.28
CA ASP A 794 32.56 34.01 8.71
C ASP A 794 33.99 34.15 9.27
N GLY A 795 34.10 34.85 10.41
CA GLY A 795 35.38 35.25 11.01
C GLY A 795 35.90 36.64 10.58
N SER A 796 35.25 37.31 9.62
CA SER A 796 35.56 38.70 9.27
C SER A 796 35.04 39.66 10.34
N VAL A 797 35.83 39.88 11.39
CA VAL A 797 35.54 40.90 12.42
C VAL A 797 35.84 42.28 11.82
N LEU A 798 34.87 43.19 11.91
CA LEU A 798 35.01 44.58 11.47
C LEU A 798 35.30 45.47 12.68
N ALA A 799 36.16 46.47 12.50
CA ALA A 799 36.45 47.46 13.54
C ALA A 799 35.75 48.80 13.24
N VAL A 800 35.18 49.45 14.26
CA VAL A 800 34.63 50.81 14.12
C VAL A 800 35.72 51.75 13.60
N GLY A 801 35.43 52.47 12.51
CA GLY A 801 36.36 53.34 11.80
C GLY A 801 37.13 52.68 10.64
N GLU A 802 37.02 51.36 10.45
CA GLU A 802 37.62 50.63 9.34
C GLU A 802 37.01 51.07 7.99
N LYS A 803 37.85 51.22 6.96
CA LYS A 803 37.41 51.52 5.59
C LYS A 803 37.47 50.28 4.72
N LEU A 804 36.41 50.02 3.96
CA LEU A 804 36.34 48.90 3.03
C LEU A 804 36.14 49.39 1.59
N LYS A 805 36.56 48.58 0.62
CA LYS A 805 36.37 48.79 -0.82
C LYS A 805 35.36 47.79 -1.34
N VAL A 806 34.42 48.26 -2.15
CA VAL A 806 33.43 47.42 -2.84
C VAL A 806 33.58 47.61 -4.35
N TYR A 807 33.73 46.49 -5.05
CA TYR A 807 33.93 46.44 -6.49
C TYR A 807 32.82 45.65 -7.17
N ALA A 808 32.53 45.98 -8.43
CA ALA A 808 31.68 45.19 -9.31
C ALA A 808 32.43 44.75 -10.57
N GLN A 809 32.10 43.57 -11.09
CA GLN A 809 32.59 43.10 -12.38
C GLN A 809 31.48 42.34 -13.11
N ALA A 810 31.05 42.88 -14.23
CA ALA A 810 30.10 42.25 -15.14
C ALA A 810 30.81 41.22 -16.02
N ASP A 811 30.07 40.21 -16.48
CA ASP A 811 30.60 39.24 -17.44
C ASP A 811 31.07 39.95 -18.72
N GLY A 812 32.27 39.60 -19.19
CA GLY A 812 32.86 40.24 -20.36
C GLY A 812 33.24 41.73 -20.17
N LYS A 813 33.31 42.24 -18.93
CA LYS A 813 33.84 43.59 -18.61
C LYS A 813 34.99 43.54 -17.59
N ARG A 814 35.77 44.61 -17.51
CA ARG A 814 36.81 44.81 -16.48
C ARG A 814 36.20 45.33 -15.17
N LYS A 815 36.86 45.00 -14.04
CA LYS A 815 36.49 45.40 -12.67
C LYS A 815 36.27 46.93 -12.56
N SER A 816 35.22 47.34 -11.87
CA SER A 816 34.86 48.75 -11.64
C SER A 816 35.88 49.49 -10.79
N ASP A 817 35.79 50.82 -10.75
CA ASP A 817 36.41 51.59 -9.66
C ASP A 817 35.75 51.25 -8.31
N PRO A 818 36.51 51.26 -7.19
CA PRO A 818 35.97 50.92 -5.88
C PRO A 818 35.03 51.99 -5.34
N THR A 819 33.95 51.55 -4.72
CA THR A 819 33.15 52.36 -3.81
C THR A 819 33.63 52.14 -2.39
N TYR A 820 33.84 53.22 -1.63
CA TYR A 820 34.38 53.15 -0.26
C TYR A 820 33.27 53.24 0.78
N ILE A 821 33.37 52.43 1.84
CA ILE A 821 32.48 52.47 3.01
C ILE A 821 33.30 52.57 4.29
N THR A 822 32.73 53.17 5.34
CA THR A 822 33.35 53.26 6.68
C THR A 822 32.45 52.57 7.68
N VAL A 823 33.03 51.69 8.50
CA VAL A 823 32.34 50.97 9.57
C VAL A 823 32.07 51.93 10.73
N ILE A 824 30.84 51.97 11.25
CA ILE A 824 30.44 52.82 12.37
C ILE A 824 29.91 52.01 13.56
N ALA A 825 29.78 52.62 14.74
CA ALA A 825 29.20 51.94 15.91
C ALA A 825 27.66 51.97 15.88
N PRO A 826 26.96 50.90 16.28
CA PRO A 826 25.51 50.92 16.48
C PRO A 826 25.09 51.96 17.52
N THR A 827 23.97 52.64 17.32
CA THR A 827 23.42 53.64 18.27
C THR A 827 22.12 53.20 18.94
N VAL A 828 21.53 52.10 18.50
CA VAL A 828 20.23 51.60 18.96
C VAL A 828 20.44 50.46 19.96
N VAL A 829 19.80 50.53 21.13
CA VAL A 829 19.90 49.49 22.18
C VAL A 829 18.86 48.39 21.95
N THR A 830 19.26 47.13 22.13
CA THR A 830 18.39 45.96 22.05
C THR A 830 17.41 45.94 23.23
N THR A 831 16.16 45.56 22.99
CA THR A 831 15.17 45.42 24.07
C THR A 831 15.53 44.25 24.99
N PRO A 832 15.47 44.39 26.33
CA PRO A 832 15.75 43.29 27.25
C PRO A 832 14.85 42.05 27.02
N PRO A 833 15.38 40.83 27.18
CA PRO A 833 14.59 39.62 27.03
C PRO A 833 13.55 39.49 28.16
N LYS A 834 12.36 38.99 27.84
CA LYS A 834 11.30 38.70 28.80
C LYS A 834 11.24 37.21 29.07
N ILE A 835 11.33 36.81 30.34
CA ILE A 835 11.34 35.40 30.76
C ILE A 835 9.91 34.92 30.96
N GLU A 836 9.62 33.70 30.51
CA GLU A 836 8.29 33.08 30.61
C GLU A 836 8.29 31.97 31.66
N GLY A 837 7.36 32.06 32.62
CA GLY A 837 7.18 31.06 33.68
C GLY A 837 8.15 31.18 34.85
N ILE A 838 7.97 30.30 35.84
CA ILE A 838 8.86 30.14 36.99
C ILE A 838 10.02 29.22 36.59
N ILE A 839 11.24 29.57 36.98
CA ILE A 839 12.43 28.73 36.75
C ILE A 839 12.75 27.97 38.02
N TYR A 840 12.77 26.64 37.93
CA TYR A 840 13.11 25.76 39.05
C TYR A 840 14.57 25.30 38.97
N GLU A 841 15.11 24.81 40.09
CA GLU A 841 16.48 24.32 40.25
C GLU A 841 16.84 23.11 39.37
N ASP A 842 15.85 22.40 38.85
CA ASP A 842 16.02 21.30 37.89
C ASP A 842 15.74 21.71 36.43
N ALA A 843 15.55 23.01 36.17
CA ALA A 843 15.26 23.51 34.84
C ALA A 843 16.43 23.24 33.88
N LEU A 844 16.13 22.52 32.79
CA LEU A 844 17.08 22.28 31.70
C LEU A 844 17.06 23.41 30.66
N TYR A 845 16.00 24.22 30.64
CA TYR A 845 15.80 25.29 29.68
C TYR A 845 15.20 26.53 30.34
N ILE A 846 15.59 27.72 29.87
CA ILE A 846 14.90 28.98 30.15
C ILE A 846 14.18 29.42 28.87
N LYS A 847 12.88 29.70 29.00
CA LYS A 847 12.03 30.13 27.89
C LYS A 847 11.64 31.58 28.06
N GLY A 848 11.33 32.23 26.95
CA GLY A 848 10.92 33.62 26.96
C GLY A 848 10.76 34.21 25.57
N THR A 849 10.65 35.53 25.52
CA THR A 849 10.59 36.31 24.27
C THR A 849 11.66 37.39 24.26
N ALA A 850 12.27 37.63 23.11
CA ALA A 850 13.23 38.71 22.91
C ALA A 850 13.14 39.22 21.48
N GLU A 851 13.84 40.30 21.16
CA GLU A 851 13.84 40.83 19.78
C GLU A 851 14.24 39.74 18.76
N ALA A 852 13.58 39.71 17.60
CA ALA A 852 13.77 38.68 16.57
C ALA A 852 15.26 38.48 16.25
N LYS A 853 15.70 37.21 16.18
CA LYS A 853 17.10 36.82 15.91
C LYS A 853 18.14 37.31 16.92
N SER A 854 17.76 37.95 18.01
CA SER A 854 18.74 38.40 19.00
C SER A 854 19.43 37.20 19.67
N LEU A 855 20.74 37.33 19.90
CA LEU A 855 21.50 36.35 20.67
C LEU A 855 21.22 36.57 22.16
N ILE A 856 20.72 35.53 22.82
CA ILE A 856 20.39 35.51 24.23
C ILE A 856 21.49 34.79 24.99
N VAL A 857 22.00 35.43 26.04
CA VAL A 857 23.03 34.87 26.91
C VAL A 857 22.50 34.86 28.34
N VAL A 858 22.57 33.69 28.97
CA VAL A 858 22.19 33.46 30.37
C VAL A 858 23.46 33.36 31.21
N LYS A 859 23.55 34.17 32.25
CA LYS A 859 24.70 34.24 33.16
C LYS A 859 24.29 34.11 34.62
N ARG A 860 25.20 33.62 35.45
CA ARG A 860 25.13 33.76 36.91
C ARG A 860 25.59 35.14 37.36
N SER A 861 25.38 35.45 38.63
CA SER A 861 25.80 36.70 39.27
C SER A 861 27.31 36.95 39.22
N ASP A 862 28.12 35.89 39.14
CA ASP A 862 29.58 35.96 38.99
C ASP A 862 30.04 36.19 37.52
N GLY A 863 29.09 36.27 36.58
CA GLY A 863 29.36 36.45 35.15
C GLY A 863 29.55 35.16 34.36
N THR A 864 29.50 33.99 35.01
CA THR A 864 29.62 32.68 34.34
C THR A 864 28.46 32.48 33.37
N VAL A 865 28.77 32.20 32.10
CA VAL A 865 27.77 31.86 31.07
C VAL A 865 27.31 30.43 31.24
N ILE A 866 26.01 30.24 31.37
CA ILE A 866 25.39 28.92 31.56
C ILE A 866 24.37 28.57 30.49
N GLY A 867 24.17 29.42 29.50
CA GLY A 867 23.27 29.14 28.39
C GLY A 867 23.38 30.21 27.31
N GLU A 868 23.39 29.78 26.06
CA GLU A 868 23.39 30.65 24.89
C GLU A 868 22.44 30.10 23.83
N GLY A 869 21.78 31.00 23.11
CA GLY A 869 20.94 30.63 21.98
C GLY A 869 20.25 31.85 21.40
N GLN A 870 19.40 31.65 20.40
CA GLN A 870 18.85 32.74 19.60
C GLN A 870 17.33 32.82 19.73
N ALA A 871 16.80 34.03 19.75
CA ALA A 871 15.37 34.26 19.61
C ALA A 871 14.93 33.96 18.17
N SER A 872 13.74 33.38 18.04
CA SER A 872 13.15 33.05 16.75
C SER A 872 12.89 34.31 15.91
N GLU A 873 12.63 34.12 14.62
CA GLU A 873 12.09 35.18 13.76
C GLU A 873 10.77 35.75 14.33
N GLU A 874 10.43 36.96 13.89
CA GLU A 874 9.16 37.61 14.25
C GLU A 874 7.94 36.78 13.84
N TYR A 875 8.00 36.12 12.67
CA TYR A 875 6.96 35.19 12.21
C TYR A 875 6.70 34.04 13.19
N TYR A 876 7.72 33.60 13.94
CA TYR A 876 7.60 32.55 14.94
C TYR A 876 7.35 33.10 16.37
N GLY A 877 7.00 34.38 16.48
CA GLY A 877 6.56 34.99 17.72
C GLY A 877 7.68 35.41 18.67
N ASN A 878 8.90 35.67 18.15
CA ASN A 878 10.00 36.24 18.93
C ASN A 878 10.42 35.40 20.16
N LYS A 879 10.19 34.08 20.13
CA LYS A 879 10.40 33.17 21.26
C LYS A 879 11.82 32.63 21.31
N PHE A 880 12.33 32.39 22.51
CA PHE A 880 13.57 31.64 22.72
C PHE A 880 13.37 30.50 23.73
N SER A 881 14.19 29.47 23.61
CA SER A 881 14.29 28.37 24.57
C SER A 881 15.76 27.99 24.73
N ILE A 882 16.42 28.55 25.74
CA ILE A 882 17.87 28.41 25.94
C ILE A 882 18.13 27.19 26.81
N ARG A 883 18.90 26.23 26.29
CA ARG A 883 19.37 25.09 27.07
C ARG A 883 20.46 25.54 28.04
N LEU A 884 20.35 25.12 29.29
CA LEU A 884 21.37 25.39 30.30
C LEU A 884 22.47 24.32 30.27
N SER A 885 23.73 24.76 30.30
CA SER A 885 24.91 23.89 30.33
C SER A 885 25.20 23.30 31.71
N SER A 886 24.63 23.92 32.76
CA SER A 886 24.65 23.40 34.14
C SER A 886 23.32 23.70 34.81
N PRO A 887 22.84 22.82 35.71
CA PRO A 887 21.59 23.04 36.41
C PRO A 887 21.66 24.29 37.30
N PRO A 888 20.57 25.06 37.38
CA PRO A 888 20.49 26.23 38.25
C PRO A 888 20.34 25.83 39.73
N ILE A 889 20.62 26.76 40.64
CA ILE A 889 20.59 26.55 42.09
C ILE A 889 19.38 27.28 42.68
N ALA A 890 18.53 26.60 43.44
CA ALA A 890 17.40 27.24 44.12
C ALA A 890 17.87 28.42 44.98
N GLY A 891 17.23 29.58 44.80
CA GLY A 891 17.54 30.85 45.44
C GLY A 891 18.59 31.70 44.71
N GLU A 892 19.28 31.18 43.68
CA GLU A 892 20.19 32.00 42.87
C GLU A 892 19.43 32.90 41.89
N THR A 893 20.06 34.00 41.46
CA THR A 893 19.52 34.89 40.42
C THR A 893 20.29 34.69 39.13
N LEU A 894 19.56 34.39 38.05
CA LEU A 894 20.11 34.31 36.70
C LEU A 894 19.85 35.61 35.95
N TYR A 895 20.83 36.04 35.16
CA TYR A 895 20.80 37.26 34.37
C TYR A 895 20.79 36.94 32.88
N LEU A 896 19.90 37.59 32.13
CA LEU A 896 19.76 37.40 30.69
C LEU A 896 19.99 38.71 29.95
N SER A 897 20.83 38.68 28.93
CA SER A 897 21.02 39.77 27.98
C SER A 897 20.64 39.34 26.58
N ALA A 898 20.10 40.25 25.78
CA ALA A 898 19.85 40.06 24.36
C ALA A 898 20.73 41.00 23.53
N LYS A 899 21.36 40.50 22.46
CA LYS A 899 22.04 41.32 21.46
C LYS A 899 21.34 41.16 20.11
N GLY A 900 20.61 42.19 19.69
CA GLY A 900 20.03 42.32 18.37
C GLY A 900 21.10 42.64 17.32
N TYR A 901 20.80 42.33 16.06
CA TYR A 901 21.70 42.60 14.95
C TYR A 901 21.81 44.12 14.70
N GLU A 902 23.03 44.64 14.56
CA GLU A 902 23.30 46.09 14.39
C GLU A 902 22.77 46.95 15.55
N LYS A 903 22.78 46.39 16.76
CA LYS A 903 22.31 47.02 18.00
C LYS A 903 23.26 46.79 19.17
N ILE A 904 23.22 47.71 20.12
CA ILE A 904 23.90 47.59 21.42
C ILE A 904 23.20 46.50 22.24
N ILE A 905 23.95 45.75 23.06
CA ILE A 905 23.39 44.74 23.96
C ILE A 905 22.36 45.34 24.92
N SER A 906 21.32 44.58 25.26
CA SER A 906 20.27 45.02 26.17
C SER A 906 20.76 45.20 27.60
N GLU A 907 20.00 45.95 28.39
CA GLU A 907 20.03 45.83 29.85
C GLU A 907 19.72 44.38 30.30
N LEU A 908 20.17 44.01 31.49
CA LEU A 908 19.98 42.65 32.03
C LEU A 908 18.55 42.43 32.52
N ALA A 909 17.88 41.42 32.00
CA ALA A 909 16.73 40.81 32.67
C ALA A 909 17.23 39.85 33.75
N SER A 910 16.45 39.64 34.82
CA SER A 910 16.81 38.69 35.87
C SER A 910 15.63 37.84 36.31
N VAL A 911 15.92 36.63 36.78
CA VAL A 911 14.94 35.70 37.37
C VAL A 911 15.57 34.98 38.56
N VAL A 912 14.80 34.86 39.65
CA VAL A 912 15.18 34.07 40.82
C VAL A 912 14.73 32.63 40.59
N VAL A 913 15.63 31.69 40.82
CA VAL A 913 15.35 30.25 40.69
C VAL A 913 14.61 29.79 41.94
N GLU A 914 13.44 29.18 41.77
CA GLU A 914 12.62 28.66 42.87
C GLU A 914 12.88 27.18 43.12
N ASN A 915 12.45 26.67 44.29
CA ASN A 915 12.41 25.23 44.56
C ASN A 915 11.15 24.62 43.96
N ARG A 916 11.29 23.50 43.24
CA ARG A 916 10.13 22.76 42.76
C ARG A 916 9.32 22.19 43.94
N PRO A 917 7.99 22.39 43.99
CA PRO A 917 7.15 21.87 45.06
C PRO A 917 7.17 20.33 45.13
N ILE A 918 6.97 19.78 46.34
CA ILE A 918 6.98 18.34 46.60
C ILE A 918 5.55 17.80 46.66
N THR A 919 5.30 16.65 46.04
CA THR A 919 3.99 15.98 46.09
C THR A 919 3.64 15.51 47.50
N ALA A 920 2.36 15.54 47.88
CA ALA A 920 1.91 15.01 49.17
C ALA A 920 2.18 13.49 49.29
N THR A 921 2.52 13.03 50.50
CA THR A 921 2.78 11.60 50.78
C THR A 921 1.48 10.78 50.73
N PRO A 922 1.42 9.68 49.94
CA PRO A 922 0.25 8.81 49.88
C PRO A 922 0.04 8.01 51.17
N LYS A 923 -1.15 7.43 51.33
CA LYS A 923 -1.52 6.57 52.47
C LYS A 923 -2.18 5.29 51.99
N VAL A 924 -1.88 4.18 52.64
CA VAL A 924 -2.57 2.90 52.45
C VAL A 924 -3.79 2.82 53.37
N ILE A 925 -4.92 2.31 52.85
CA ILE A 925 -6.16 2.12 53.61
C ILE A 925 -6.34 0.64 53.95
N GLY A 926 -6.46 0.33 55.25
CA GLY A 926 -6.66 -1.02 55.76
C GLY A 926 -5.35 -1.81 55.93
N GLU A 927 -5.49 -3.05 56.38
CA GLU A 927 -4.38 -4.01 56.47
C GLU A 927 -4.07 -4.59 55.09
N VAL A 928 -2.77 -4.75 54.80
CA VAL A 928 -2.28 -5.36 53.56
C VAL A 928 -1.81 -6.76 53.88
N PHE A 929 -2.47 -7.77 53.31
CA PHE A 929 -2.07 -9.16 53.47
C PHE A 929 -1.23 -9.63 52.29
N SER A 930 -0.32 -10.58 52.51
CA SER A 930 0.60 -11.08 51.49
C SER A 930 -0.03 -12.01 50.46
N ASP A 931 -1.21 -12.55 50.77
CA ASP A 931 -2.01 -13.44 49.92
C ASP A 931 -3.05 -12.69 49.09
N PHE A 932 -3.41 -11.46 49.48
CA PHE A 932 -4.48 -10.71 48.87
C PHE A 932 -3.94 -9.71 47.86
N THR A 933 -4.38 -9.88 46.62
CA THR A 933 -3.79 -9.32 45.43
C THR A 933 -3.97 -7.82 45.26
N TYR A 934 -4.47 -7.05 46.25
CA TYR A 934 -4.61 -5.61 46.06
C TYR A 934 -4.33 -4.70 47.25
N ILE A 935 -3.83 -3.49 46.94
CA ILE A 935 -3.59 -2.41 47.91
C ILE A 935 -4.43 -1.20 47.53
N HIS A 936 -5.23 -0.70 48.47
CA HIS A 936 -5.92 0.58 48.33
C HIS A 936 -5.05 1.73 48.85
N ALA A 937 -4.78 2.70 48.00
CA ALA A 937 -4.02 3.89 48.32
C ALA A 937 -4.83 5.16 48.08
N THR A 938 -4.57 6.19 48.88
CA THR A 938 -5.14 7.54 48.70
C THR A 938 -4.06 8.60 48.83
N VAL A 939 -4.26 9.73 48.15
CA VAL A 939 -3.46 10.94 48.38
C VAL A 939 -4.34 12.16 48.19
N VAL A 940 -4.08 13.21 48.97
CA VAL A 940 -4.81 14.47 48.83
C VAL A 940 -4.11 15.29 47.74
N SER A 941 -4.57 15.23 46.49
CA SER A 941 -3.99 16.03 45.40
C SER A 941 -4.91 16.19 44.17
N SER A 942 -4.53 17.11 43.29
CA SER A 942 -5.10 17.41 41.96
C SER A 942 -5.18 16.16 41.05
N PRO A 943 -6.08 16.11 40.03
CA PRO A 943 -6.13 15.03 39.05
C PRO A 943 -4.76 14.82 38.35
N GLN A 944 -4.46 13.56 38.00
CA GLN A 944 -3.23 13.07 37.32
C GLN A 944 -2.00 12.77 38.20
N VAL A 945 -2.18 12.39 39.46
CA VAL A 945 -1.04 11.91 40.29
C VAL A 945 -0.78 10.42 40.05
N LYS A 946 0.49 10.07 39.84
CA LYS A 946 0.95 8.69 39.67
C LYS A 946 1.51 8.17 40.99
N LEU A 947 1.12 6.97 41.41
CA LEU A 947 1.70 6.27 42.55
C LEU A 947 2.67 5.19 42.10
N PHE A 948 3.68 4.96 42.93
CA PHE A 948 4.64 3.88 42.79
C PHE A 948 4.67 3.07 44.08
N LEU A 949 4.36 1.78 43.96
CA LEU A 949 4.64 0.78 44.98
C LEU A 949 6.04 0.24 44.72
N LYS A 950 6.91 0.31 45.73
CA LYS A 950 8.32 -0.08 45.64
C LYS A 950 8.70 -1.05 46.77
N ASP A 951 9.71 -1.87 46.52
CA ASP A 951 10.39 -2.58 47.60
C ASP A 951 11.24 -1.59 48.45
N MET A 952 11.85 -2.08 49.53
CA MET A 952 12.70 -1.23 50.38
C MET A 952 14.01 -0.79 49.72
N ASN A 953 14.40 -1.40 48.59
CA ASN A 953 15.56 -0.98 47.79
C ASN A 953 15.21 0.09 46.75
N GLY A 954 13.94 0.45 46.62
CA GLY A 954 13.43 1.44 45.66
C GLY A 954 13.04 0.87 44.30
N THR A 955 13.04 -0.45 44.13
CA THR A 955 12.57 -1.12 42.89
C THR A 955 11.06 -0.99 42.79
N ILE A 956 10.55 -0.51 41.65
CA ILE A 956 9.11 -0.40 41.42
C ILE A 956 8.52 -1.80 41.21
N ILE A 957 7.60 -2.17 42.09
CA ILE A 957 6.84 -3.43 42.05
C ILE A 957 5.59 -3.24 41.20
N SER A 958 4.92 -2.10 41.37
CA SER A 958 3.73 -1.73 40.59
C SER A 958 3.56 -0.22 40.57
N GLU A 959 2.89 0.30 39.55
CA GLU A 959 2.59 1.71 39.41
C GLU A 959 1.20 1.95 38.83
N GLY A 960 0.68 3.16 38.98
CA GLY A 960 -0.50 3.60 38.22
C GLY A 960 -1.03 4.94 38.68
N TYR A 961 -2.16 5.34 38.13
CA TYR A 961 -2.70 6.69 38.28
C TYR A 961 -3.88 6.72 39.26
N LEU A 962 -3.94 7.78 40.06
CA LEU A 962 -5.10 8.08 40.88
C LEU A 962 -6.33 8.29 40.02
N LEU A 963 -7.42 7.67 40.45
CA LEU A 963 -8.74 7.93 39.92
C LEU A 963 -9.23 9.31 40.38
N PRO A 964 -10.20 9.94 39.68
CA PRO A 964 -10.71 11.27 40.01
C PRO A 964 -11.20 11.43 41.47
N GLU A 965 -11.64 10.34 42.10
CA GLU A 965 -12.05 10.26 43.50
C GLU A 965 -10.89 10.25 44.52
N GLY A 966 -9.63 10.35 44.07
CA GLY A 966 -8.46 10.47 44.95
C GLY A 966 -8.00 9.14 45.56
N SER A 967 -8.42 8.01 44.97
CA SER A 967 -7.97 6.67 45.37
C SER A 967 -7.45 5.85 44.18
N MET A 968 -6.67 4.82 44.50
CA MET A 968 -6.17 3.85 43.53
C MET A 968 -6.11 2.47 44.20
N THR A 969 -6.35 1.42 43.40
CA THR A 969 -6.18 0.03 43.81
C THR A 969 -5.13 -0.63 42.92
N PHE A 970 -4.04 -1.13 43.51
CA PHE A 970 -3.09 -2.01 42.83
C PHE A 970 -3.65 -3.42 42.84
N TRP A 971 -3.61 -4.20 41.75
CA TRP A 971 -4.13 -5.58 41.70
C TRP A 971 -3.00 -6.58 41.38
N GLU A 972 -3.25 -7.87 41.59
CA GLU A 972 -2.36 -9.00 41.30
C GLU A 972 -0.93 -8.87 41.86
N LEU A 973 -0.82 -8.44 43.13
CA LEU A 973 0.48 -8.25 43.78
C LEU A 973 1.01 -9.52 44.46
N ASP A 974 2.24 -9.93 44.10
CA ASP A 974 3.01 -10.97 44.78
C ASP A 974 3.84 -10.37 45.93
N LEU A 975 3.19 -10.09 47.07
CA LEU A 975 3.87 -9.55 48.24
C LEU A 975 4.48 -10.66 49.10
N ILE A 976 5.68 -10.43 49.61
CA ILE A 976 6.39 -11.35 50.50
C ILE A 976 5.82 -11.17 51.91
N PRO A 977 5.38 -12.26 52.57
CA PRO A 977 4.88 -12.19 53.94
C PRO A 977 5.90 -11.57 54.91
N ASN A 978 5.44 -10.62 55.72
CA ASN A 978 6.21 -9.84 56.70
C ASN A 978 7.29 -8.90 56.12
N ALA A 979 7.33 -8.71 54.80
CA ALA A 979 8.22 -7.73 54.17
C ALA A 979 7.65 -6.31 54.22
N GLN A 980 8.54 -5.32 54.24
CA GLN A 980 8.19 -3.90 54.16
C GLN A 980 8.23 -3.39 52.73
N TYR A 981 7.37 -2.42 52.44
CA TYR A 981 7.21 -1.81 51.12
C TYR A 981 7.04 -0.30 51.26
N GLN A 982 7.45 0.43 50.22
CA GLN A 982 7.36 1.88 50.14
C GLN A 982 6.31 2.27 49.12
N LEU A 983 5.46 3.24 49.46
CA LEU A 983 4.51 3.83 48.54
C LEU A 983 4.83 5.32 48.37
N THR A 984 5.11 5.75 47.15
CA THR A 984 5.40 7.14 46.80
C THR A 984 4.42 7.65 45.74
N ALA A 985 4.33 8.97 45.59
CA ALA A 985 3.46 9.62 44.61
C ALA A 985 4.17 10.79 43.93
N ILE A 986 3.90 10.99 42.65
CA ILE A 986 4.38 12.15 41.88
C ILE A 986 3.23 12.81 41.13
N ALA A 987 3.04 14.12 41.36
CA ALA A 987 2.12 14.95 40.60
C ALA A 987 2.83 15.66 39.45
N PRO A 988 2.09 16.09 38.40
CA PRO A 988 2.67 16.89 37.33
C PRO A 988 3.40 18.12 37.87
N GLU A 989 4.61 18.35 37.36
CA GLU A 989 5.47 19.48 37.72
C GLU A 989 5.93 19.55 39.19
N MET A 990 5.71 18.50 39.99
CA MET A 990 6.16 18.39 41.38
C MET A 990 7.21 17.29 41.56
N LYS A 991 8.00 17.36 42.63
CA LYS A 991 8.91 16.28 43.04
C LYS A 991 8.14 15.10 43.63
N GLU A 992 8.71 13.90 43.52
CA GLU A 992 8.18 12.70 44.16
C GLU A 992 8.08 12.89 45.69
N SER A 993 6.99 12.40 46.28
CA SER A 993 6.72 12.54 47.71
C SER A 993 7.64 11.68 48.58
N ALA A 994 7.69 12.00 49.87
CA ALA A 994 8.33 11.10 50.85
C ALA A 994 7.56 9.76 50.91
N PRO A 995 8.25 8.61 51.06
CA PRO A 995 7.62 7.29 51.03
C PRO A 995 6.74 7.05 52.25
N PHE A 996 5.57 6.43 52.02
CA PHE A 996 4.77 5.80 53.05
C PHE A 996 5.15 4.34 53.17
N ILE A 997 5.61 3.91 54.35
CA ILE A 997 6.11 2.54 54.56
C ILE A 997 5.01 1.71 55.23
N PHE A 998 4.76 0.51 54.71
CA PHE A 998 3.85 -0.48 55.32
C PHE A 998 4.43 -1.90 55.25
N THR A 999 3.85 -2.84 56.01
CA THR A 999 4.28 -4.25 56.07
C THR A 999 3.17 -5.16 55.55
N ALA A 1000 3.50 -6.13 54.70
CA ALA A 1000 2.54 -7.14 54.24
C ALA A 1000 2.37 -8.24 55.31
N ILE A 1001 1.13 -8.54 55.70
CA ILE A 1001 0.78 -9.46 56.80
C ILE A 1001 0.48 -10.85 56.24
N ALA A 1002 1.02 -11.92 56.85
CA ALA A 1002 0.67 -13.29 56.47
C ALA A 1002 -0.75 -13.66 56.97
N PRO A 1003 -1.64 -14.22 56.14
CA PRO A 1003 -2.90 -14.79 56.62
C PRO A 1003 -2.63 -16.00 57.54
N THR A 1004 -3.43 -16.15 58.60
CA THR A 1004 -3.26 -17.26 59.58
C THR A 1004 -4.53 -18.03 59.90
N GLU A 1005 -5.71 -17.51 59.53
CA GLU A 1005 -6.99 -18.23 59.67
C GLU A 1005 -7.33 -18.97 58.38
N ILE A 1006 -8.09 -20.08 58.45
CA ILE A 1006 -8.53 -20.83 57.26
C ILE A 1006 -10.00 -20.49 56.97
N THR A 1007 -10.34 -20.32 55.70
CA THR A 1007 -11.70 -20.08 55.21
C THR A 1007 -12.60 -21.28 55.52
N SER A 1008 -13.85 -21.02 55.91
CA SER A 1008 -14.82 -22.09 56.20
C SER A 1008 -15.11 -22.94 54.95
N VAL A 1009 -15.00 -24.28 55.08
CA VAL A 1009 -15.37 -25.23 54.01
C VAL A 1009 -16.83 -25.01 53.59
N PRO A 1010 -17.15 -24.96 52.28
CA PRO A 1010 -18.51 -24.75 51.82
C PRO A 1010 -19.47 -25.83 52.31
N VAL A 1011 -20.73 -25.48 52.57
CA VAL A 1011 -21.79 -26.42 52.97
C VAL A 1011 -22.91 -26.40 51.93
N ILE A 1012 -23.29 -27.58 51.43
CA ILE A 1012 -24.40 -27.77 50.47
C ILE A 1012 -25.51 -28.59 51.13
N THR A 1013 -26.75 -28.16 50.96
CA THR A 1013 -27.91 -28.67 51.72
C THR A 1013 -28.81 -29.63 50.93
N VAL A 1014 -28.57 -29.84 49.63
CA VAL A 1014 -29.40 -30.68 48.76
C VAL A 1014 -28.57 -31.67 47.92
N PRO A 1015 -29.13 -32.84 47.56
CA PRO A 1015 -28.48 -33.78 46.62
C PRO A 1015 -28.26 -33.14 45.25
N ILE A 1016 -27.17 -33.49 44.58
CA ILE A 1016 -26.82 -32.94 43.26
C ILE A 1016 -27.19 -33.94 42.19
N TYR A 1017 -28.01 -33.53 41.23
CA TYR A 1017 -28.43 -34.41 40.15
C TYR A 1017 -27.54 -34.25 38.92
N ALA A 1018 -27.33 -35.38 38.23
CA ALA A 1018 -26.68 -35.46 36.92
C ALA A 1018 -27.63 -34.95 35.83
N ASP A 1019 -28.02 -33.69 35.96
CA ASP A 1019 -28.96 -33.01 35.07
C ASP A 1019 -28.36 -31.69 34.61
N ALA A 1020 -28.55 -31.39 33.34
CA ALA A 1020 -28.10 -30.14 32.75
C ALA A 1020 -28.90 -28.98 33.37
N ASP A 1021 -28.25 -27.84 33.61
CA ASP A 1021 -28.87 -26.64 34.20
C ASP A 1021 -29.30 -26.76 35.68
N TYR A 1022 -28.91 -27.82 36.39
CA TYR A 1022 -29.16 -27.94 37.83
C TYR A 1022 -28.42 -26.84 38.61
N LYS A 1023 -29.12 -26.18 39.54
CA LYS A 1023 -28.56 -25.12 40.39
C LYS A 1023 -28.04 -25.70 41.70
N LEU A 1024 -26.73 -25.62 41.89
CA LEU A 1024 -26.04 -26.03 43.11
C LEU A 1024 -25.85 -24.83 44.03
N SER A 1025 -26.54 -24.79 45.16
CA SER A 1025 -26.45 -23.71 46.15
C SER A 1025 -25.83 -24.17 47.46
N GLY A 1026 -25.11 -23.26 48.11
CA GLY A 1026 -24.47 -23.52 49.40
C GLY A 1026 -24.11 -22.25 50.16
N ILE A 1027 -23.49 -22.42 51.32
CA ILE A 1027 -23.05 -21.33 52.22
C ILE A 1027 -21.57 -21.52 52.59
N THR A 1028 -20.81 -20.43 52.68
CA THR A 1028 -19.43 -20.37 53.17
C THR A 1028 -19.21 -19.05 53.96
N ASP A 1029 -17.97 -18.60 54.14
CA ASP A 1029 -17.67 -17.31 54.75
C ASP A 1029 -18.23 -16.13 53.90
N PRO A 1030 -18.75 -15.06 54.52
CA PRO A 1030 -19.24 -13.88 53.80
C PRO A 1030 -18.23 -13.32 52.81
N TYR A 1031 -18.70 -13.02 51.59
CA TYR A 1031 -17.88 -12.47 50.51
C TYR A 1031 -16.71 -13.35 50.04
N ALA A 1032 -16.63 -14.60 50.49
CA ALA A 1032 -15.63 -15.55 50.00
C ALA A 1032 -15.86 -15.87 48.52
N THR A 1033 -14.80 -16.07 47.75
CA THR A 1033 -14.92 -16.61 46.40
C THR A 1033 -14.97 -18.13 46.48
N VAL A 1034 -16.00 -18.73 45.89
CA VAL A 1034 -16.17 -20.19 45.87
C VAL A 1034 -15.80 -20.71 44.50
N TYR A 1035 -14.93 -21.70 44.47
CA TYR A 1035 -14.41 -22.34 43.28
C TYR A 1035 -14.96 -23.76 43.15
N LEU A 1036 -15.47 -24.08 41.96
CA LEU A 1036 -15.94 -25.42 41.59
C LEU A 1036 -14.97 -26.00 40.57
N TYR A 1037 -14.44 -27.19 40.83
CA TYR A 1037 -13.49 -27.93 39.99
C TYR A 1037 -14.08 -29.27 39.58
N TYR A 1038 -13.62 -29.77 38.44
CA TYR A 1038 -13.75 -31.18 38.07
C TYR A 1038 -12.78 -32.04 38.90
N GLU A 1039 -13.04 -33.36 38.97
CA GLU A 1039 -12.16 -34.32 39.69
C GLU A 1039 -10.71 -34.31 39.16
N ASP A 1040 -10.48 -33.91 37.90
CA ASP A 1040 -9.15 -33.77 37.30
C ASP A 1040 -8.41 -32.48 37.70
N GLY A 1041 -9.00 -31.65 38.57
CA GLY A 1041 -8.43 -30.40 39.06
C GLY A 1041 -8.65 -29.20 38.14
N LYS A 1042 -9.35 -29.36 37.01
CA LYS A 1042 -9.68 -28.25 36.12
C LYS A 1042 -10.76 -27.37 36.75
N LEU A 1043 -10.50 -26.06 36.84
CA LEU A 1043 -11.50 -25.09 37.31
C LEU A 1043 -12.68 -25.07 36.34
N TYR A 1044 -13.87 -25.28 36.88
CA TYR A 1044 -15.12 -25.18 36.14
C TYR A 1044 -15.65 -23.74 36.17
N TYR A 1045 -15.91 -23.21 37.37
CA TYR A 1045 -16.43 -21.86 37.54
C TYR A 1045 -16.12 -21.35 38.95
N SER A 1046 -16.15 -20.03 39.14
CA SER A 1046 -16.05 -19.39 40.45
C SER A 1046 -17.15 -18.37 40.63
N VAL A 1047 -17.75 -18.31 41.81
CA VAL A 1047 -18.77 -17.33 42.15
C VAL A 1047 -18.45 -16.67 43.48
N PRO A 1048 -18.70 -15.36 43.64
CA PRO A 1048 -18.61 -14.72 44.94
C PRO A 1048 -19.81 -15.12 45.80
N ALA A 1049 -19.56 -15.45 47.06
CA ALA A 1049 -20.59 -15.54 48.08
C ALA A 1049 -21.11 -14.14 48.42
N ASN A 1050 -22.40 -14.02 48.76
CA ASN A 1050 -22.96 -12.74 49.18
C ASN A 1050 -22.55 -12.38 50.63
N GLN A 1051 -23.10 -11.29 51.16
CA GLN A 1051 -22.85 -10.83 52.53
C GLN A 1051 -23.27 -11.81 53.64
N LEU A 1052 -24.12 -12.78 53.31
CA LEU A 1052 -24.55 -13.85 54.21
C LEU A 1052 -23.77 -15.15 53.97
N GLY A 1053 -22.81 -15.15 53.04
CA GLY A 1053 -22.02 -16.33 52.68
C GLY A 1053 -22.68 -17.25 51.65
N GLU A 1054 -23.83 -16.88 51.10
CA GLU A 1054 -24.59 -17.73 50.17
C GLU A 1054 -24.03 -17.64 48.75
N PHE A 1055 -23.95 -18.78 48.06
CA PHE A 1055 -23.49 -18.88 46.68
C PHE A 1055 -24.35 -19.86 45.87
N THR A 1056 -24.32 -19.75 44.53
CA THR A 1056 -25.02 -20.68 43.64
C THR A 1056 -24.29 -20.86 42.31
N PHE A 1057 -24.07 -22.11 41.90
CA PHE A 1057 -23.57 -22.51 40.59
C PHE A 1057 -24.70 -23.05 39.70
N VAL A 1058 -24.54 -22.92 38.39
CA VAL A 1058 -25.36 -23.64 37.39
C VAL A 1058 -24.48 -24.71 36.74
N LEU A 1059 -24.91 -25.97 36.77
CA LEU A 1059 -24.16 -27.10 36.22
C LEU A 1059 -24.23 -27.14 34.67
N PRO A 1060 -23.19 -27.63 33.99
CA PRO A 1060 -23.02 -27.47 32.55
C PRO A 1060 -23.93 -28.39 31.74
N THR A 1061 -24.37 -27.91 30.57
CA THR A 1061 -25.11 -28.68 29.56
C THR A 1061 -24.20 -29.54 28.67
N TYR A 1062 -22.91 -29.19 28.53
CA TYR A 1062 -21.96 -29.97 27.74
C TYR A 1062 -20.50 -29.88 28.26
N PRO A 1063 -19.79 -31.02 28.42
CA PRO A 1063 -20.33 -32.38 28.38
C PRO A 1063 -21.29 -32.60 29.57
N PRO A 1064 -22.41 -33.30 29.38
CA PRO A 1064 -23.38 -33.53 30.45
C PRO A 1064 -22.74 -34.35 31.57
N LEU A 1065 -23.01 -33.95 32.82
CA LEU A 1065 -22.56 -34.71 33.98
C LEU A 1065 -23.27 -36.06 34.01
N LEU A 1066 -22.49 -37.14 34.14
CA LEU A 1066 -23.04 -38.49 34.29
C LEU A 1066 -23.32 -38.77 35.78
N PRO A 1067 -24.30 -39.62 36.12
CA PRO A 1067 -24.46 -40.11 37.48
C PRO A 1067 -23.17 -40.76 37.98
N GLY A 1068 -22.71 -40.36 39.17
CA GLY A 1068 -21.46 -40.81 39.77
C GLY A 1068 -20.23 -39.92 39.48
N ALA A 1069 -20.38 -38.83 38.72
CA ALA A 1069 -19.31 -37.85 38.52
C ALA A 1069 -18.98 -37.11 39.82
N LYS A 1070 -17.69 -36.87 40.07
CA LYS A 1070 -17.24 -36.11 41.24
C LYS A 1070 -16.89 -34.66 40.90
N LEU A 1071 -17.29 -33.75 41.79
CA LEU A 1071 -17.00 -32.33 41.72
C LEU A 1071 -16.31 -31.90 43.02
N ILE A 1072 -15.33 -31.01 42.93
CA ILE A 1072 -14.57 -30.52 44.08
C ILE A 1072 -14.88 -29.04 44.29
N ILE A 1073 -15.17 -28.63 45.52
CA ILE A 1073 -15.45 -27.23 45.87
C ILE A 1073 -14.48 -26.76 46.94
N ARG A 1074 -13.95 -25.54 46.75
CA ARG A 1074 -13.15 -24.81 47.73
C ARG A 1074 -13.65 -23.37 47.83
N SER A 1075 -13.35 -22.69 48.94
CA SER A 1075 -13.71 -21.30 49.19
C SER A 1075 -12.53 -20.51 49.72
N ASP A 1076 -12.44 -19.25 49.32
CA ASP A 1076 -11.34 -18.36 49.66
C ASP A 1076 -11.88 -17.02 50.17
N ALA A 1077 -11.72 -16.77 51.46
CA ALA A 1077 -12.16 -15.55 52.14
C ALA A 1077 -10.98 -14.64 52.43
N ARG A 1078 -11.21 -13.33 52.32
CA ARG A 1078 -10.18 -12.31 52.51
C ARG A 1078 -9.49 -12.41 53.87
N GLY A 1079 -8.16 -12.42 53.86
CA GLY A 1079 -7.32 -12.49 55.06
C GLY A 1079 -7.26 -13.89 55.69
N LYS A 1080 -7.75 -14.90 54.98
CA LYS A 1080 -7.74 -16.31 55.38
C LYS A 1080 -7.13 -17.17 54.27
N LEU A 1081 -6.53 -18.29 54.65
CA LEU A 1081 -6.12 -19.36 53.75
C LEU A 1081 -7.34 -20.00 53.08
N ILE A 1082 -7.18 -20.52 51.87
CA ILE A 1082 -8.22 -21.27 51.15
C ILE A 1082 -8.72 -22.47 51.99
N SER A 1083 -10.00 -22.76 51.91
CA SER A 1083 -10.61 -23.88 52.65
C SER A 1083 -10.18 -25.25 52.13
N GLU A 1084 -10.35 -26.26 52.98
CA GLU A 1084 -10.21 -27.67 52.61
C GLU A 1084 -11.25 -28.08 51.54
N GLU A 1085 -10.96 -29.14 50.79
CA GLU A 1085 -11.81 -29.62 49.69
C GLU A 1085 -13.12 -30.26 50.17
N LEU A 1086 -14.23 -29.82 49.58
CA LEU A 1086 -15.50 -30.54 49.61
C LEU A 1086 -15.69 -31.32 48.30
N VAL A 1087 -15.81 -32.64 48.38
CA VAL A 1087 -16.07 -33.51 47.22
C VAL A 1087 -17.54 -33.93 47.18
N LEU A 1088 -18.18 -33.74 46.02
CA LEU A 1088 -19.59 -34.02 45.79
C LEU A 1088 -19.76 -35.05 44.67
N THR A 1089 -20.77 -35.91 44.75
CA THR A 1089 -21.05 -36.93 43.73
C THR A 1089 -22.47 -36.76 43.18
N THR A 1090 -22.62 -36.74 41.85
CA THR A 1090 -23.92 -36.55 41.20
C THR A 1090 -24.77 -37.84 41.21
N THR A 1091 -26.10 -37.71 41.31
CA THR A 1091 -27.06 -38.83 41.27
C THR A 1091 -28.08 -38.70 40.14
N ALA A 1092 -28.69 -39.80 39.68
CA ALA A 1092 -29.71 -39.75 38.63
C ALA A 1092 -31.05 -39.20 39.16
N PRO A 1093 -31.78 -38.34 38.41
CA PRO A 1093 -33.16 -37.97 38.71
C PRO A 1093 -34.09 -39.20 38.69
N ILE A 1094 -35.04 -39.31 39.62
CA ILE A 1094 -35.98 -40.45 39.71
C ILE A 1094 -37.47 -40.07 39.65
N GLU A 1095 -37.80 -38.79 39.82
CA GLU A 1095 -39.19 -38.28 39.81
C GLU A 1095 -39.51 -37.66 38.45
N LYS A 1096 -40.72 -37.83 37.91
CA LYS A 1096 -41.16 -37.19 36.63
C LYS A 1096 -41.72 -35.79 36.87
N SER A 1097 -41.56 -34.94 35.86
CA SER A 1097 -42.11 -33.58 35.80
C SER A 1097 -43.65 -33.60 35.70
N SER A 1098 -44.27 -32.54 36.20
CA SER A 1098 -45.74 -32.40 36.24
C SER A 1098 -46.33 -32.04 34.87
N LEU A 1099 -47.41 -32.72 34.46
CA LEU A 1099 -48.08 -32.45 33.17
C LEU A 1099 -48.56 -30.99 33.04
N PRO A 1100 -48.54 -30.41 31.83
CA PRO A 1100 -49.05 -29.06 31.61
C PRO A 1100 -50.59 -29.07 31.54
N VAL A 1101 -51.21 -27.95 31.91
CA VAL A 1101 -52.66 -27.75 31.81
C VAL A 1101 -52.98 -26.79 30.65
N ILE A 1102 -53.84 -27.21 29.73
CA ILE A 1102 -54.23 -26.44 28.54
C ILE A 1102 -55.74 -26.28 28.54
N ASN A 1103 -56.22 -25.04 28.58
CA ASN A 1103 -57.63 -24.73 28.91
C ASN A 1103 -58.53 -24.42 27.70
N ASN A 1104 -57.99 -24.35 26.48
CA ASN A 1104 -58.73 -23.99 25.27
C ASN A 1104 -58.67 -25.07 24.20
N GLN A 1105 -59.75 -25.22 23.43
CA GLN A 1105 -59.75 -26.02 22.20
C GLN A 1105 -58.86 -25.34 21.15
N ILE A 1106 -58.04 -26.15 20.46
CA ILE A 1106 -57.11 -25.68 19.43
C ILE A 1106 -57.67 -26.05 18.05
N TYR A 1107 -57.81 -25.05 17.18
CA TYR A 1107 -58.32 -25.21 15.81
C TYR A 1107 -57.17 -25.04 14.81
N GLY A 1108 -57.35 -25.49 13.56
CA GLY A 1108 -56.31 -25.35 12.52
C GLY A 1108 -55.87 -23.90 12.24
N TYR A 1109 -56.70 -22.91 12.58
CA TYR A 1109 -56.37 -21.49 12.47
C TYR A 1109 -55.68 -20.89 13.70
N THR A 1110 -55.53 -21.64 14.79
CA THR A 1110 -54.97 -21.12 16.05
C THR A 1110 -53.51 -20.70 15.84
N ASN A 1111 -53.18 -19.46 16.23
CA ASN A 1111 -51.85 -18.86 16.08
C ASN A 1111 -51.02 -18.91 17.38
N GLU A 1112 -51.60 -19.40 18.48
CA GLU A 1112 -50.93 -19.45 19.77
C GLU A 1112 -51.59 -20.48 20.69
N ILE A 1113 -50.80 -21.31 21.38
CA ILE A 1113 -51.27 -22.23 22.44
C ILE A 1113 -50.88 -21.66 23.80
N LYS A 1114 -51.83 -21.64 24.73
CA LYS A 1114 -51.64 -21.14 26.10
C LYS A 1114 -51.97 -22.21 27.12
N GLY A 1115 -51.24 -22.21 28.21
CA GLY A 1115 -51.48 -23.11 29.32
C GLY A 1115 -50.84 -22.64 30.62
N THR A 1116 -50.89 -23.51 31.62
CA THR A 1116 -50.17 -23.36 32.89
C THR A 1116 -49.33 -24.60 33.16
N ALA A 1117 -48.18 -24.43 33.81
CA ALA A 1117 -47.27 -25.50 34.24
C ALA A 1117 -46.46 -25.04 35.47
N ALA A 1118 -45.65 -25.93 36.05
CA ALA A 1118 -44.72 -25.55 37.12
C ALA A 1118 -43.79 -24.42 36.66
N THR A 1119 -43.56 -23.41 37.51
CA THR A 1119 -42.82 -22.18 37.15
C THR A 1119 -41.36 -22.42 36.79
N THR A 1120 -40.82 -23.57 37.16
CA THR A 1120 -39.46 -24.02 36.85
C THR A 1120 -39.40 -24.96 35.65
N ALA A 1121 -40.54 -25.36 35.08
CA ALA A 1121 -40.59 -26.30 33.97
C ALA A 1121 -40.29 -25.63 32.63
N LEU A 1122 -39.52 -26.29 31.77
CA LEU A 1122 -39.38 -25.91 30.37
C LEU A 1122 -40.48 -26.61 29.55
N ILE A 1123 -41.29 -25.83 28.82
CA ILE A 1123 -42.41 -26.34 28.02
C ILE A 1123 -41.94 -26.59 26.59
N LYS A 1124 -42.05 -27.82 26.10
CA LYS A 1124 -41.65 -28.21 24.75
C LYS A 1124 -42.86 -28.74 23.98
N LEU A 1125 -43.03 -28.30 22.74
CA LEU A 1125 -44.15 -28.68 21.86
C LEU A 1125 -43.64 -29.47 20.66
N PHE A 1126 -44.32 -30.57 20.36
CA PHE A 1126 -43.96 -31.49 19.30
C PHE A 1126 -45.16 -31.82 18.42
N HIS A 1127 -44.90 -32.16 17.16
CA HIS A 1127 -45.83 -32.82 16.28
C HIS A 1127 -45.89 -34.33 16.63
N GLU A 1128 -46.98 -35.04 16.28
CA GLU A 1128 -47.15 -36.47 16.62
C GLU A 1128 -46.04 -37.38 16.06
N ASP A 1129 -45.42 -37.00 14.94
CA ASP A 1129 -44.26 -37.69 14.36
C ASP A 1129 -42.93 -37.48 15.12
N GLY A 1130 -42.94 -36.69 16.19
CA GLY A 1130 -41.78 -36.39 17.02
C GLY A 1130 -40.99 -35.16 16.58
N ARG A 1131 -41.38 -34.47 15.50
CA ARG A 1131 -40.75 -33.21 15.10
C ARG A 1131 -41.05 -32.12 16.13
N GLN A 1132 -40.00 -31.48 16.65
CA GLN A 1132 -40.15 -30.39 17.61
C GLN A 1132 -40.64 -29.11 16.92
N ILE A 1133 -41.77 -28.57 17.39
CA ILE A 1133 -42.40 -27.35 16.84
C ILE A 1133 -41.81 -26.10 17.52
N ASN A 1134 -41.40 -26.19 18.79
CA ASN A 1134 -40.82 -25.07 19.54
C ASN A 1134 -39.64 -25.53 20.40
N SER A 1135 -38.56 -24.73 20.46
CA SER A 1135 -37.31 -25.02 21.17
C SER A 1135 -37.40 -25.01 22.71
N GLY A 1136 -38.52 -24.56 23.30
CA GLY A 1136 -38.73 -24.50 24.74
C GLY A 1136 -39.22 -23.12 25.18
N SER A 1137 -40.23 -23.06 26.06
CA SER A 1137 -40.73 -21.81 26.66
C SER A 1137 -40.83 -21.96 28.18
N TYR A 1138 -40.36 -20.96 28.92
CA TYR A 1138 -40.51 -20.94 30.38
C TYR A 1138 -41.84 -20.27 30.76
N PRO A 1139 -42.61 -20.85 31.68
CA PRO A 1139 -43.77 -20.19 32.26
C PRO A 1139 -43.37 -18.93 33.03
N ASP A 1140 -44.28 -17.97 33.08
CA ASP A 1140 -44.16 -16.80 33.93
C ASP A 1140 -43.93 -17.22 35.39
N MET A 1141 -42.86 -16.70 36.00
CA MET A 1141 -42.37 -17.16 37.30
C MET A 1141 -43.36 -16.95 38.46
N ASN A 1142 -44.34 -16.05 38.32
CA ASN A 1142 -45.31 -15.74 39.37
C ASN A 1142 -46.65 -16.45 39.15
N THR A 1143 -47.03 -16.69 37.91
CA THR A 1143 -48.37 -17.19 37.54
C THR A 1143 -48.36 -18.59 36.95
N GLY A 1144 -47.19 -19.13 36.58
CA GLY A 1144 -47.04 -20.43 35.92
C GLY A 1144 -47.65 -20.47 34.52
N ARG A 1145 -48.01 -19.31 33.94
CA ARG A 1145 -48.64 -19.21 32.62
C ARG A 1145 -47.60 -19.21 31.52
N TRP A 1146 -47.85 -19.97 30.47
CA TRP A 1146 -46.98 -20.03 29.30
C TRP A 1146 -47.78 -19.87 28.00
N SER A 1147 -47.08 -19.45 26.96
CA SER A 1147 -47.64 -19.25 25.63
C SER A 1147 -46.63 -19.61 24.54
N ILE A 1148 -47.07 -20.31 23.51
CA ILE A 1148 -46.25 -20.71 22.35
C ILE A 1148 -46.96 -20.27 21.07
N GLY A 1149 -46.29 -19.43 20.27
CA GLY A 1149 -46.78 -18.99 18.96
C GLY A 1149 -46.70 -20.09 17.89
N LEU A 1150 -47.70 -20.14 17.00
CA LEU A 1150 -47.91 -21.12 15.93
C LEU A 1150 -48.12 -20.47 14.55
N VAL A 1151 -47.71 -19.20 14.40
CA VAL A 1151 -47.93 -18.44 13.15
C VAL A 1151 -47.26 -19.13 11.95
N TYR A 1152 -46.13 -19.81 12.18
CA TYR A 1152 -45.34 -20.53 11.17
C TYR A 1152 -45.64 -22.04 11.12
N THR A 1153 -46.66 -22.50 11.86
CA THR A 1153 -47.03 -23.92 11.91
C THR A 1153 -48.31 -24.14 11.13
N ILE A 1154 -48.28 -25.10 10.21
CA ILE A 1154 -49.44 -25.51 9.41
C ILE A 1154 -50.16 -26.60 10.19
N LEU A 1155 -51.36 -26.28 10.67
CA LEU A 1155 -52.23 -27.21 11.38
C LEU A 1155 -53.56 -27.33 10.63
N ARG A 1156 -54.05 -28.55 10.50
CA ARG A 1156 -55.32 -28.90 9.86
C ARG A 1156 -56.18 -29.69 10.83
N GLY A 1157 -57.50 -29.63 10.63
CA GLY A 1157 -58.42 -30.46 11.38
C GLY A 1157 -58.07 -31.95 11.29
N GLY A 1158 -57.82 -32.57 12.44
CA GLY A 1158 -57.40 -33.97 12.56
C GLY A 1158 -55.93 -34.16 12.92
N ASP A 1159 -55.08 -33.14 12.78
CA ASP A 1159 -53.67 -33.22 13.18
C ASP A 1159 -53.54 -33.42 14.70
N ARG A 1160 -52.46 -34.07 15.14
CA ARG A 1160 -52.14 -34.24 16.57
C ARG A 1160 -50.77 -33.65 16.89
N ILE A 1161 -50.73 -32.91 17.98
CA ILE A 1161 -49.51 -32.37 18.57
C ILE A 1161 -49.44 -32.78 20.04
N TYR A 1162 -48.28 -32.72 20.68
CA TYR A 1162 -48.18 -32.96 22.11
C TYR A 1162 -47.20 -32.03 22.82
N VAL A 1163 -47.47 -31.78 24.09
CA VAL A 1163 -46.64 -30.94 24.96
C VAL A 1163 -46.02 -31.81 26.04
N ILE A 1164 -44.74 -31.58 26.32
CA ILE A 1164 -44.05 -32.12 27.51
C ILE A 1164 -43.53 -30.97 28.37
N THR A 1165 -43.42 -31.21 29.67
CA THR A 1165 -42.73 -30.34 30.61
C THR A 1165 -41.46 -31.01 31.11
N ASP A 1166 -40.45 -30.20 31.36
CA ASP A 1166 -39.12 -30.64 31.76
C ASP A 1166 -38.64 -29.78 32.93
N GLU A 1167 -38.80 -30.28 34.15
CA GLU A 1167 -38.40 -29.60 35.40
C GLU A 1167 -36.97 -30.00 35.79
N PRO A 1168 -36.08 -29.04 36.14
CA PRO A 1168 -34.74 -29.34 36.59
C PRO A 1168 -34.73 -30.30 37.79
N GLY A 1169 -33.92 -31.36 37.70
CA GLY A 1169 -33.81 -32.42 38.71
C GLY A 1169 -34.90 -33.49 38.65
N LYS A 1170 -35.73 -33.49 37.60
CA LYS A 1170 -36.78 -34.50 37.33
C LYS A 1170 -36.65 -35.06 35.91
N LEU A 1171 -37.22 -36.23 35.66
CA LEU A 1171 -37.42 -36.76 34.32
C LEU A 1171 -38.50 -35.95 33.58
N PRO A 1172 -38.49 -35.85 32.24
CA PRO A 1172 -39.57 -35.20 31.49
C PRO A 1172 -40.94 -35.81 31.79
N SER A 1173 -41.99 -34.99 31.71
CA SER A 1173 -43.38 -35.46 31.88
C SER A 1173 -43.77 -36.46 30.79
N ASP A 1174 -44.84 -37.19 31.03
CA ASP A 1174 -45.51 -37.91 29.93
C ASP A 1174 -46.05 -36.90 28.89
N PRO A 1175 -46.19 -37.28 27.60
CA PRO A 1175 -46.74 -36.40 26.57
C PRO A 1175 -48.23 -36.08 26.77
N TYR A 1176 -48.58 -34.79 26.72
CA TYR A 1176 -49.98 -34.34 26.67
C TYR A 1176 -50.41 -34.10 25.22
N TYR A 1177 -51.17 -35.02 24.63
CA TYR A 1177 -51.63 -34.93 23.24
C TYR A 1177 -52.84 -34.01 23.06
N ILE A 1178 -52.84 -33.22 22.00
CA ILE A 1178 -53.89 -32.30 21.58
C ILE A 1178 -54.29 -32.65 20.14
N THR A 1179 -55.58 -32.89 19.92
CA THR A 1179 -56.13 -33.08 18.56
C THR A 1179 -56.71 -31.77 18.04
N ILE A 1180 -56.21 -31.33 16.89
CA ILE A 1180 -56.60 -30.08 16.24
C ILE A 1180 -58.01 -30.22 15.66
N GLN A 1181 -58.88 -29.27 16.02
CA GLN A 1181 -60.25 -29.22 15.53
C GLN A 1181 -60.31 -28.61 14.12
N SER A 1182 -61.16 -29.17 13.26
CA SER A 1182 -61.37 -28.69 11.88
C SER A 1182 -61.98 -27.28 11.84
N ALA A 1183 -61.58 -26.50 10.84
CA ALA A 1183 -62.17 -25.21 10.50
C ALA A 1183 -62.40 -25.10 8.98
N PRO A 1184 -63.13 -24.08 8.48
CA PRO A 1184 -63.25 -23.88 7.03
C PRO A 1184 -61.88 -23.66 6.39
N LYS A 1185 -61.62 -24.22 5.21
CA LYS A 1185 -60.35 -24.06 4.49
C LYS A 1185 -60.21 -22.68 3.87
N SER A 1186 -59.01 -22.13 3.89
CA SER A 1186 -58.63 -20.93 3.14
C SER A 1186 -58.67 -21.20 1.63
N ASN A 1187 -58.83 -20.15 0.81
CA ASN A 1187 -58.82 -20.27 -0.64
C ASN A 1187 -57.40 -20.62 -1.15
N VAL A 1188 -57.28 -21.05 -2.41
CA VAL A 1188 -55.97 -21.37 -3.01
C VAL A 1188 -55.37 -20.09 -3.61
N PRO A 1189 -54.13 -19.69 -3.25
CA PRO A 1189 -53.44 -18.55 -3.86
C PRO A 1189 -53.16 -18.77 -5.35
N VAL A 1190 -53.03 -17.68 -6.11
CA VAL A 1190 -52.66 -17.71 -7.53
C VAL A 1190 -51.32 -17.00 -7.72
N VAL A 1191 -50.33 -17.67 -8.31
CA VAL A 1191 -49.05 -17.03 -8.67
C VAL A 1191 -49.14 -16.41 -10.06
N THR A 1192 -48.74 -15.14 -10.16
CA THR A 1192 -48.77 -14.35 -11.40
C THR A 1192 -47.39 -14.12 -11.99
N SER A 1193 -46.34 -14.41 -11.24
CA SER A 1193 -44.93 -14.29 -11.66
C SER A 1193 -44.35 -15.62 -12.14
N THR A 1194 -43.32 -15.56 -12.98
CA THR A 1194 -42.54 -16.75 -13.38
C THR A 1194 -41.64 -17.19 -12.23
N VAL A 1195 -41.70 -18.47 -11.87
CA VAL A 1195 -40.87 -19.06 -10.81
C VAL A 1195 -39.77 -19.91 -11.43
N ASN A 1196 -38.50 -19.53 -11.20
CA ASN A 1196 -37.30 -20.26 -11.63
C ASN A 1196 -36.20 -20.20 -10.55
N ALA A 1197 -35.11 -20.94 -10.77
CA ALA A 1197 -33.99 -21.02 -9.82
C ALA A 1197 -33.27 -19.68 -9.53
N GLN A 1198 -33.49 -18.64 -10.34
CA GLN A 1198 -32.93 -17.29 -10.15
C GLN A 1198 -33.96 -16.29 -9.60
N SER A 1199 -35.20 -16.71 -9.38
CA SER A 1199 -36.23 -15.85 -8.79
C SER A 1199 -35.77 -15.38 -7.41
N SER A 1200 -35.87 -14.07 -7.17
CA SER A 1200 -35.63 -13.45 -5.85
C SER A 1200 -36.95 -13.11 -5.13
N ASN A 1201 -38.07 -13.15 -5.86
CA ASN A 1201 -39.40 -12.98 -5.32
C ASN A 1201 -40.45 -13.82 -6.09
N ILE A 1202 -41.49 -14.30 -5.41
CA ILE A 1202 -42.68 -14.90 -6.00
C ILE A 1202 -43.90 -14.03 -5.71
N GLN A 1203 -44.45 -13.43 -6.76
CA GLN A 1203 -45.64 -12.57 -6.70
C GLN A 1203 -46.90 -13.32 -7.13
N GLY A 1204 -48.02 -12.97 -6.49
CA GLY A 1204 -49.32 -13.56 -6.77
C GLY A 1204 -50.49 -12.76 -6.21
N THR A 1205 -51.69 -13.29 -6.40
CA THR A 1205 -52.96 -12.77 -5.88
C THR A 1205 -53.67 -13.81 -5.03
N TYR A 1206 -54.45 -13.34 -4.06
CA TYR A 1206 -55.28 -14.17 -3.21
C TYR A 1206 -56.72 -13.66 -3.26
N ASP A 1207 -57.64 -14.52 -3.69
CA ASP A 1207 -59.08 -14.21 -3.75
C ASP A 1207 -59.71 -14.45 -2.39
N GLY A 1208 -59.54 -13.50 -1.46
CA GLY A 1208 -60.08 -13.52 -0.11
C GLY A 1208 -59.81 -12.21 0.64
N MET A 1209 -60.20 -12.11 1.91
CA MET A 1209 -59.99 -10.88 2.67
C MET A 1209 -58.53 -10.78 3.15
N ALA A 1210 -57.91 -9.63 2.92
CA ALA A 1210 -56.56 -9.35 3.42
C ALA A 1210 -56.46 -9.37 4.95
N VAL A 1211 -57.55 -9.02 5.64
CA VAL A 1211 -57.66 -9.00 7.10
C VAL A 1211 -59.02 -9.52 7.53
N VAL A 1212 -59.06 -10.49 8.44
CA VAL A 1212 -60.29 -10.99 9.07
C VAL A 1212 -60.13 -10.95 10.59
N ASN A 1213 -61.02 -10.27 11.31
CA ASN A 1213 -60.97 -10.11 12.77
C ASN A 1213 -59.60 -9.66 13.32
N HIS A 1214 -58.99 -8.65 12.68
CA HIS A 1214 -57.64 -8.13 13.00
C HIS A 1214 -56.48 -9.12 12.79
N ILE A 1215 -56.71 -10.26 12.16
CA ILE A 1215 -55.68 -11.22 11.76
C ILE A 1215 -55.40 -11.04 10.27
N LEU A 1216 -54.14 -10.78 9.93
CA LEU A 1216 -53.68 -10.68 8.53
C LEU A 1216 -53.70 -12.05 7.87
N THR A 1217 -54.21 -12.12 6.65
CA THR A 1217 -54.11 -13.32 5.82
C THR A 1217 -52.66 -13.52 5.43
N THR A 1218 -52.10 -14.67 5.80
CA THR A 1218 -50.69 -14.99 5.62
C THR A 1218 -50.53 -16.00 4.49
N ILE A 1219 -49.56 -15.77 3.61
CA ILE A 1219 -49.13 -16.68 2.56
C ILE A 1219 -47.83 -17.34 2.99
N LEU A 1220 -47.82 -18.67 2.99
CA LEU A 1220 -46.69 -19.50 3.38
C LEU A 1220 -46.14 -20.17 2.12
N LEU A 1221 -44.83 -20.02 1.91
CA LEU A 1221 -44.06 -20.81 0.96
C LEU A 1221 -43.49 -22.01 1.72
N VAL A 1222 -43.75 -23.20 1.19
CA VAL A 1222 -43.45 -24.46 1.85
C VAL A 1222 -42.66 -25.34 0.89
N ASP A 1223 -41.62 -25.99 1.39
CA ASP A 1223 -40.82 -26.90 0.60
C ASP A 1223 -41.47 -28.30 0.47
N GLU A 1224 -40.73 -29.23 -0.14
CA GLU A 1224 -41.18 -30.61 -0.33
C GLU A 1224 -41.37 -31.38 0.99
N ASN A 1225 -40.65 -30.99 2.05
CA ASN A 1225 -40.66 -31.59 3.39
C ASN A 1225 -41.71 -30.98 4.34
N ASN A 1226 -42.59 -30.11 3.83
CA ASN A 1226 -43.56 -29.34 4.62
C ASN A 1226 -42.92 -28.35 5.61
N GLU A 1227 -41.72 -27.85 5.32
CA GLU A 1227 -41.09 -26.76 6.07
C GLU A 1227 -41.40 -25.41 5.44
N VAL A 1228 -41.75 -24.43 6.27
CA VAL A 1228 -42.04 -23.07 5.82
C VAL A 1228 -40.71 -22.36 5.53
N ILE A 1229 -40.47 -22.09 4.26
CA ILE A 1229 -39.25 -21.46 3.74
C ILE A 1229 -39.46 -20.02 3.27
N GLY A 1230 -40.68 -19.48 3.40
CA GLY A 1230 -40.98 -18.08 3.10
C GLY A 1230 -42.36 -17.69 3.60
N VAL A 1231 -42.53 -16.43 3.97
CA VAL A 1231 -43.80 -15.91 4.51
C VAL A 1231 -44.00 -14.48 4.03
N ASP A 1232 -45.23 -14.16 3.61
CA ASP A 1232 -45.67 -12.79 3.36
C ASP A 1232 -47.16 -12.64 3.70
N TRP A 1233 -47.66 -11.41 3.75
CA TRP A 1233 -49.09 -11.14 4.00
C TRP A 1233 -49.79 -10.65 2.74
N VAL A 1234 -51.08 -10.95 2.63
CA VAL A 1234 -51.92 -10.42 1.56
C VAL A 1234 -52.16 -8.93 1.81
N LYS A 1235 -51.80 -8.10 0.84
CA LYS A 1235 -52.03 -6.65 0.86
C LYS A 1235 -53.52 -6.34 0.67
N SER A 1236 -53.92 -5.11 1.00
CA SER A 1236 -55.32 -4.66 0.90
C SER A 1236 -55.91 -4.75 -0.51
N ASP A 1237 -55.07 -4.79 -1.54
CA ASP A 1237 -55.47 -4.96 -2.95
C ASP A 1237 -55.56 -6.44 -3.39
N GLY A 1238 -55.35 -7.39 -2.47
CA GLY A 1238 -55.38 -8.83 -2.73
C GLY A 1238 -54.07 -9.41 -3.27
N THR A 1239 -52.99 -8.62 -3.38
CA THR A 1239 -51.67 -9.09 -3.87
C THR A 1239 -50.74 -9.55 -2.75
N PHE A 1240 -49.78 -10.43 -3.05
CA PHE A 1240 -48.69 -10.83 -2.15
C PHE A 1240 -47.36 -10.98 -2.92
N SER A 1241 -46.23 -10.95 -2.21
CA SER A 1241 -44.88 -10.88 -2.80
C SER A 1241 -43.84 -11.59 -1.91
N LEU A 1242 -43.75 -12.92 -2.01
CA LEU A 1242 -42.87 -13.75 -1.19
C LEU A 1242 -41.38 -13.51 -1.51
N ASP A 1243 -40.62 -12.99 -0.56
CA ASP A 1243 -39.17 -12.81 -0.67
C ASP A 1243 -38.43 -14.13 -0.40
N ILE A 1244 -37.56 -14.54 -1.33
CA ILE A 1244 -36.78 -15.79 -1.26
C ILE A 1244 -35.27 -15.54 -1.22
N ARG A 1245 -34.80 -14.28 -1.02
CA ARG A 1245 -33.37 -13.90 -1.06
C ARG A 1245 -32.44 -14.68 -0.11
N SER A 1246 -32.96 -15.31 0.93
CA SER A 1246 -32.20 -16.15 1.87
C SER A 1246 -32.25 -17.65 1.56
N ASN A 1247 -33.18 -18.11 0.72
CA ASN A 1247 -33.43 -19.52 0.42
C ASN A 1247 -33.34 -19.76 -1.09
N HIS A 1248 -32.26 -20.42 -1.53
CA HIS A 1248 -32.00 -20.66 -2.95
C HIS A 1248 -32.95 -21.74 -3.49
N LEU A 1249 -33.79 -21.39 -4.47
CA LEU A 1249 -34.64 -22.37 -5.17
C LEU A 1249 -33.83 -23.15 -6.21
N ILE A 1250 -34.16 -24.43 -6.38
CA ILE A 1250 -33.46 -25.32 -7.31
C ILE A 1250 -34.39 -25.67 -8.48
N ALA A 1251 -33.88 -25.65 -9.72
CA ALA A 1251 -34.65 -26.06 -10.89
C ALA A 1251 -35.13 -27.52 -10.74
N GLY A 1252 -36.42 -27.76 -10.97
CA GLY A 1252 -37.09 -29.05 -10.75
C GLY A 1252 -37.61 -29.28 -9.32
N GLN A 1253 -37.33 -28.40 -8.37
CA GLN A 1253 -37.86 -28.48 -7.00
C GLN A 1253 -39.37 -28.26 -6.98
N ILE A 1254 -40.08 -29.03 -6.17
CA ILE A 1254 -41.52 -28.82 -5.93
C ILE A 1254 -41.67 -27.94 -4.69
N ILE A 1255 -42.30 -26.78 -4.87
CA ILE A 1255 -42.68 -25.87 -3.79
C ILE A 1255 -44.20 -25.76 -3.71
N ARG A 1256 -44.71 -25.45 -2.52
CA ARG A 1256 -46.13 -25.33 -2.22
C ARG A 1256 -46.43 -23.96 -1.63
N ILE A 1257 -47.48 -23.30 -2.11
CA ILE A 1257 -47.91 -22.01 -1.58
C ILE A 1257 -49.29 -22.18 -0.95
N ILE A 1258 -49.42 -21.78 0.31
CA ILE A 1258 -50.60 -22.04 1.14
C ILE A 1258 -51.03 -20.73 1.81
N ALA A 1259 -52.33 -20.43 1.79
CA ALA A 1259 -52.90 -19.33 2.55
C ALA A 1259 -53.43 -19.79 3.92
N LYS A 1260 -53.27 -18.90 4.91
CA LYS A 1260 -53.92 -18.95 6.22
C LYS A 1260 -54.69 -17.65 6.43
N GLU A 1261 -55.99 -17.68 6.13
CA GLU A 1261 -56.93 -16.57 6.30
C GLU A 1261 -57.61 -16.66 7.68
N GLY A 1262 -57.84 -15.54 8.36
CA GLY A 1262 -58.34 -15.53 9.75
C GLY A 1262 -59.61 -16.38 9.95
N GLN A 1263 -59.61 -17.20 11.02
CA GLN A 1263 -60.66 -18.19 11.35
C GLN A 1263 -60.84 -19.34 10.33
N LYS A 1264 -59.95 -19.45 9.34
CA LYS A 1264 -59.88 -20.56 8.40
C LYS A 1264 -58.59 -21.34 8.57
N GLU A 1265 -58.66 -22.66 8.50
CA GLU A 1265 -57.45 -23.49 8.48
C GLU A 1265 -56.73 -23.37 7.14
N ALA A 1266 -55.50 -23.89 7.09
CA ALA A 1266 -54.70 -23.90 5.88
C ALA A 1266 -55.45 -24.58 4.72
N GLY A 1267 -55.57 -23.85 3.61
CA GLY A 1267 -56.22 -24.33 2.39
C GLY A 1267 -55.43 -25.44 1.68
N ASP A 1268 -55.96 -25.87 0.53
CA ASP A 1268 -55.22 -26.75 -0.37
C ASP A 1268 -54.04 -25.98 -0.99
N PRO A 1269 -52.84 -26.59 -1.11
CA PRO A 1269 -51.67 -25.89 -1.62
C PRO A 1269 -51.75 -25.66 -3.12
N LEU A 1270 -51.28 -24.50 -3.57
CA LEU A 1270 -50.83 -24.34 -4.95
C LEU A 1270 -49.46 -25.02 -5.08
N ILE A 1271 -49.37 -26.03 -5.96
CA ILE A 1271 -48.11 -26.76 -6.21
C ILE A 1271 -47.44 -26.16 -7.44
N ILE A 1272 -46.17 -25.79 -7.30
CA ILE A 1272 -45.35 -25.22 -8.37
C ILE A 1272 -44.08 -26.05 -8.50
N THR A 1273 -43.76 -26.47 -9.72
CA THR A 1273 -42.42 -26.97 -10.04
C THR A 1273 -41.58 -25.78 -10.49
N VAL A 1274 -40.47 -25.54 -9.80
CA VAL A 1274 -39.52 -24.45 -10.12
C VAL A 1274 -38.90 -24.76 -11.49
N ASN A 1275 -39.02 -23.81 -12.43
CA ASN A 1275 -38.48 -23.97 -13.78
C ASN A 1275 -36.96 -23.81 -13.85
#